data_AF-A0A1Q3F2K7-F1
#
_entry.id   AF-A0A1Q3F2K7-F1
#
_cell.length_a   1.000
_cell.length_b   1.000
_cell.length_c   1.000
_cell.angle_alpha   90.00
_cell.angle_beta   90.00
_cell.angle_gamma   90.00
#
_symmetry.space_group_name_H-M   'P 1'
#
loop_
_entity.id
_entity.type
_entity.pdbx_description
1 polymer ?
#
loop_
_entity_poly.entity_id
_entity_poly.type
_entity_poly.pdbx_seq_one_letter_code
_entity_poly.pdbx_strand_id
1 'polypeptide(L)'
;ESGGTRSSLPRARKEEESVVGRRRQSKPFFVCARVSRRRRRRRPEGGGTRDCRRVTFPTLANAQRKKGKIAANFSFSAAERQICAKQKVFVWSGHSQLCRCFEFPPLCLALLCVRKLNGPKTASKVEVPQAKRKQSDMELTPEEIRARRLRKLETTATAVVTTTAAADQVTTSGSAEGMAKESGEEGCSTKSTTTIDTPKPMLESPTKPATESSSSSNDKGLKPVEPSPTKMDEDASSKAPPEDRTRDEAATREELQQIVFRIMNINSQIRYSEARFSVEPAVLDSALEALEARRYREFCAEIVTEVIKEFYEGRLIDSSGVGGGGGGSGGGGGLSDSWSSIPSKKVKPIEEIEEVLEGGDGSGTAMEIDDTTPLCSSKPSMKAFSSNRVAALDYLINCYCRANDEVYSYTKIKKSKKMYLVEILPDVAAVIRQQALKYAILLTKNRFQNFAQIDDPAKLVLEKSPLLTLMYENKVPSDFLASLMAEARKQESDFDEIFTIVLDDLYVDMQNAICNENIIGDPLNRLKELVEIKVENTNPICKLIVKHVVFLPRLTLDKYAAREISKVSFLAPFLSLSVLLDENPKFATHHFLDNACDRTLSASFQTLLGNTRKVLHQIFLSLLTNLDSRQEVLRYVSEILRTNHKRIQYNADDRFLAKDGFMLNFMSILQLLSVKINMSRIDPLYPHHPEALIDIDDETKLKCSSQEYTDWLEATRASRKWESPKFVTHCWFLTLHAHHLGIIPAIQRYNKLLRATKELQRMVDELNNSKAQWENTPLARRNKQVRDRCVNQINKLSKAKLSCDIAIVDPNVLGACTQFYSSVCEYVLYQIENRPIEGPFVNKQPPMALVPSENFCALPEWYIEDIADFILFCMQHSSITDYVDNSIITWILTLVCAPHLIKNPYITAKLIEVLFVTSPTIQTSSQRLYLQIINHELAQTALVSALMKFYTDIETTGQSTEFYDKFTIRYHISHLFKGLWDSVVHRQAIVNESKSGKQFVKFVNFFLNDTTYLLDECLEYLKRIHETQVLMMDDAAWGELGQEAQQSRQRQLVQDERQCRSYLTLARETVDMFHYLTIDIKEPFLRPELIDRLSSMLNYNLQQLCGPKCNDLRVRNPMKYGWEPRRLLGQLIDIYLHLSCDEFAAALAADERSFERHLFEDAANRVERIGIRTPMEVEEFRKLIQQASEIFIQNQQNADEFAEAPDDFKDPLMDTLMTDPVILPSGTVMDRSIITRHLLNSSTDPFNRQPLTEDMLKPDTELKHRIEQWIKDYRAKKKQ
;
A
#
# COMPACT_ATOMS: atom_id res chain seq x y z
N GLU A 1 32.37 -40.01 -12.93
CA GLU A 1 33.76 -40.15 -13.43
C GLU A 1 33.72 -39.77 -14.93
N SER A 2 34.43 -38.72 -15.37
CA SER A 2 35.84 -38.68 -15.85
C SER A 2 35.94 -38.86 -17.38
N GLY A 3 36.75 -38.11 -18.14
CA GLY A 3 37.70 -37.06 -17.77
C GLY A 3 38.37 -36.44 -19.03
N GLY A 4 39.55 -35.81 -18.87
CA GLY A 4 40.42 -35.41 -19.99
C GLY A 4 41.25 -36.60 -20.55
N THR A 5 42.25 -36.43 -21.41
CA THR A 5 42.88 -35.20 -21.97
C THR A 5 43.70 -35.53 -23.25
N ARG A 6 44.17 -34.50 -24.00
CA ARG A 6 45.27 -34.42 -25.03
C ARG A 6 46.08 -35.71 -25.33
N SER A 7 46.50 -36.05 -26.57
CA SER A 7 47.24 -35.22 -27.57
C SER A 7 47.48 -35.89 -28.97
N SER A 8 47.74 -35.08 -30.02
CA SER A 8 48.58 -35.27 -31.27
C SER A 8 49.11 -36.67 -31.71
N LEU A 9 49.29 -37.08 -32.99
CA LEU A 9 49.30 -36.55 -34.40
C LEU A 9 49.52 -37.80 -35.36
N PRO A 10 49.67 -37.77 -36.72
CA PRO A 10 49.24 -36.89 -37.84
C PRO A 10 48.66 -37.61 -39.13
N ARG A 11 48.24 -36.84 -40.15
CA ARG A 11 48.24 -37.09 -41.64
C ARG A 11 47.39 -38.22 -42.34
N ALA A 12 46.25 -37.81 -42.93
CA ALA A 12 45.95 -37.69 -44.39
C ALA A 12 45.67 -38.88 -45.38
N ARG A 13 44.70 -38.64 -46.31
CA ARG A 13 44.34 -39.32 -47.60
C ARG A 13 43.57 -40.67 -47.52
N LYS A 14 42.72 -41.11 -48.48
CA LYS A 14 42.21 -40.55 -49.78
C LYS A 14 40.86 -41.22 -50.20
N GLU A 15 40.08 -40.52 -51.04
CA GLU A 15 39.19 -40.94 -52.17
C GLU A 15 38.33 -42.25 -52.23
N GLU A 16 37.04 -42.04 -52.58
CA GLU A 16 36.20 -42.65 -53.68
C GLU A 16 35.86 -44.17 -53.66
N GLU A 17 34.79 -44.72 -54.26
CA GLU A 17 33.81 -44.35 -55.33
C GLU A 17 32.32 -44.61 -54.87
N SER A 18 31.25 -43.97 -55.41
CA SER A 18 30.39 -44.30 -56.60
C SER A 18 29.56 -45.63 -56.54
N VAL A 19 28.32 -45.79 -57.07
CA VAL A 19 27.36 -44.86 -57.73
C VAL A 19 25.87 -45.36 -57.75
N VAL A 20 24.90 -44.42 -57.55
CA VAL A 20 23.47 -44.36 -58.02
C VAL A 20 22.40 -45.47 -57.76
N GLY A 21 21.24 -45.02 -57.24
CA GLY A 21 19.89 -45.57 -57.44
C GLY A 21 18.81 -44.46 -57.39
N ARG A 22 17.70 -44.53 -58.17
CA ARG A 22 16.73 -43.40 -58.35
C ARG A 22 15.28 -43.77 -58.00
N ARG A 23 14.54 -42.90 -57.29
CA ARG A 23 13.31 -42.20 -57.78
C ARG A 23 12.64 -41.24 -56.77
N ARG A 24 12.15 -40.13 -57.36
CA ARG A 24 11.18 -39.10 -56.93
C ARG A 24 10.00 -39.64 -56.08
N GLN A 25 9.35 -38.89 -55.19
CA GLN A 25 8.81 -37.51 -55.38
C GLN A 25 8.97 -36.57 -54.17
N SER A 26 8.63 -35.29 -54.36
CA SER A 26 8.75 -34.22 -53.35
C SER A 26 7.83 -33.03 -53.62
N LYS A 27 7.14 -32.50 -52.59
CA LYS A 27 7.02 -31.06 -52.29
C LYS A 27 6.23 -30.77 -50.99
N PRO A 28 6.76 -29.94 -50.07
CA PRO A 28 6.02 -29.34 -48.95
C PRO A 28 5.59 -27.90 -49.24
N PHE A 29 4.72 -27.31 -48.41
CA PHE A 29 4.47 -25.86 -48.21
C PHE A 29 3.42 -25.65 -47.08
N PHE A 30 3.17 -24.47 -46.48
CA PHE A 30 3.68 -23.10 -46.75
C PHE A 30 3.78 -22.24 -45.47
N VAL A 31 4.71 -21.29 -45.48
CA VAL A 31 4.75 -20.05 -44.67
C VAL A 31 4.20 -18.89 -45.51
N CYS A 32 3.66 -17.79 -44.95
CA CYS A 32 3.77 -16.50 -45.65
C CYS A 32 3.58 -15.23 -44.81
N ALA A 33 4.28 -14.17 -45.21
CA ALA A 33 4.07 -12.77 -44.80
C ALA A 33 4.66 -11.81 -45.86
N ARG A 34 4.20 -10.55 -45.90
CA ARG A 34 4.71 -9.42 -46.73
C ARG A 34 4.50 -9.55 -48.27
N VAL A 35 4.48 -8.50 -49.12
CA VAL A 35 4.34 -7.02 -48.96
C VAL A 35 3.82 -6.35 -50.27
N SER A 36 3.13 -5.21 -50.12
CA SER A 36 2.80 -4.10 -51.07
C SER A 36 2.99 -4.21 -52.61
N ARG A 37 1.99 -3.70 -53.37
CA ARG A 37 2.15 -2.47 -54.21
C ARG A 37 0.82 -1.87 -54.76
N ARG A 38 0.89 -0.61 -55.23
CA ARG A 38 -0.21 0.29 -55.66
C ARG A 38 -0.75 -0.03 -57.08
N ARG A 39 -2.06 0.19 -57.36
CA ARG A 39 -2.56 1.31 -58.23
C ARG A 39 -4.08 1.30 -58.60
N ARG A 40 -4.62 2.54 -58.64
CA ARG A 40 -5.70 3.10 -59.50
C ARG A 40 -7.20 2.76 -59.26
N ARG A 41 -8.01 3.81 -59.47
CA ARG A 41 -9.49 3.88 -59.44
C ARG A 41 -10.10 3.47 -60.80
N ARG A 42 -11.35 2.98 -60.81
CA ARG A 42 -12.49 3.55 -61.60
C ARG A 42 -13.85 2.92 -61.24
N ARG A 43 -14.93 3.69 -61.44
CA ARG A 43 -16.37 3.30 -61.51
C ARG A 43 -16.69 2.79 -62.94
N PRO A 44 -17.85 2.16 -63.30
CA PRO A 44 -19.21 2.60 -62.91
C PRO A 44 -20.34 1.54 -62.75
N GLU A 45 -21.52 2.06 -62.34
CA GLU A 45 -22.94 1.78 -62.71
C GLU A 45 -23.48 0.37 -63.09
N GLY A 46 -24.75 0.10 -62.70
CA GLY A 46 -25.61 -0.90 -63.37
C GLY A 46 -26.84 -1.45 -62.59
N GLY A 47 -27.99 -0.74 -62.58
CA GLY A 47 -29.34 -1.30 -62.26
C GLY A 47 -29.65 -1.71 -60.79
N GLY A 48 -30.91 -1.98 -60.40
CA GLY A 48 -32.16 -1.81 -61.15
C GLY A 48 -33.46 -2.37 -60.51
N THR A 49 -34.03 -1.69 -59.50
CA THR A 49 -35.50 -1.56 -59.18
C THR A 49 -36.46 -2.78 -59.02
N ARG A 50 -37.29 -2.71 -57.93
CA ARG A 50 -38.74 -3.11 -57.84
C ARG A 50 -39.09 -4.63 -57.86
N ASP A 51 -40.24 -5.13 -57.37
CA ASP A 51 -41.39 -4.55 -56.62
C ASP A 51 -42.17 -5.65 -55.81
N CYS A 52 -43.32 -5.28 -55.21
CA CYS A 52 -44.41 -6.11 -54.65
C CYS A 52 -44.23 -6.71 -53.23
N ARG A 53 -45.15 -6.53 -52.24
CA ARG A 53 -46.63 -6.77 -52.11
C ARG A 53 -46.95 -8.25 -51.84
N ARG A 54 -47.84 -8.67 -50.92
CA ARG A 54 -49.14 -8.14 -50.37
C ARG A 54 -49.28 -8.50 -48.86
N VAL A 55 -49.89 -7.69 -47.95
CA VAL A 55 -51.35 -7.53 -47.59
C VAL A 55 -51.90 -8.78 -46.83
N THR A 56 -52.65 -8.69 -45.71
CA THR A 56 -53.83 -7.82 -45.40
C THR A 56 -53.99 -7.37 -43.93
N PHE A 57 -54.73 -6.27 -43.72
CA PHE A 57 -55.39 -5.81 -42.46
C PHE A 57 -56.92 -6.09 -42.51
N PRO A 58 -57.66 -6.12 -41.38
CA PRO A 58 -58.42 -4.94 -40.87
C PRO A 58 -58.34 -4.78 -39.32
N THR A 59 -58.57 -3.66 -38.61
CA THR A 59 -59.47 -2.47 -38.67
C THR A 59 -60.95 -2.74 -38.28
N LEU A 60 -61.71 -1.90 -37.52
CA LEU A 60 -61.46 -0.57 -36.89
C LEU A 60 -62.52 -0.21 -35.79
N ALA A 61 -62.18 0.77 -34.93
CA ALA A 61 -63.04 1.83 -34.33
C ALA A 61 -64.01 1.61 -33.12
N ASN A 62 -63.80 2.48 -32.10
CA ASN A 62 -64.76 3.30 -31.30
C ASN A 62 -65.96 2.68 -30.50
N ALA A 63 -66.01 2.93 -29.18
CA ALA A 63 -66.98 3.86 -28.56
C ALA A 63 -66.74 4.22 -27.06
N GLN A 64 -67.35 5.34 -26.65
CA GLN A 64 -67.22 6.20 -25.45
C GLN A 64 -67.40 5.63 -24.01
N ARG A 65 -66.61 6.22 -23.08
CA ARG A 65 -66.94 6.81 -21.75
C ARG A 65 -68.10 6.26 -20.88
N LYS A 66 -67.81 6.05 -19.58
CA LYS A 66 -68.53 6.69 -18.44
C LYS A 66 -67.67 6.76 -17.16
N LYS A 67 -68.13 7.49 -16.13
CA LYS A 67 -67.42 7.77 -14.84
C LYS A 67 -68.29 7.44 -13.62
N GLY A 68 -67.66 6.98 -12.53
CA GLY A 68 -68.16 6.89 -11.14
C GLY A 68 -67.12 6.10 -10.31
N LYS A 69 -66.53 6.52 -9.17
CA LYS A 69 -66.77 7.54 -8.11
C LYS A 69 -67.64 7.02 -6.94
N ILE A 70 -67.18 7.28 -5.70
CA ILE A 70 -67.72 6.86 -4.37
C ILE A 70 -67.33 5.39 -4.03
N ALA A 71 -66.75 4.95 -2.90
CA ALA A 71 -66.42 5.44 -1.52
C ALA A 71 -67.23 4.79 -0.37
N ALA A 72 -66.74 4.94 0.88
CA ALA A 72 -67.01 4.14 2.10
C ALA A 72 -66.28 2.77 2.12
N ASN A 73 -65.59 2.33 3.18
CA ASN A 73 -65.81 2.29 4.64
C ASN A 73 -66.87 1.26 5.10
N PHE A 74 -66.43 0.19 5.77
CA PHE A 74 -66.83 -0.13 7.16
C PHE A 74 -65.82 -1.09 7.82
N SER A 75 -66.05 -1.46 9.09
CA SER A 75 -65.02 -2.02 9.99
C SER A 75 -65.60 -3.09 10.96
N PHE A 76 -64.70 -3.76 11.70
CA PHE A 76 -64.93 -4.74 12.78
C PHE A 76 -65.57 -6.09 12.44
N SER A 77 -64.85 -7.17 12.76
CA SER A 77 -65.19 -8.03 13.92
C SER A 77 -63.97 -8.85 14.37
N ALA A 78 -63.97 -9.34 15.61
CA ALA A 78 -62.93 -10.23 16.15
C ALA A 78 -63.45 -11.05 17.34
N ALA A 79 -63.40 -12.39 17.25
CA ALA A 79 -63.51 -13.35 18.36
C ALA A 79 -63.14 -14.78 17.88
N GLU A 80 -62.94 -15.71 18.83
CA GLU A 80 -62.66 -17.16 18.66
C GLU A 80 -61.22 -17.46 18.14
N ARG A 81 -60.24 -18.00 18.89
CA ARG A 81 -60.16 -19.00 20.01
C ARG A 81 -60.62 -20.40 19.58
N GLN A 82 -59.89 -21.51 19.80
CA GLN A 82 -58.61 -21.77 20.52
C GLN A 82 -57.99 -23.13 20.06
N ILE A 83 -56.81 -23.53 20.59
CA ILE A 83 -56.16 -24.89 20.50
C ILE A 83 -55.46 -25.16 19.13
N CYS A 84 -54.22 -25.71 19.00
CA CYS A 84 -53.20 -26.14 19.97
C CYS A 84 -51.73 -25.87 19.53
N ALA A 85 -50.90 -25.51 20.52
CA ALA A 85 -49.48 -25.83 20.77
C ALA A 85 -48.43 -26.25 19.70
N LYS A 86 -47.22 -25.69 19.88
CA LYS A 86 -45.86 -26.22 19.58
C LYS A 86 -45.41 -26.41 18.12
N GLN A 87 -44.84 -25.35 17.55
CA GLN A 87 -43.55 -25.44 16.83
C GLN A 87 -42.81 -24.08 16.90
N LYS A 88 -41.55 -24.08 17.36
CA LYS A 88 -40.65 -22.91 17.29
C LYS A 88 -39.56 -23.19 16.25
N VAL A 89 -39.82 -22.82 15.01
CA VAL A 89 -38.78 -22.70 13.99
C VAL A 89 -38.34 -21.24 13.94
N PHE A 90 -37.12 -20.94 14.37
CA PHE A 90 -36.54 -19.60 14.25
C PHE A 90 -35.99 -19.42 12.83
N VAL A 91 -36.81 -18.88 11.94
CA VAL A 91 -36.33 -18.39 10.64
C VAL A 91 -35.65 -17.04 10.85
N TRP A 92 -34.39 -16.92 10.45
CA TRP A 92 -33.68 -15.63 10.37
C TRP A 92 -32.98 -15.49 9.02
N SER A 93 -32.99 -14.27 8.47
CA SER A 93 -32.66 -14.00 7.07
C SER A 93 -31.17 -13.77 6.84
N GLY A 94 -30.45 -14.84 6.49
CA GLY A 94 -29.05 -14.77 6.07
C GLY A 94 -28.83 -13.83 4.87
N HIS A 95 -28.02 -12.79 5.07
CA HIS A 95 -27.53 -11.93 3.99
C HIS A 95 -26.26 -12.54 3.38
N SER A 96 -26.18 -12.59 2.05
CA SER A 96 -25.03 -13.13 1.32
C SER A 96 -24.29 -12.03 0.55
N GLN A 97 -23.07 -11.74 0.98
CA GLN A 97 -22.10 -10.84 0.35
C GLN A 97 -20.77 -11.57 0.16
N LEU A 98 -19.92 -11.04 -0.73
CA LEU A 98 -18.75 -11.72 -1.28
C LEU A 98 -19.14 -12.98 -2.12
N CYS A 99 -18.64 -13.23 -3.34
CA CYS A 99 -17.69 -12.51 -4.18
C CYS A 99 -18.00 -11.01 -4.37
N ARG A 100 -17.01 -10.17 -3.99
CA ARG A 100 -16.99 -8.70 -3.98
C ARG A 100 -18.01 -8.01 -3.05
N CYS A 101 -17.51 -6.91 -2.48
CA CYS A 101 -18.19 -5.93 -1.61
C CYS A 101 -18.71 -6.45 -0.26
N PHE A 102 -18.01 -6.01 0.80
CA PHE A 102 -18.64 -5.60 2.07
C PHE A 102 -19.84 -4.68 1.81
N GLU A 103 -20.90 -4.74 2.63
CA GLU A 103 -21.43 -3.59 3.40
C GLU A 103 -22.58 -3.93 4.38
N PHE A 104 -22.67 -3.11 5.44
CA PHE A 104 -23.66 -3.16 6.54
C PHE A 104 -24.94 -2.33 6.22
N PRO A 105 -26.02 -2.38 7.05
CA PRO A 105 -27.36 -1.92 6.67
C PRO A 105 -27.58 -0.37 6.70
N PRO A 106 -28.72 0.14 6.14
CA PRO A 106 -28.79 1.50 5.58
C PRO A 106 -29.38 2.59 6.49
N LEU A 107 -29.21 3.84 6.05
CA LEU A 107 -29.83 5.05 6.62
C LEU A 107 -31.34 5.17 6.30
N CYS A 108 -32.13 5.53 7.31
CA CYS A 108 -33.47 6.13 7.16
C CYS A 108 -33.51 7.53 7.78
N LEU A 109 -34.49 8.35 7.37
CA LEU A 109 -34.49 9.80 7.59
C LEU A 109 -35.78 10.30 8.28
N ALA A 110 -35.59 11.20 9.25
CA ALA A 110 -36.49 12.28 9.68
C ALA A 110 -37.48 12.09 10.87
N LEU A 111 -37.65 13.23 11.58
CA LEU A 111 -38.76 13.69 12.45
C LEU A 111 -38.83 13.33 13.97
N LEU A 112 -38.38 14.33 14.78
CA LEU A 112 -39.07 14.96 15.94
C LEU A 112 -39.84 14.12 16.98
N CYS A 113 -39.39 14.11 18.25
CA CYS A 113 -40.02 14.91 19.36
C CYS A 113 -39.46 14.67 20.79
N VAL A 114 -39.23 15.79 21.51
CA VAL A 114 -39.54 16.09 22.95
C VAL A 114 -39.10 15.14 24.10
N ARG A 115 -38.43 15.72 25.12
CA ARG A 115 -38.13 15.15 26.46
C ARG A 115 -39.32 15.18 27.44
N LYS A 116 -39.48 14.11 28.27
CA LYS A 116 -39.94 14.09 29.70
C LYS A 116 -39.79 12.65 30.23
N LEU A 117 -38.97 12.35 31.25
CA LEU A 117 -39.09 12.54 32.71
C LEU A 117 -39.93 11.46 33.45
N ASN A 118 -39.30 10.89 34.50
CA ASN A 118 -39.82 10.13 35.65
C ASN A 118 -40.32 8.67 35.47
N GLY A 119 -39.96 7.80 36.44
CA GLY A 119 -40.63 6.52 36.77
C GLY A 119 -41.34 6.63 38.14
N PRO A 120 -41.26 5.66 39.08
CA PRO A 120 -41.18 4.19 38.94
C PRO A 120 -42.18 3.43 39.89
N LYS A 121 -42.59 2.19 39.57
CA LYS A 121 -43.35 1.23 40.44
C LYS A 121 -43.01 -0.23 40.01
N THR A 122 -42.62 -1.24 40.80
CA THR A 122 -43.12 -1.90 42.05
C THR A 122 -44.43 -2.70 41.91
N ALA A 123 -44.64 -3.92 42.48
CA ALA A 123 -43.79 -5.03 42.97
C ALA A 123 -44.66 -6.20 43.56
N SER A 124 -44.33 -7.49 43.30
CA SER A 124 -44.78 -8.71 44.06
C SER A 124 -44.17 -9.98 43.42
N LYS A 125 -43.56 -10.99 44.09
CA LYS A 125 -44.02 -11.95 45.15
C LYS A 125 -45.13 -12.89 44.65
N VAL A 126 -45.21 -14.21 44.93
CA VAL A 126 -44.64 -15.13 45.97
C VAL A 126 -44.89 -16.60 45.48
N GLU A 127 -44.29 -17.74 45.87
CA GLU A 127 -43.00 -18.21 46.45
C GLU A 127 -42.95 -19.80 46.35
N VAL A 128 -41.79 -20.48 46.16
CA VAL A 128 -41.08 -21.44 47.11
C VAL A 128 -41.93 -22.66 47.59
N PRO A 129 -41.46 -23.96 47.52
CA PRO A 129 -40.24 -24.43 48.19
C PRO A 129 -39.35 -25.54 47.54
N GLN A 130 -38.05 -25.46 47.86
CA GLN A 130 -37.05 -26.51 48.25
C GLN A 130 -37.02 -27.88 47.50
N ALA A 131 -35.88 -28.48 47.14
CA ALA A 131 -34.51 -28.55 47.72
C ALA A 131 -33.57 -29.28 46.72
N LYS A 132 -32.28 -29.68 46.89
CA LYS A 132 -31.03 -29.48 47.69
C LYS A 132 -30.03 -30.52 47.08
N ARG A 133 -28.69 -30.48 47.03
CA ARG A 133 -27.51 -29.56 47.21
C ARG A 133 -26.30 -30.43 46.72
N LYS A 134 -25.09 -30.01 46.31
CA LYS A 134 -24.35 -28.74 46.16
C LYS A 134 -24.30 -28.36 44.64
N GLN A 135 -23.22 -27.88 43.96
CA GLN A 135 -21.97 -27.13 44.27
C GLN A 135 -21.79 -26.05 43.18
N SER A 136 -21.08 -24.95 43.45
CA SER A 136 -21.36 -23.66 42.77
C SER A 136 -20.14 -22.83 42.40
N ASP A 137 -20.14 -22.28 41.18
CA ASP A 137 -19.50 -21.00 40.83
C ASP A 137 -20.46 -19.82 41.07
N MET A 138 -19.94 -18.58 41.08
CA MET A 138 -20.66 -17.40 41.57
C MET A 138 -20.56 -16.20 40.61
N GLU A 139 -21.64 -15.92 39.89
CA GLU A 139 -21.80 -14.68 39.12
C GLU A 139 -22.13 -13.49 40.03
N LEU A 140 -21.52 -12.33 39.77
CA LEU A 140 -21.72 -11.08 40.51
C LEU A 140 -22.93 -10.30 39.99
N THR A 141 -23.69 -9.66 40.89
CA THR A 141 -24.93 -8.98 40.52
C THR A 141 -24.67 -7.62 39.83
N PRO A 142 -25.62 -7.13 38.98
CA PRO A 142 -25.49 -5.82 38.32
C PRO A 142 -25.37 -4.65 39.30
N GLU A 143 -25.92 -4.77 40.52
CA GLU A 143 -25.85 -3.71 41.54
C GLU A 143 -24.46 -3.63 42.19
N GLU A 144 -23.79 -4.76 42.40
CA GLU A 144 -22.39 -4.81 42.85
C GLU A 144 -21.43 -4.27 41.77
N ILE A 145 -21.69 -4.56 40.49
CA ILE A 145 -20.96 -3.98 39.36
C ILE A 145 -21.15 -2.45 39.33
N ARG A 146 -22.37 -1.96 39.62
CA ARG A 146 -22.66 -0.52 39.70
C ARG A 146 -21.98 0.15 40.91
N ALA A 147 -21.96 -0.51 42.07
CA ALA A 147 -21.24 -0.04 43.25
C ALA A 147 -19.72 0.02 43.04
N ARG A 148 -19.14 -0.98 42.36
CA ARG A 148 -17.71 -0.98 41.96
C ARG A 148 -17.39 0.14 40.96
N ARG A 149 -18.31 0.48 40.04
CA ARG A 149 -18.13 1.62 39.12
C ARG A 149 -18.21 2.98 39.80
N LEU A 150 -19.07 3.16 40.81
CA LEU A 150 -19.13 4.39 41.60
C LEU A 150 -17.84 4.62 42.41
N ARG A 151 -17.32 3.59 43.10
CA ARG A 151 -16.05 3.68 43.84
C ARG A 151 -14.84 4.04 42.96
N LYS A 152 -14.85 3.70 41.67
CA LYS A 152 -13.79 4.10 40.72
C LYS A 152 -13.84 5.58 40.30
N LEU A 153 -14.96 6.28 40.49
CA LEU A 153 -15.11 7.71 40.17
C LEU A 153 -14.72 8.63 41.33
N GLU A 154 -14.84 8.15 42.57
CA GLU A 154 -14.43 8.89 43.77
C GLU A 154 -12.89 8.94 43.90
N THR A 155 -12.19 7.89 43.48
CA THR A 155 -10.71 7.80 43.51
C THR A 155 -9.99 8.70 42.50
N THR A 156 -10.69 9.27 41.52
CA THR A 156 -10.11 10.20 40.52
C THR A 156 -10.29 11.68 40.86
N ALA A 157 -10.88 12.01 42.01
CA ALA A 157 -11.22 13.38 42.40
C ALA A 157 -10.25 14.03 43.42
N THR A 158 -9.17 13.36 43.82
CA THR A 158 -8.30 13.77 44.96
C THR A 158 -6.80 13.79 44.60
N ALA A 159 -6.44 14.58 43.57
CA ALA A 159 -5.03 14.75 43.17
C ALA A 159 -4.67 16.13 42.58
N VAL A 160 -5.37 17.22 42.95
CA VAL A 160 -5.00 18.60 42.54
C VAL A 160 -5.20 19.58 43.70
N VAL A 161 -4.38 20.64 43.73
CA VAL A 161 -4.37 21.79 44.67
C VAL A 161 -3.71 21.54 46.04
N THR A 162 -2.42 21.85 46.13
CA THR A 162 -1.87 22.59 47.28
C THR A 162 -0.59 23.38 46.91
N THR A 163 -0.78 24.68 46.67
CA THR A 163 0.11 25.81 47.04
C THR A 163 1.65 25.70 46.94
N THR A 164 2.18 26.32 45.88
CA THR A 164 3.20 27.41 45.90
C THR A 164 4.18 27.57 47.09
N ALA A 165 5.47 27.63 46.71
CA ALA A 165 6.51 28.58 47.16
C ALA A 165 7.12 28.50 48.58
N ALA A 166 8.42 28.21 48.60
CA ALA A 166 9.42 28.75 49.53
C ALA A 166 10.80 28.77 48.84
N ALA A 167 11.74 29.57 49.34
CA ALA A 167 13.15 29.62 48.93
C ALA A 167 14.06 29.35 50.15
N ASP A 168 15.37 29.64 50.03
CA ASP A 168 16.41 29.50 51.07
C ASP A 168 16.74 28.06 51.52
N GLN A 169 17.92 27.75 52.09
CA GLN A 169 19.31 28.19 51.83
C GLN A 169 20.28 27.25 52.60
N VAL A 170 21.56 27.21 52.21
CA VAL A 170 22.75 26.89 53.05
C VAL A 170 22.77 25.60 53.91
N THR A 171 23.62 24.64 53.52
CA THR A 171 24.68 23.92 54.31
C THR A 171 25.14 22.70 53.48
N THR A 172 26.39 22.43 53.06
CA THR A 172 27.79 22.49 53.57
C THR A 172 28.30 21.27 54.35
N SER A 173 29.39 20.66 53.83
CA SER A 173 30.46 19.88 54.53
C SER A 173 30.26 18.40 54.91
N GLY A 174 31.39 17.66 55.01
CA GLY A 174 31.50 16.20 55.24
C GLY A 174 31.81 15.43 53.95
N SER A 175 32.99 14.86 53.63
CA SER A 175 34.14 14.33 54.41
C SER A 175 33.84 13.03 55.18
N ALA A 176 34.67 11.96 55.14
CA ALA A 176 35.85 11.64 54.31
C ALA A 176 36.28 10.13 54.46
N GLU A 177 37.11 9.65 53.52
CA GLU A 177 38.16 8.60 53.66
C GLU A 177 37.84 7.12 54.06
N GLY A 178 38.84 6.23 53.86
CA GLY A 178 38.81 4.77 54.09
C GLY A 178 38.69 3.94 52.80
N MET A 179 39.71 3.44 52.08
CA MET A 179 41.14 3.08 52.30
C MET A 179 41.41 1.60 52.68
N ALA A 180 42.42 0.99 52.02
CA ALA A 180 43.04 -0.35 52.26
C ALA A 180 42.24 -1.61 51.83
N LYS A 181 42.84 -2.75 51.36
CA LYS A 181 44.25 -3.12 51.05
C LYS A 181 44.37 -4.41 50.18
N GLU A 182 45.48 -4.55 49.41
CA GLU A 182 46.38 -5.72 49.08
C GLU A 182 45.88 -7.19 48.93
N SER A 183 46.50 -8.14 48.18
CA SER A 183 47.70 -8.28 47.25
C SER A 183 47.56 -9.63 46.46
N GLY A 184 48.39 -10.14 45.51
CA GLY A 184 49.70 -9.85 44.87
C GLY A 184 49.73 -10.32 43.38
N GLU A 185 50.80 -10.60 42.59
CA GLU A 185 52.22 -11.08 42.75
C GLU A 185 52.36 -12.63 42.85
N GLU A 186 53.20 -13.40 42.11
CA GLU A 186 54.12 -13.28 40.92
C GLU A 186 54.20 -14.73 40.26
N GLY A 187 54.99 -15.10 39.22
CA GLY A 187 56.07 -14.40 38.53
C GLY A 187 56.93 -15.13 37.44
N CYS A 188 57.81 -14.34 36.82
CA CYS A 188 59.11 -14.59 36.10
C CYS A 188 59.46 -15.84 35.22
N SER A 189 60.10 -15.65 34.03
CA SER A 189 61.53 -16.07 33.73
C SER A 189 61.99 -16.17 32.22
N THR A 190 62.96 -15.30 31.80
CA THR A 190 64.06 -15.50 30.76
C THR A 190 63.76 -15.69 29.23
N LYS A 191 64.63 -15.41 28.22
CA LYS A 191 66.08 -14.97 28.11
C LYS A 191 66.51 -14.34 26.73
N SER A 192 67.23 -13.19 26.74
CA SER A 192 68.26 -12.62 25.77
C SER A 192 67.94 -12.48 24.23
N THR A 193 68.78 -12.01 23.25
CA THR A 193 70.24 -11.66 23.11
C THR A 193 70.60 -10.73 21.88
N THR A 194 71.62 -9.83 22.02
CA THR A 194 72.64 -9.24 21.04
C THR A 194 72.38 -8.68 19.59
N THR A 195 72.54 -7.35 19.45
CA THR A 195 73.48 -6.52 18.60
C THR A 195 73.68 -6.57 17.04
N ILE A 196 73.50 -5.38 16.41
CA ILE A 196 74.42 -4.57 15.54
C ILE A 196 74.57 -4.79 13.99
N ASP A 197 74.62 -3.64 13.29
CA ASP A 197 75.23 -3.26 11.97
C ASP A 197 74.50 -3.19 10.60
N THR A 198 75.13 -2.41 9.70
CA THR A 198 74.74 -1.96 8.33
C THR A 198 75.67 -2.59 7.24
N PRO A 199 75.63 -2.33 5.89
CA PRO A 199 74.87 -1.37 5.07
C PRO A 199 74.35 -1.86 3.68
N LYS A 200 74.06 -0.88 2.79
CA LYS A 200 73.81 -0.83 1.30
C LYS A 200 74.86 -1.58 0.41
N PRO A 201 74.81 -1.67 -0.97
CA PRO A 201 73.89 -1.10 -2.00
C PRO A 201 73.63 -1.90 -3.36
N MET A 202 72.93 -1.24 -4.32
CA MET A 202 73.07 -1.23 -5.82
C MET A 202 72.40 -2.24 -6.82
N LEU A 203 71.76 -1.64 -7.86
CA LEU A 203 71.54 -2.03 -9.30
C LEU A 203 70.80 -3.37 -9.64
N GLU A 204 70.20 -3.58 -10.83
CA GLU A 204 70.16 -2.83 -12.11
C GLU A 204 68.75 -2.87 -12.81
N SER A 205 68.63 -2.46 -14.09
CA SER A 205 67.39 -2.20 -14.87
C SER A 205 67.33 -3.03 -16.19
N PRO A 206 66.35 -2.95 -17.14
CA PRO A 206 65.39 -1.88 -17.52
C PRO A 206 63.89 -2.36 -17.43
N THR A 207 62.83 -1.93 -18.13
CA THR A 207 62.60 -1.12 -19.36
C THR A 207 61.22 -0.38 -19.34
N LYS A 208 60.52 -0.24 -20.50
CA LYS A 208 59.30 0.58 -20.80
C LYS A 208 58.60 0.00 -22.08
N PRO A 209 57.48 0.54 -22.65
CA PRO A 209 56.63 1.70 -22.31
C PRO A 209 55.08 1.36 -22.27
N ALA A 210 54.06 2.24 -22.17
CA ALA A 210 53.96 3.71 -22.11
C ALA A 210 52.66 4.23 -21.42
N THR A 211 52.76 5.32 -20.62
CA THR A 211 51.84 6.48 -20.43
C THR A 211 50.39 6.30 -19.94
N GLU A 212 49.93 6.71 -18.73
CA GLU A 212 50.15 7.89 -17.80
C GLU A 212 49.24 9.11 -18.13
N SER A 213 48.59 9.90 -17.24
CA SER A 213 48.34 10.00 -15.75
C SER A 213 47.09 10.93 -15.51
N SER A 214 46.23 10.89 -14.47
CA SER A 214 46.26 11.24 -13.00
C SER A 214 46.69 12.71 -12.64
N SER A 215 46.38 13.40 -11.53
CA SER A 215 45.79 13.18 -10.16
C SER A 215 46.72 12.65 -9.04
N SER A 216 46.65 13.08 -7.74
CA SER A 216 45.99 14.27 -7.10
C SER A 216 46.28 14.44 -5.56
N SER A 217 46.03 15.64 -4.99
CA SER A 217 45.76 16.01 -3.56
C SER A 217 46.87 16.03 -2.44
N ASN A 218 46.71 17.01 -1.51
CA ASN A 218 47.22 17.33 -0.13
C ASN A 218 48.14 16.35 0.67
N ASP A 219 48.89 16.70 1.75
CA ASP A 219 48.53 17.55 2.93
C ASP A 219 49.73 17.97 3.88
N LYS A 220 49.53 19.00 4.74
CA LYS A 220 50.25 19.45 6.00
C LYS A 220 51.78 19.73 6.06
N GLY A 221 52.23 20.65 6.97
CA GLY A 221 53.68 20.71 7.32
C GLY A 221 54.34 21.73 8.31
N LEU A 222 53.87 22.98 8.52
CA LEU A 222 54.36 23.99 9.54
C LEU A 222 55.90 24.24 9.80
N LYS A 223 56.41 25.42 9.37
CA LYS A 223 57.26 26.45 10.09
C LYS A 223 58.57 26.08 10.88
N PRO A 224 59.51 27.03 11.14
CA PRO A 224 59.81 28.36 10.53
C PRO A 224 61.35 28.62 10.30
N VAL A 225 61.75 29.91 10.17
CA VAL A 225 63.11 30.53 10.23
C VAL A 225 63.76 30.93 8.88
N GLU A 226 64.59 31.97 8.98
CA GLU A 226 65.18 32.89 7.99
C GLU A 226 66.16 32.28 6.97
N PRO A 227 66.48 33.04 5.90
CA PRO A 227 67.84 33.02 5.37
C PRO A 227 68.45 34.40 5.02
N SER A 228 69.76 34.52 5.24
CA SER A 228 70.68 35.46 4.59
C SER A 228 72.11 34.88 4.70
N PRO A 229 73.16 35.38 4.01
CA PRO A 229 73.21 36.14 2.74
C PRO A 229 74.27 35.62 1.73
N THR A 230 74.05 35.81 0.41
CA THR A 230 75.12 35.94 -0.62
C THR A 230 74.54 36.63 -1.87
N LYS A 231 75.04 37.81 -2.27
CA LYS A 231 76.05 38.04 -3.35
C LYS A 231 75.62 37.44 -4.69
N MET A 232 75.13 38.24 -5.67
CA MET A 232 75.74 39.36 -6.43
C MET A 232 76.61 38.90 -7.61
N ASP A 233 76.65 39.77 -8.63
CA ASP A 233 77.34 39.70 -9.94
C ASP A 233 76.48 39.09 -11.07
N GLU A 234 76.21 39.74 -12.21
CA GLU A 234 76.22 41.16 -12.63
C GLU A 234 75.12 41.34 -13.70
N ASP A 235 74.46 42.51 -13.82
CA ASP A 235 74.41 43.29 -15.08
C ASP A 235 73.71 44.68 -14.95
N ALA A 236 73.85 45.49 -16.00
CA ALA A 236 73.67 46.94 -16.01
C ALA A 236 72.23 47.47 -15.99
N SER A 237 71.98 48.36 -15.02
CA SER A 237 71.45 49.72 -15.20
C SER A 237 70.47 50.00 -16.36
N SER A 238 69.21 50.27 -16.01
CA SER A 238 68.57 51.52 -16.45
C SER A 238 67.68 52.11 -15.34
N LYS A 239 67.95 53.36 -14.94
CA LYS A 239 67.08 54.14 -14.06
C LYS A 239 66.15 55.00 -14.92
N ALA A 240 64.84 54.74 -14.85
CA ALA A 240 63.85 55.76 -15.23
C ALA A 240 63.87 56.91 -14.21
N PRO A 241 63.61 58.17 -14.62
CA PRO A 241 63.60 59.32 -13.71
C PRO A 241 62.41 59.27 -12.73
N PRO A 242 62.42 60.08 -11.65
CA PRO A 242 61.33 60.10 -10.66
C PRO A 242 59.95 60.38 -11.27
N GLU A 243 59.90 61.21 -12.30
CA GLU A 243 58.68 61.65 -13.00
C GLU A 243 57.90 60.49 -13.64
N ASP A 244 58.61 59.44 -14.10
CA ASP A 244 57.99 58.29 -14.77
C ASP A 244 57.19 57.44 -13.79
N ARG A 245 57.66 57.30 -12.54
CA ARG A 245 56.93 56.61 -11.47
C ARG A 245 55.66 57.36 -11.07
N THR A 246 55.70 58.68 -10.96
CA THR A 246 54.50 59.49 -10.71
C THR A 246 53.50 59.41 -11.86
N ARG A 247 53.96 59.17 -13.10
CA ARG A 247 53.10 59.03 -14.28
C ARG A 247 52.41 57.67 -14.33
N ASP A 248 53.14 56.58 -14.03
CA ASP A 248 52.55 55.23 -13.86
C ASP A 248 51.60 55.19 -12.65
N GLU A 249 51.91 55.88 -11.54
CA GLU A 249 50.97 56.01 -10.40
C GLU A 249 49.70 56.80 -10.77
N ALA A 250 49.81 57.91 -11.51
CA ALA A 250 48.63 58.65 -11.96
C ALA A 250 47.76 57.81 -12.90
N ALA A 251 48.36 57.15 -13.90
CA ALA A 251 47.65 56.30 -14.86
C ALA A 251 47.00 55.07 -14.20
N THR A 252 47.62 54.49 -13.16
CA THR A 252 47.02 53.37 -12.41
C THR A 252 45.96 53.80 -11.41
N ARG A 253 45.96 55.05 -10.92
CA ARG A 253 44.84 55.64 -10.17
C ARG A 253 43.64 55.90 -11.07
N GLU A 254 43.85 56.50 -12.25
CA GLU A 254 42.79 56.73 -13.25
C GLU A 254 42.15 55.39 -13.69
N GLU A 255 42.97 54.36 -13.92
CA GLU A 255 42.48 53.01 -14.27
C GLU A 255 41.74 52.34 -13.09
N LEU A 256 42.21 52.50 -11.84
CA LEU A 256 41.47 52.02 -10.65
C LEU A 256 40.10 52.70 -10.55
N GLN A 257 40.04 54.02 -10.76
CA GLN A 257 38.80 54.81 -10.79
C GLN A 257 37.86 54.31 -11.89
N GLN A 258 38.36 54.05 -13.11
CA GLN A 258 37.58 53.48 -14.22
C GLN A 258 37.04 52.07 -13.91
N ILE A 259 37.84 51.20 -13.27
CA ILE A 259 37.40 49.86 -12.84
C ILE A 259 36.31 49.99 -11.77
N VAL A 260 36.51 50.82 -10.75
CA VAL A 260 35.56 51.02 -9.66
C VAL A 260 34.25 51.64 -10.18
N PHE A 261 34.31 52.65 -11.06
CA PHE A 261 33.11 53.18 -11.72
C PHE A 261 32.36 52.13 -12.56
N ARG A 262 33.05 51.18 -13.20
CA ARG A 262 32.40 50.06 -13.89
C ARG A 262 31.76 49.06 -12.92
N ILE A 263 32.43 48.74 -11.81
CA ILE A 263 31.87 47.87 -10.75
C ILE A 263 30.60 48.51 -10.17
N MET A 264 30.60 49.83 -9.95
CA MET A 264 29.45 50.58 -9.40
C MET A 264 28.45 51.04 -10.48
N ASN A 265 28.76 50.89 -11.77
CA ASN A 265 27.97 51.26 -12.95
C ASN A 265 27.57 52.77 -13.07
N ILE A 266 28.47 53.67 -12.64
CA ILE A 266 28.22 55.11 -12.53
C ILE A 266 28.86 55.89 -13.69
N ASN A 267 28.19 56.95 -14.15
CA ASN A 267 28.64 57.83 -15.23
C ASN A 267 29.32 59.09 -14.69
N SER A 268 30.64 59.22 -14.88
CA SER A 268 31.45 60.39 -14.48
C SER A 268 31.56 61.49 -15.56
N GLN A 269 30.68 61.46 -16.56
CA GLN A 269 30.70 62.27 -17.78
C GLN A 269 31.86 61.97 -18.77
N ILE A 270 31.49 61.83 -20.05
CA ILE A 270 32.37 61.84 -21.25
C ILE A 270 33.55 60.85 -21.29
N ARG A 271 33.31 59.54 -21.08
CA ARG A 271 33.94 58.50 -21.97
C ARG A 271 33.38 57.07 -21.99
N TYR A 272 32.42 56.70 -21.15
CA TYR A 272 31.82 55.34 -21.17
C TYR A 272 30.35 55.37 -21.60
N SER A 273 30.00 54.57 -22.61
CA SER A 273 28.67 54.55 -23.25
C SER A 273 27.65 53.59 -22.63
N GLU A 274 28.00 52.87 -21.57
CA GLU A 274 27.20 51.78 -20.99
C GLU A 274 26.77 52.00 -19.53
N ALA A 275 27.31 53.05 -18.87
CA ALA A 275 26.99 53.38 -17.48
C ALA A 275 25.57 53.95 -17.34
N ARG A 276 24.80 53.49 -16.34
CA ARG A 276 23.37 53.83 -16.20
C ARG A 276 23.02 54.84 -15.10
N PHE A 277 23.86 55.01 -14.08
CA PHE A 277 23.49 55.80 -12.90
C PHE A 277 24.23 57.14 -12.85
N SER A 278 23.50 58.20 -12.52
CA SER A 278 24.00 59.51 -12.15
C SER A 278 24.36 59.55 -10.67
N VAL A 279 25.29 60.43 -10.29
CA VAL A 279 25.52 60.82 -8.89
C VAL A 279 25.59 62.34 -8.87
N GLU A 280 25.03 62.96 -7.83
CA GLU A 280 25.10 64.42 -7.67
C GLU A 280 26.56 64.89 -7.61
N PRO A 281 26.99 65.92 -8.37
CA PRO A 281 28.40 66.26 -8.49
C PRO A 281 29.13 66.47 -7.16
N ALA A 282 28.51 67.13 -6.19
CA ALA A 282 29.09 67.35 -4.86
C ALA A 282 29.34 66.04 -4.08
N VAL A 283 28.51 65.01 -4.29
CA VAL A 283 28.69 63.67 -3.70
C VAL A 283 29.77 62.90 -4.47
N LEU A 284 29.84 63.06 -5.80
CA LEU A 284 30.87 62.44 -6.62
C LEU A 284 32.27 63.00 -6.31
N ASP A 285 32.40 64.31 -6.14
CA ASP A 285 33.66 64.99 -5.78
C ASP A 285 34.14 64.56 -4.38
N SER A 286 33.24 64.55 -3.38
CA SER A 286 33.50 64.04 -2.02
C SER A 286 33.99 62.59 -2.04
N ALA A 287 33.28 61.72 -2.77
CA ALA A 287 33.64 60.33 -2.89
C ALA A 287 35.01 60.16 -3.59
N LEU A 288 35.32 60.95 -4.62
CA LEU A 288 36.62 60.90 -5.30
C LEU A 288 37.77 61.30 -4.38
N GLU A 289 37.60 62.32 -3.50
CA GLU A 289 38.58 62.62 -2.46
C GLU A 289 38.79 61.41 -1.51
N ALA A 290 37.71 60.69 -1.15
CA ALA A 290 37.81 59.47 -0.36
C ALA A 290 38.53 58.34 -1.12
N LEU A 291 38.33 58.20 -2.43
CA LEU A 291 38.99 57.21 -3.28
C LEU A 291 40.50 57.48 -3.39
N GLU A 292 40.90 58.73 -3.63
CA GLU A 292 42.31 59.15 -3.70
C GLU A 292 43.02 59.01 -2.34
N ALA A 293 42.32 59.34 -1.25
CA ALA A 293 42.80 59.14 0.13
C ALA A 293 42.84 57.66 0.57
N ARG A 294 42.54 56.70 -0.33
CA ARG A 294 42.40 55.26 -0.05
C ARG A 294 41.35 54.91 1.01
N ARG A 295 40.41 55.81 1.30
CA ARG A 295 39.26 55.63 2.21
C ARG A 295 38.14 54.86 1.51
N TYR A 296 38.46 53.70 0.95
CA TYR A 296 37.58 52.94 0.04
C TYR A 296 36.19 52.63 0.63
N ARG A 297 36.08 52.45 1.95
CA ARG A 297 34.79 52.21 2.63
C ARG A 297 33.85 53.42 2.52
N GLU A 298 34.39 54.63 2.63
CA GLU A 298 33.65 55.89 2.64
C GLU A 298 33.19 56.24 1.23
N PHE A 299 34.09 56.16 0.23
CA PHE A 299 33.73 56.20 -1.20
C PHE A 299 32.55 55.24 -1.50
N CYS A 300 32.64 53.98 -1.09
CA CYS A 300 31.57 53.00 -1.33
C CYS A 300 30.28 53.33 -0.57
N ALA A 301 30.36 53.97 0.61
CA ALA A 301 29.17 54.34 1.38
C ALA A 301 28.43 55.52 0.75
N GLU A 302 29.16 56.57 0.37
CA GLU A 302 28.60 57.78 -0.27
C GLU A 302 27.89 57.42 -1.59
N ILE A 303 28.58 56.73 -2.52
CA ILE A 303 27.97 56.43 -3.83
C ILE A 303 26.79 55.44 -3.71
N VAL A 304 26.87 54.42 -2.85
CA VAL A 304 25.77 53.43 -2.71
C VAL A 304 24.55 54.05 -2.03
N THR A 305 24.75 54.96 -1.07
CA THR A 305 23.63 55.66 -0.41
C THR A 305 22.88 56.54 -1.40
N GLU A 306 23.60 57.28 -2.26
CA GLU A 306 22.97 58.17 -3.24
C GLU A 306 22.25 57.38 -4.36
N VAL A 307 22.84 56.31 -4.88
CA VAL A 307 22.17 55.46 -5.88
C VAL A 307 20.93 54.76 -5.30
N ILE A 308 20.97 54.30 -4.03
CA ILE A 308 19.78 53.74 -3.36
C ILE A 308 18.71 54.83 -3.16
N LYS A 309 19.10 56.06 -2.84
CA LYS A 309 18.19 57.21 -2.73
C LYS A 309 17.48 57.52 -4.06
N GLU A 310 18.20 57.55 -5.19
CA GLU A 310 17.57 57.70 -6.52
C GLU A 310 16.53 56.59 -6.82
N PHE A 311 16.79 55.34 -6.41
CA PHE A 311 15.81 54.24 -6.55
C PHE A 311 14.56 54.45 -5.68
N TYR A 312 14.69 54.90 -4.43
CA TYR A 312 13.54 55.09 -3.53
C TYR A 312 12.70 56.32 -3.92
N GLU A 313 13.35 57.39 -4.41
CA GLU A 313 12.70 58.59 -4.94
C GLU A 313 12.06 58.38 -6.33
N GLY A 314 12.28 57.22 -6.96
CA GLY A 314 11.63 56.81 -8.21
C GLY A 314 12.18 57.46 -9.48
N ARG A 315 13.27 58.25 -9.39
CA ARG A 315 13.86 58.99 -10.53
C ARG A 315 14.38 58.10 -11.68
N LEU A 316 14.53 56.80 -11.41
CA LEU A 316 15.17 55.81 -12.30
C LEU A 316 14.20 54.86 -13.01
N ILE A 317 12.87 54.96 -12.79
CA ILE A 317 11.89 54.06 -13.42
C ILE A 317 11.00 54.83 -14.40
N ASP A 318 11.64 55.33 -15.47
CA ASP A 318 10.94 55.91 -16.62
C ASP A 318 11.30 55.13 -17.91
N SER A 319 10.35 55.02 -18.84
CA SER A 319 10.37 53.93 -19.83
C SER A 319 11.18 54.22 -21.10
N SER A 320 12.36 53.62 -21.24
CA SER A 320 13.15 53.66 -22.48
C SER A 320 12.78 52.52 -23.45
N GLY A 321 11.90 52.77 -24.43
CA GLY A 321 11.42 51.71 -25.33
C GLY A 321 10.78 52.14 -26.66
N VAL A 322 10.91 53.40 -27.09
CA VAL A 322 10.31 53.91 -28.33
C VAL A 322 11.30 54.75 -29.14
N GLY A 323 11.61 54.31 -30.37
CA GLY A 323 12.23 55.15 -31.41
C GLY A 323 13.45 54.54 -32.13
N GLY A 324 13.42 54.55 -33.47
CA GLY A 324 14.61 54.39 -34.34
C GLY A 324 14.93 52.95 -34.79
N GLY A 325 14.41 52.54 -35.95
CA GLY A 325 14.60 51.18 -36.48
C GLY A 325 15.92 50.93 -37.22
N GLY A 326 16.38 49.67 -37.19
CA GLY A 326 17.45 49.10 -38.00
C GLY A 326 17.43 47.57 -37.86
N GLY A 327 17.41 46.83 -38.96
CA GLY A 327 17.14 45.38 -38.93
C GLY A 327 18.37 44.49 -38.70
N GLY A 328 18.25 43.47 -37.86
CA GLY A 328 19.30 42.47 -37.61
C GLY A 328 18.79 41.28 -36.79
N SER A 329 18.75 40.09 -37.40
CA SER A 329 18.20 38.85 -36.82
C SER A 329 18.98 38.29 -35.61
N GLY A 330 18.29 37.86 -34.55
CA GLY A 330 18.78 36.80 -33.65
C GLY A 330 18.24 36.78 -32.21
N GLY A 331 17.72 35.62 -31.76
CA GLY A 331 17.70 35.26 -30.33
C GLY A 331 16.49 35.67 -29.48
N GLY A 332 15.26 35.33 -29.90
CA GLY A 332 14.06 35.55 -29.07
C GLY A 332 13.93 34.58 -27.89
N GLY A 333 14.37 34.98 -26.70
CA GLY A 333 14.03 34.31 -25.43
C GLY A 333 12.63 34.74 -24.95
N GLY A 334 11.62 33.91 -25.20
CA GLY A 334 10.23 34.21 -24.84
C GLY A 334 9.98 34.18 -23.32
N LEU A 335 9.21 35.15 -22.82
CA LEU A 335 8.62 35.11 -21.48
C LEU A 335 7.69 33.89 -21.37
N SER A 336 7.72 33.20 -20.23
CA SER A 336 6.81 32.07 -19.95
C SER A 336 5.57 32.57 -19.20
N ASP A 337 4.41 32.55 -19.88
CA ASP A 337 3.12 32.92 -19.31
C ASP A 337 2.63 31.90 -18.27
N SER A 338 3.18 31.96 -17.05
CA SER A 338 2.76 31.10 -15.93
C SER A 338 2.58 31.83 -14.59
N TRP A 339 2.83 33.14 -14.51
CA TRP A 339 2.81 33.91 -13.25
C TRP A 339 1.76 35.02 -13.17
N SER A 340 0.88 35.15 -14.17
CA SER A 340 -0.23 36.11 -14.19
C SER A 340 -1.50 35.65 -13.44
N SER A 341 -1.54 34.39 -12.99
CA SER A 341 -2.78 33.72 -12.55
C SER A 341 -3.03 33.66 -11.03
N ILE A 342 -2.27 34.40 -10.21
CA ILE A 342 -2.50 34.48 -8.75
C ILE A 342 -3.23 35.82 -8.43
N PRO A 343 -4.54 35.81 -8.16
CA PRO A 343 -5.29 37.04 -7.91
C PRO A 343 -5.05 37.58 -6.49
N SER A 344 -4.27 38.66 -6.38
CA SER A 344 -4.02 39.37 -5.12
C SER A 344 -5.27 40.10 -4.58
N LYS A 345 -6.24 39.36 -4.05
CA LYS A 345 -7.36 39.90 -3.26
C LYS A 345 -7.00 39.86 -1.77
N LYS A 346 -7.27 40.97 -1.08
CA LYS A 346 -6.96 41.14 0.35
C LYS A 346 -7.67 40.07 1.20
N VAL A 347 -6.91 39.36 2.01
CA VAL A 347 -7.43 38.49 3.07
C VAL A 347 -7.97 39.37 4.20
N LYS A 348 -9.20 39.11 4.65
CA LYS A 348 -9.68 39.56 5.98
C LYS A 348 -9.31 38.48 7.02
N PRO A 349 -9.12 38.84 8.30
CA PRO A 349 -9.06 37.86 9.38
C PRO A 349 -10.28 36.94 9.38
N ILE A 350 -10.09 35.71 9.87
CA ILE A 350 -11.17 34.76 10.09
C ILE A 350 -11.79 35.07 11.46
N GLU A 351 -13.00 35.60 11.46
CA GLU A 351 -13.88 35.63 12.63
C GLU A 351 -14.87 34.45 12.57
N GLU A 352 -15.63 34.26 13.64
CA GLU A 352 -16.26 33.00 14.02
C GLU A 352 -17.47 32.61 13.14
N ILE A 353 -17.78 31.30 13.11
CA ILE A 353 -18.94 30.75 12.39
C ILE A 353 -19.98 30.28 13.41
N GLU A 354 -21.06 31.04 13.57
CA GLU A 354 -22.33 30.53 14.08
C GLU A 354 -23.25 30.05 12.93
N GLU A 355 -24.29 29.31 13.27
CA GLU A 355 -25.22 28.67 12.33
C GLU A 355 -26.27 29.64 11.76
N VAL A 356 -26.90 29.28 10.62
CA VAL A 356 -28.37 29.02 10.51
C VAL A 356 -28.76 28.68 9.06
N LEU A 357 -29.95 28.11 8.88
CA LEU A 357 -30.54 27.60 7.64
C LEU A 357 -31.39 28.66 6.87
N GLU A 358 -32.06 28.22 5.80
CA GLU A 358 -33.00 28.97 4.93
C GLU A 358 -32.31 29.93 3.92
N GLY A 359 -32.84 30.19 2.71
CA GLY A 359 -33.95 29.54 2.01
C GLY A 359 -34.74 30.49 1.08
N GLY A 360 -34.44 30.53 -0.23
CA GLY A 360 -35.23 31.33 -1.18
C GLY A 360 -34.75 31.31 -2.64
N ASP A 361 -35.70 31.41 -3.58
CA ASP A 361 -35.47 31.61 -5.02
C ASP A 361 -35.18 33.09 -5.37
N GLY A 362 -34.51 33.35 -6.50
CA GLY A 362 -34.38 34.71 -7.05
C GLY A 362 -33.60 34.79 -8.36
N SER A 363 -34.29 35.08 -9.47
CA SER A 363 -33.69 35.35 -10.78
C SER A 363 -33.32 36.84 -10.95
N GLY A 364 -32.13 37.15 -11.45
CA GLY A 364 -31.72 38.53 -11.77
C GLY A 364 -30.78 38.57 -12.98
N THR A 365 -31.09 39.43 -13.96
CA THR A 365 -30.31 39.65 -15.17
C THR A 365 -29.01 40.40 -14.91
N ALA A 366 -27.95 40.07 -15.65
CA ALA A 366 -26.78 40.93 -15.77
C ALA A 366 -27.13 42.20 -16.58
N MET A 367 -26.44 43.30 -16.29
CA MET A 367 -26.43 44.50 -17.13
C MET A 367 -25.04 45.11 -17.10
N GLU A 368 -24.49 45.40 -18.27
CA GLU A 368 -23.23 46.12 -18.44
C GLU A 368 -23.48 47.62 -18.26
N ILE A 369 -22.55 48.32 -17.60
CA ILE A 369 -22.39 49.77 -17.72
C ILE A 369 -20.90 50.02 -17.92
N ASP A 370 -20.56 50.50 -19.11
CA ASP A 370 -19.28 51.14 -19.41
C ASP A 370 -19.41 52.63 -19.10
N ASP A 371 -18.37 53.25 -18.54
CA ASP A 371 -18.30 54.71 -18.42
C ASP A 371 -16.83 55.16 -18.33
N THR A 372 -16.50 56.27 -18.98
CA THR A 372 -15.12 56.52 -19.45
C THR A 372 -14.55 57.91 -19.15
N THR A 373 -13.24 57.91 -18.84
CA THR A 373 -12.35 59.10 -18.78
C THR A 373 -12.55 60.03 -17.55
N PRO A 374 -11.68 61.05 -17.31
CA PRO A 374 -10.64 60.83 -16.30
C PRO A 374 -10.40 62.00 -15.32
N LEU A 375 -9.67 61.76 -14.22
CA LEU A 375 -8.95 62.84 -13.52
C LEU A 375 -7.65 62.36 -12.88
N CYS A 376 -6.63 63.22 -12.88
CA CYS A 376 -5.27 62.88 -12.46
C CYS A 376 -4.99 63.27 -11.00
N SER A 377 -4.45 62.35 -10.21
CA SER A 377 -3.37 62.66 -9.27
C SER A 377 -2.49 61.42 -9.06
N SER A 378 -1.20 61.53 -9.36
CA SER A 378 -0.24 60.43 -9.25
C SER A 378 0.25 60.28 -7.81
N LYS A 379 -0.26 59.26 -7.10
CA LYS A 379 0.44 58.69 -5.93
C LYS A 379 1.08 57.36 -6.34
N PRO A 380 2.36 57.09 -5.98
CA PRO A 380 3.02 55.84 -6.32
C PRO A 380 2.26 54.65 -5.73
N SER A 381 1.95 53.67 -6.59
CA SER A 381 1.29 52.43 -6.19
C SER A 381 2.24 51.54 -5.37
N MET A 382 1.71 50.69 -4.48
CA MET A 382 2.52 49.71 -3.73
C MET A 382 3.44 48.87 -4.63
N LYS A 383 3.01 48.58 -5.87
CA LYS A 383 3.83 47.88 -6.87
C LYS A 383 5.14 48.60 -7.21
N ALA A 384 5.14 49.94 -7.19
CA ALA A 384 6.34 50.74 -7.43
C ALA A 384 7.33 50.58 -6.26
N PHE A 385 6.89 50.75 -5.01
CA PHE A 385 7.78 50.60 -3.84
C PHE A 385 8.41 49.20 -3.75
N SER A 386 7.65 48.13 -3.98
CA SER A 386 8.22 46.78 -4.09
C SER A 386 9.23 46.67 -5.25
N SER A 387 8.95 47.30 -6.39
CA SER A 387 9.87 47.33 -7.54
C SER A 387 11.15 48.13 -7.25
N ASN A 388 11.08 49.22 -6.49
CA ASN A 388 12.22 50.04 -6.10
C ASN A 388 13.17 49.23 -5.20
N ARG A 389 12.62 48.50 -4.20
CA ARG A 389 13.40 47.64 -3.31
C ARG A 389 14.04 46.46 -4.06
N VAL A 390 13.31 45.85 -4.99
CA VAL A 390 13.84 44.78 -5.87
C VAL A 390 14.95 45.32 -6.77
N ALA A 391 14.76 46.45 -7.46
CA ALA A 391 15.75 47.03 -8.37
C ALA A 391 17.03 47.49 -7.65
N ALA A 392 16.91 48.09 -6.47
CA ALA A 392 18.06 48.48 -5.65
C ALA A 392 18.83 47.27 -5.09
N LEU A 393 18.16 46.15 -4.80
CA LEU A 393 18.85 44.90 -4.43
C LEU A 393 19.53 44.23 -5.62
N ASP A 394 18.89 44.24 -6.79
CA ASP A 394 19.46 43.78 -8.07
C ASP A 394 20.73 44.58 -8.39
N TYR A 395 20.71 45.91 -8.21
CA TYR A 395 21.90 46.77 -8.34
C TYR A 395 23.05 46.31 -7.43
N LEU A 396 22.80 46.10 -6.14
CA LEU A 396 23.82 45.66 -5.16
C LEU A 396 24.40 44.28 -5.48
N ILE A 397 23.57 43.34 -5.91
CA ILE A 397 24.00 42.02 -6.38
C ILE A 397 24.92 42.16 -7.60
N ASN A 398 24.52 42.97 -8.60
CA ASN A 398 25.33 43.19 -9.79
C ASN A 398 26.65 43.93 -9.48
N CYS A 399 26.71 44.81 -8.48
CA CYS A 399 27.96 45.38 -7.98
C CYS A 399 28.88 44.30 -7.39
N TYR A 400 28.34 43.38 -6.58
CA TYR A 400 29.09 42.24 -6.04
C TYR A 400 29.61 41.32 -7.16
N CYS A 401 28.78 41.01 -8.17
CA CYS A 401 29.19 40.21 -9.34
C CYS A 401 30.34 40.86 -10.10
N ARG A 402 30.18 42.13 -10.52
CA ARG A 402 31.22 42.87 -11.26
C ARG A 402 32.52 42.99 -10.46
N ALA A 403 32.47 43.10 -9.13
CA ALA A 403 33.66 43.08 -8.27
C ALA A 403 34.41 41.74 -8.30
N ASN A 404 33.71 40.61 -8.49
CA ASN A 404 34.33 39.31 -8.73
C ASN A 404 34.86 39.18 -10.17
N ASP A 405 34.08 39.60 -11.16
CA ASP A 405 34.44 39.47 -12.58
C ASP A 405 35.68 40.30 -12.97
N GLU A 406 35.81 41.53 -12.44
CA GLU A 406 37.00 42.36 -12.65
C GLU A 406 38.25 41.75 -11.96
N VAL A 407 38.14 41.30 -10.71
CA VAL A 407 39.26 40.62 -10.01
C VAL A 407 39.70 39.36 -10.75
N TYR A 408 38.75 38.55 -11.24
CA TYR A 408 39.07 37.37 -12.04
C TYR A 408 39.70 37.73 -13.40
N SER A 409 39.23 38.81 -14.04
CA SER A 409 39.78 39.28 -15.31
C SER A 409 41.23 39.76 -15.16
N TYR A 410 41.52 40.63 -14.18
CA TYR A 410 42.88 41.14 -13.96
C TYR A 410 43.86 40.07 -13.47
N THR A 411 43.44 39.16 -12.58
CA THR A 411 44.33 38.06 -12.12
C THR A 411 44.67 37.05 -13.23
N LYS A 412 43.86 36.98 -14.29
CA LYS A 412 44.08 36.11 -15.45
C LYS A 412 44.99 36.74 -16.52
N ILE A 413 45.06 38.07 -16.62
CA ILE A 413 45.88 38.81 -17.60
C ILE A 413 47.34 38.89 -17.10
N LYS A 414 48.07 37.77 -17.14
CA LYS A 414 49.51 37.70 -16.83
C LYS A 414 50.40 38.31 -17.93
N LYS A 415 50.16 39.55 -18.36
CA LYS A 415 51.03 40.28 -19.30
C LYS A 415 51.22 41.76 -18.94
N SER A 416 52.48 42.09 -18.69
CA SER A 416 53.13 43.42 -18.72
C SER A 416 52.68 44.52 -17.73
N LYS A 417 53.68 44.97 -16.95
CA LYS A 417 53.88 46.31 -16.35
C LYS A 417 53.00 46.82 -15.20
N LYS A 418 51.78 46.32 -14.93
CA LYS A 418 50.90 46.93 -13.89
C LYS A 418 50.76 46.11 -12.59
N MET A 419 51.85 45.92 -11.86
CA MET A 419 51.87 45.06 -10.65
C MET A 419 51.03 45.63 -9.48
N TYR A 420 51.10 46.95 -9.25
CA TYR A 420 50.40 47.68 -8.18
C TYR A 420 48.86 47.47 -8.18
N LEU A 421 48.24 47.38 -9.36
CA LEU A 421 46.80 47.12 -9.49
C LEU A 421 46.42 45.68 -9.15
N VAL A 422 47.30 44.70 -9.41
CA VAL A 422 47.07 43.29 -9.07
C VAL A 422 47.09 43.08 -7.55
N GLU A 423 47.83 43.91 -6.81
CA GLU A 423 47.88 43.89 -5.34
C GLU A 423 46.68 44.62 -4.72
N ILE A 424 46.26 45.78 -5.26
CA ILE A 424 45.23 46.64 -4.64
C ILE A 424 43.79 46.31 -5.07
N LEU A 425 43.56 45.90 -6.32
CA LEU A 425 42.20 45.62 -6.80
C LEU A 425 41.47 44.53 -5.99
N PRO A 426 42.10 43.44 -5.53
CA PRO A 426 41.45 42.44 -4.68
C PRO A 426 40.91 43.01 -3.36
N ASP A 427 41.64 43.93 -2.73
CA ASP A 427 41.26 44.59 -1.47
C ASP A 427 40.13 45.61 -1.70
N VAL A 428 40.23 46.44 -2.74
CA VAL A 428 39.16 47.38 -3.11
C VAL A 428 37.87 46.63 -3.46
N ALA A 429 37.96 45.54 -4.23
CA ALA A 429 36.83 44.67 -4.53
C ALA A 429 36.28 43.97 -3.27
N ALA A 430 37.11 43.60 -2.30
CA ALA A 430 36.65 43.05 -1.03
C ALA A 430 35.89 44.09 -0.19
N VAL A 431 36.32 45.35 -0.19
CA VAL A 431 35.59 46.46 0.44
C VAL A 431 34.24 46.72 -0.27
N ILE A 432 34.22 46.74 -1.60
CA ILE A 432 32.98 46.89 -2.39
C ILE A 432 32.02 45.72 -2.09
N ARG A 433 32.48 44.47 -2.14
CA ARG A 433 31.67 43.29 -1.78
C ARG A 433 31.10 43.39 -0.37
N GLN A 434 31.92 43.76 0.63
CA GLN A 434 31.44 43.90 2.00
C GLN A 434 30.38 45.01 2.13
N GLN A 435 30.56 46.15 1.47
CA GLN A 435 29.53 47.21 1.49
C GLN A 435 28.28 46.77 0.74
N ALA A 436 28.38 46.10 -0.41
CA ALA A 436 27.21 45.56 -1.13
C ALA A 436 26.37 44.63 -0.24
N LEU A 437 27.01 43.72 0.51
CA LEU A 437 26.34 42.84 1.48
C LEU A 437 25.72 43.62 2.65
N LYS A 438 26.41 44.61 3.22
CA LYS A 438 25.88 45.44 4.32
C LYS A 438 24.70 46.32 3.91
N TYR A 439 24.76 46.93 2.73
CA TYR A 439 23.63 47.70 2.19
C TYR A 439 22.47 46.76 1.79
N ALA A 440 22.74 45.53 1.34
CA ALA A 440 21.69 44.53 1.11
C ALA A 440 21.00 44.09 2.42
N ILE A 441 21.74 43.94 3.52
CA ILE A 441 21.18 43.71 4.87
C ILE A 441 20.27 44.88 5.28
N LEU A 442 20.76 46.12 5.17
CA LEU A 442 19.95 47.32 5.50
C LEU A 442 18.69 47.45 4.63
N LEU A 443 18.77 47.13 3.35
CA LEU A 443 17.66 47.19 2.39
C LEU A 443 16.62 46.08 2.61
N THR A 444 17.07 44.85 2.88
CA THR A 444 16.16 43.71 3.18
C THR A 444 15.44 43.93 4.51
N LYS A 445 16.15 44.40 5.54
CA LYS A 445 15.58 44.93 6.81
C LYS A 445 14.78 46.25 6.67
N ASN A 446 14.55 46.71 5.44
CA ASN A 446 13.78 47.90 5.07
C ASN A 446 14.19 49.19 5.81
N ARG A 447 15.49 49.40 6.08
CA ARG A 447 15.98 50.55 6.88
C ARG A 447 16.14 51.85 6.10
N PHE A 448 15.93 51.82 4.78
CA PHE A 448 15.91 53.00 3.91
C PHE A 448 14.52 53.63 3.70
N GLN A 449 13.50 53.20 4.47
CA GLN A 449 12.14 53.77 4.46
C GLN A 449 12.11 55.31 4.50
N ASN A 450 13.04 55.95 5.22
CA ASN A 450 13.10 57.41 5.36
C ASN A 450 13.34 58.17 4.04
N PHE A 451 13.78 57.49 2.97
CA PHE A 451 13.86 58.08 1.62
C PHE A 451 12.52 58.08 0.88
N ALA A 452 11.52 57.33 1.36
CA ALA A 452 10.17 57.29 0.81
C ALA A 452 9.19 58.08 1.70
N GLN A 453 8.53 59.09 1.12
CA GLN A 453 7.49 59.86 1.80
C GLN A 453 6.19 59.03 1.91
N ILE A 454 6.08 58.23 2.97
CA ILE A 454 4.96 57.30 3.20
C ILE A 454 4.23 57.69 4.50
N ASP A 455 3.04 58.28 4.36
CA ASP A 455 2.22 58.79 5.47
C ASP A 455 1.54 57.70 6.36
N ASP A 456 1.69 56.41 6.02
CA ASP A 456 0.88 55.32 6.61
C ASP A 456 1.72 54.06 6.92
N PRO A 457 2.04 53.81 8.21
CA PRO A 457 2.87 52.67 8.60
C PRO A 457 2.15 51.31 8.45
N ALA A 458 0.82 51.26 8.34
CA ALA A 458 0.09 50.00 8.21
C ALA A 458 0.32 49.30 6.85
N LYS A 459 0.84 50.03 5.84
CA LYS A 459 1.13 49.49 4.51
C LYS A 459 2.45 48.70 4.42
N LEU A 460 3.38 48.91 5.36
CA LEU A 460 4.71 48.29 5.36
C LEU A 460 4.70 46.79 5.67
N VAL A 461 3.62 46.28 6.27
CA VAL A 461 3.47 44.89 6.74
C VAL A 461 3.11 43.91 5.59
N LEU A 462 3.00 44.41 4.34
CA LEU A 462 2.47 43.68 3.19
C LEU A 462 3.41 43.65 1.96
N GLU A 463 4.68 44.04 2.12
CA GLU A 463 5.68 43.94 1.05
C GLU A 463 6.37 42.57 1.05
N LYS A 464 6.29 41.85 -0.08
CA LYS A 464 7.11 40.66 -0.33
C LYS A 464 8.60 40.94 -0.23
N SER A 465 9.36 39.94 0.22
CA SER A 465 10.81 39.90 0.25
C SER A 465 11.42 40.21 -1.14
N PRO A 466 12.24 41.27 -1.26
CA PRO A 466 12.92 41.57 -2.51
C PRO A 466 13.98 40.50 -2.84
N LEU A 467 14.56 39.84 -1.82
CA LEU A 467 15.52 38.76 -2.01
C LEU A 467 14.86 37.54 -2.65
N LEU A 468 13.73 37.07 -2.10
CA LEU A 468 12.99 35.94 -2.68
C LEU A 468 12.52 36.23 -4.10
N THR A 469 12.05 37.45 -4.36
CA THR A 469 11.64 37.89 -5.71
C THR A 469 12.78 37.72 -6.72
N LEU A 470 13.99 38.18 -6.40
CA LEU A 470 15.17 38.01 -7.27
C LEU A 470 15.66 36.54 -7.35
N MET A 471 15.41 35.72 -6.32
CA MET A 471 15.71 34.28 -6.38
C MET A 471 14.78 33.54 -7.37
N TYR A 472 13.49 33.90 -7.46
CA TYR A 472 12.60 33.38 -8.50
C TYR A 472 13.02 33.85 -9.91
N GLU A 473 13.50 35.09 -10.05
CA GLU A 473 14.09 35.60 -11.30
C GLU A 473 15.46 34.96 -11.63
N ASN A 474 16.02 34.12 -10.75
CA ASN A 474 17.36 33.51 -10.84
C ASN A 474 18.51 34.54 -10.95
N LYS A 475 18.30 35.75 -10.42
CA LYS A 475 19.29 36.84 -10.43
C LYS A 475 20.25 36.81 -9.24
N VAL A 476 19.96 36.03 -8.20
CA VAL A 476 20.80 35.92 -6.99
C VAL A 476 21.86 34.82 -7.19
N PRO A 477 23.16 35.11 -7.23
CA PRO A 477 24.21 34.08 -7.24
C PRO A 477 24.28 33.35 -5.90
N SER A 478 24.58 32.05 -5.94
CA SER A 478 24.77 31.24 -4.72
C SER A 478 25.94 31.74 -3.84
N ASP A 479 27.01 32.26 -4.46
CA ASP A 479 28.15 32.88 -3.75
C ASP A 479 27.75 34.16 -2.99
N PHE A 480 26.92 35.01 -3.62
CA PHE A 480 26.36 36.19 -2.97
C PHE A 480 25.43 35.78 -1.82
N LEU A 481 24.54 34.79 -2.05
CA LEU A 481 23.58 34.35 -1.04
C LEU A 481 24.27 33.72 0.18
N ALA A 482 25.29 32.88 -0.02
CA ALA A 482 26.11 32.34 1.05
C ALA A 482 26.88 33.43 1.81
N SER A 483 27.46 34.41 1.08
CA SER A 483 28.16 35.54 1.68
C SER A 483 27.22 36.51 2.43
N LEU A 484 25.98 36.67 1.96
CA LEU A 484 24.94 37.45 2.63
C LEU A 484 24.51 36.79 3.94
N MET A 485 24.30 35.46 3.93
CA MET A 485 24.06 34.70 5.17
C MET A 485 25.24 34.83 6.15
N ALA A 486 26.49 34.78 5.66
CA ALA A 486 27.68 34.90 6.49
C ALA A 486 27.88 36.32 7.08
N GLU A 487 27.65 37.39 6.31
CA GLU A 487 27.72 38.77 6.83
C GLU A 487 26.56 39.05 7.80
N ALA A 488 25.34 38.58 7.50
CA ALA A 488 24.18 38.74 8.36
C ALA A 488 24.35 38.02 9.72
N ARG A 489 24.90 36.80 9.74
CA ARG A 489 25.10 36.04 10.99
C ARG A 489 26.06 36.66 11.99
N LYS A 490 26.80 37.71 11.62
CA LYS A 490 27.58 38.53 12.57
C LYS A 490 26.68 39.23 13.61
N GLN A 491 25.39 39.35 13.33
CA GLN A 491 24.34 39.73 14.27
C GLN A 491 23.17 38.75 14.10
N GLU A 492 22.99 37.76 15.00
CA GLU A 492 21.95 36.71 14.82
C GLU A 492 20.53 37.30 14.69
N SER A 493 20.28 38.49 15.26
CA SER A 493 19.07 39.29 15.03
C SER A 493 18.80 39.63 13.57
N ASP A 494 19.84 39.96 12.81
CA ASP A 494 19.73 40.44 11.43
C ASP A 494 19.54 39.27 10.47
N PHE A 495 20.17 38.13 10.78
CA PHE A 495 19.89 36.88 10.09
C PHE A 495 18.44 36.40 10.35
N ASP A 496 18.01 36.33 11.61
CA ASP A 496 16.66 35.88 11.96
C ASP A 496 15.59 36.85 11.39
N GLU A 497 15.80 38.18 11.42
CA GLU A 497 14.88 39.19 10.84
C GLU A 497 14.74 39.03 9.31
N ILE A 498 15.85 38.92 8.57
CA ILE A 498 15.82 38.83 7.10
C ILE A 498 15.23 37.49 6.63
N PHE A 499 15.71 36.38 7.19
CA PHE A 499 15.38 35.06 6.66
C PHE A 499 14.05 34.51 7.18
N THR A 500 13.48 35.03 8.27
CA THR A 500 12.09 34.70 8.64
C THR A 500 11.12 35.20 7.58
N ILE A 501 11.25 36.46 7.13
CA ILE A 501 10.39 37.03 6.07
C ILE A 501 10.49 36.22 4.76
N VAL A 502 11.71 35.78 4.39
CA VAL A 502 11.93 34.91 3.23
C VAL A 502 11.21 33.55 3.39
N LEU A 503 11.21 32.97 4.59
CA LEU A 503 10.56 31.69 4.88
C LEU A 503 9.03 31.83 4.95
N ASP A 504 8.50 32.93 5.51
CA ASP A 504 7.06 33.24 5.52
C ASP A 504 6.51 33.46 4.10
N ASP A 505 7.18 34.26 3.26
CA ASP A 505 6.78 34.44 1.86
C ASP A 505 6.86 33.11 1.07
N LEU A 506 7.90 32.30 1.29
CA LEU A 506 8.00 30.96 0.70
C LEU A 506 6.86 30.04 1.13
N TYR A 507 6.47 30.09 2.40
CA TYR A 507 5.36 29.32 2.94
C TYR A 507 4.02 29.75 2.33
N VAL A 508 3.78 31.06 2.19
CA VAL A 508 2.57 31.62 1.56
C VAL A 508 2.53 31.33 0.05
N ASP A 509 3.65 31.47 -0.68
CA ASP A 509 3.70 31.10 -2.10
C ASP A 509 3.53 29.59 -2.30
N MET A 510 4.08 28.76 -1.41
CA MET A 510 3.88 27.32 -1.43
C MET A 510 2.42 26.95 -1.12
N GLN A 511 1.73 27.64 -0.20
CA GLN A 511 0.29 27.45 0.01
C GLN A 511 -0.53 27.76 -1.25
N ASN A 512 -0.20 28.86 -1.93
CA ASN A 512 -0.84 29.25 -3.19
C ASN A 512 -0.51 28.28 -4.34
N ALA A 513 0.65 27.61 -4.31
CA ALA A 513 1.10 26.68 -5.34
C ALA A 513 0.30 25.36 -5.40
N ILE A 514 -0.25 24.86 -4.28
CA ILE A 514 -0.85 23.51 -4.16
C ILE A 514 -2.01 23.28 -5.13
N CYS A 515 -2.92 24.25 -5.29
CA CYS A 515 -4.17 24.08 -6.01
C CYS A 515 -4.14 24.79 -7.38
N ASN A 516 -3.25 24.36 -8.27
CA ASN A 516 -3.09 24.90 -9.63
C ASN A 516 -3.21 23.84 -10.72
N GLU A 517 -3.41 24.29 -11.96
CA GLU A 517 -3.58 23.42 -13.13
C GLU A 517 -2.32 22.60 -13.43
N ASN A 518 -1.14 23.13 -13.07
CA ASN A 518 0.14 22.44 -13.15
C ASN A 518 0.79 22.36 -11.75
N ILE A 519 1.70 21.40 -11.55
CA ILE A 519 2.48 21.28 -10.31
C ILE A 519 3.58 22.34 -10.32
N ILE A 520 3.45 23.37 -9.48
CA ILE A 520 4.44 24.45 -9.36
C ILE A 520 5.51 24.04 -8.33
N GLY A 521 6.74 23.84 -8.81
CA GLY A 521 7.88 23.38 -8.00
C GLY A 521 8.83 24.47 -7.50
N ASP A 522 8.67 25.73 -7.93
CA ASP A 522 9.68 26.76 -7.70
C ASP A 522 9.88 27.15 -6.22
N PRO A 523 8.84 27.33 -5.38
CA PRO A 523 9.03 27.62 -3.96
C PRO A 523 9.76 26.47 -3.23
N LEU A 524 9.46 25.23 -3.62
CA LEU A 524 10.14 24.03 -3.12
C LEU A 524 11.63 23.99 -3.53
N ASN A 525 11.95 24.38 -4.77
CA ASN A 525 13.34 24.49 -5.24
C ASN A 525 14.12 25.59 -4.49
N ARG A 526 13.49 26.74 -4.22
CA ARG A 526 14.10 27.82 -3.40
C ARG A 526 14.31 27.40 -1.94
N LEU A 527 13.36 26.66 -1.35
CA LEU A 527 13.55 26.11 0.00
C LEU A 527 14.75 25.14 0.06
N LYS A 528 14.91 24.26 -0.94
CA LYS A 528 16.10 23.40 -1.06
C LYS A 528 17.39 24.21 -1.12
N GLU A 529 17.43 25.24 -1.97
CA GLU A 529 18.60 26.12 -2.12
C GLU A 529 19.01 26.78 -0.79
N LEU A 530 18.06 27.37 -0.06
CA LEU A 530 18.33 27.99 1.25
C LEU A 530 18.78 26.97 2.32
N VAL A 531 18.19 25.77 2.33
CA VAL A 531 18.44 24.72 3.33
C VAL A 531 19.81 24.05 3.14
N GLU A 532 20.30 23.94 1.91
CA GLU A 532 21.60 23.32 1.61
C GLU A 532 22.81 24.22 1.91
N ILE A 533 22.63 25.55 1.96
CA ILE A 533 23.73 26.51 2.21
C ILE A 533 24.31 26.33 3.62
N LYS A 534 25.65 26.28 3.68
CA LYS A 534 26.42 26.16 4.93
C LYS A 534 27.18 27.43 5.23
N VAL A 535 27.09 27.87 6.48
CA VAL A 535 27.88 28.96 7.05
C VAL A 535 28.61 28.40 8.26
N GLU A 536 29.95 28.48 8.25
CA GLU A 536 30.81 28.02 9.35
C GLU A 536 30.52 26.57 9.79
N ASN A 537 30.38 25.67 8.81
CA ASN A 537 29.99 24.25 8.94
C ASN A 537 28.57 23.97 9.51
N THR A 538 27.77 24.99 9.79
CA THR A 538 26.37 24.87 10.23
C THR A 538 25.39 25.22 9.09
N ASN A 539 24.16 24.70 9.15
CA ASN A 539 23.08 25.04 8.21
C ASN A 539 22.09 25.98 8.92
N PRO A 540 22.29 27.32 8.89
CA PRO A 540 21.55 28.24 9.76
C PRO A 540 20.05 28.34 9.43
N ILE A 541 19.67 28.15 8.15
CA ILE A 541 18.27 28.06 7.74
C ILE A 541 17.58 26.83 8.38
N CYS A 542 18.28 25.72 8.59
CA CYS A 542 17.71 24.56 9.30
C CYS A 542 17.37 24.89 10.77
N LYS A 543 18.25 25.64 11.45
CA LYS A 543 18.03 26.15 12.81
C LYS A 543 16.84 27.13 12.85
N LEU A 544 16.71 28.00 11.86
CA LEU A 544 15.61 28.96 11.77
C LEU A 544 14.26 28.30 11.46
N ILE A 545 14.22 27.30 10.57
CA ILE A 545 13.01 26.53 10.26
C ILE A 545 12.45 25.84 11.51
N VAL A 546 13.27 25.22 12.36
CA VAL A 546 12.76 24.56 13.59
C VAL A 546 12.39 25.55 14.71
N LYS A 547 12.95 26.76 14.71
CA LYS A 547 12.50 27.89 15.56
C LYS A 547 11.15 28.47 15.11
N HIS A 548 10.71 28.21 13.87
CA HIS A 548 9.59 28.94 13.27
C HIS A 548 8.27 28.72 14.01
N VAL A 549 7.47 29.79 14.19
CA VAL A 549 6.25 29.76 15.03
C VAL A 549 5.25 28.69 14.58
N VAL A 550 5.18 28.43 13.27
CA VAL A 550 4.33 27.40 12.67
C VAL A 550 5.09 26.11 12.29
N PHE A 551 6.31 25.86 12.77
CA PHE A 551 7.05 24.63 12.43
C PHE A 551 6.32 23.37 12.89
N LEU A 552 6.10 23.26 14.20
CA LEU A 552 5.19 22.32 14.84
C LEU A 552 4.21 23.15 15.67
N PRO A 553 3.08 23.59 15.09
CA PRO A 553 2.13 24.44 15.79
C PRO A 553 1.53 23.69 16.99
N ARG A 554 1.00 24.43 17.97
CA ARG A 554 0.23 23.85 19.08
C ARG A 554 -1.09 23.30 18.54
N LEU A 555 -1.08 22.03 18.16
CA LEU A 555 -2.26 21.31 17.68
C LEU A 555 -3.37 21.33 18.75
N THR A 556 -4.62 21.40 18.32
CA THR A 556 -5.74 21.18 19.24
C THR A 556 -5.72 19.74 19.74
N LEU A 557 -6.12 19.52 21.00
CA LEU A 557 -6.24 18.16 21.59
C LEU A 557 -7.47 17.39 21.05
N ASP A 558 -7.95 17.80 19.88
CA ASP A 558 -9.25 17.48 19.35
C ASP A 558 -9.16 16.55 18.14
N LYS A 559 -10.30 16.21 17.56
CA LYS A 559 -10.39 15.31 16.38
C LYS A 559 -9.56 15.80 15.18
N TYR A 560 -9.23 17.08 15.12
CA TYR A 560 -8.67 17.77 13.95
C TYR A 560 -7.14 17.77 13.86
N ALA A 561 -6.39 17.34 14.89
CA ALA A 561 -4.93 17.45 14.96
C ALA A 561 -4.20 16.94 13.71
N ALA A 562 -4.65 15.81 13.13
CA ALA A 562 -4.11 15.24 11.88
C ALA A 562 -4.35 16.12 10.65
N ARG A 563 -5.48 16.81 10.59
CA ARG A 563 -5.80 17.79 9.54
C ARG A 563 -4.98 19.07 9.74
N GLU A 564 -4.88 19.56 10.97
CA GLU A 564 -4.11 20.75 11.35
C GLU A 564 -2.62 20.61 11.01
N ILE A 565 -1.96 19.54 11.43
CA ILE A 565 -0.54 19.33 11.10
C ILE A 565 -0.34 19.20 9.57
N SER A 566 -1.32 18.68 8.82
CA SER A 566 -1.30 18.60 7.35
C SER A 566 -1.64 19.92 6.62
N LYS A 567 -1.89 21.02 7.33
CA LYS A 567 -2.27 22.32 6.71
C LYS A 567 -1.65 23.57 7.33
N VAL A 568 -1.36 23.57 8.62
CA VAL A 568 -0.86 24.74 9.37
C VAL A 568 0.65 24.66 9.61
N SER A 569 1.25 23.47 9.57
CA SER A 569 2.69 23.32 9.81
C SER A 569 3.53 23.82 8.65
N PHE A 570 4.72 24.35 8.94
CA PHE A 570 5.61 25.00 7.96
C PHE A 570 5.94 24.10 6.76
N LEU A 571 6.17 22.80 6.99
CA LEU A 571 6.51 21.85 5.94
C LEU A 571 5.28 21.24 5.22
N ALA A 572 4.06 21.46 5.71
CA ALA A 572 2.87 20.85 5.12
C ALA A 572 2.49 21.33 3.72
N PRO A 573 2.63 22.61 3.34
CA PRO A 573 2.39 23.05 1.97
C PRO A 573 3.32 22.35 0.96
N PHE A 574 4.60 22.21 1.31
CA PHE A 574 5.62 21.54 0.51
C PHE A 574 5.30 20.05 0.33
N LEU A 575 4.86 19.38 1.39
CA LEU A 575 4.40 17.97 1.34
C LEU A 575 3.09 17.80 0.55
N SER A 576 2.24 18.83 0.48
CA SER A 576 0.88 18.77 -0.11
C SER A 576 0.84 18.77 -1.66
N LEU A 577 1.98 18.82 -2.36
CA LEU A 577 2.00 18.79 -3.83
C LEU A 577 1.43 17.47 -4.38
N SER A 578 0.29 17.56 -5.07
CA SER A 578 -0.51 16.39 -5.46
C SER A 578 -1.27 16.59 -6.77
N VAL A 579 -1.57 15.46 -7.42
CA VAL A 579 -2.44 15.34 -8.60
C VAL A 579 -3.84 14.81 -8.25
N LEU A 580 -4.09 14.42 -7.00
CA LEU A 580 -5.34 13.77 -6.59
C LEU A 580 -6.51 14.76 -6.63
N LEU A 581 -7.63 14.36 -7.25
CA LEU A 581 -8.82 15.19 -7.48
C LEU A 581 -9.35 15.90 -6.21
N ASP A 582 -9.30 15.24 -5.05
CA ASP A 582 -9.81 15.78 -3.78
C ASP A 582 -8.80 16.68 -3.03
N GLU A 583 -7.58 16.85 -3.58
CA GLU A 583 -6.55 17.79 -3.10
C GLU A 583 -6.30 18.93 -4.11
N ASN A 584 -6.21 18.60 -5.41
CA ASN A 584 -6.03 19.55 -6.51
C ASN A 584 -7.07 19.30 -7.63
N PRO A 585 -8.30 19.84 -7.47
CA PRO A 585 -9.36 19.68 -8.48
C PRO A 585 -9.09 20.47 -9.76
N LYS A 586 -8.23 21.51 -9.76
CA LYS A 586 -7.88 22.26 -10.97
C LYS A 586 -7.08 21.38 -11.93
N PHE A 587 -5.99 20.77 -11.45
CA PHE A 587 -5.17 19.82 -12.22
C PHE A 587 -6.02 18.72 -12.88
N ALA A 588 -6.85 18.04 -12.09
CA ALA A 588 -7.67 16.94 -12.59
C ALA A 588 -8.82 17.38 -13.52
N THR A 589 -9.24 18.65 -13.45
CA THR A 589 -10.23 19.22 -14.39
C THR A 589 -9.56 19.60 -15.71
N HIS A 590 -8.37 20.22 -15.66
CA HIS A 590 -7.59 20.63 -16.83
C HIS A 590 -7.07 19.43 -17.63
N HIS A 591 -6.43 18.46 -16.98
CA HIS A 591 -5.71 17.38 -17.69
C HIS A 591 -6.56 16.14 -18.01
N PHE A 592 -7.76 16.00 -17.44
CA PHE A 592 -8.64 14.84 -17.68
C PHE A 592 -10.02 15.27 -18.23
N LEU A 593 -10.09 16.25 -19.13
CA LEU A 593 -11.35 16.80 -19.67
C LEU A 593 -12.33 15.70 -20.12
N ASP A 594 -11.89 14.80 -21.00
CA ASP A 594 -12.69 13.71 -21.59
C ASP A 594 -12.71 12.40 -20.77
N ASN A 595 -12.35 12.43 -19.48
CA ASN A 595 -12.13 11.24 -18.64
C ASN A 595 -11.07 10.27 -19.22
N ALA A 596 -10.09 10.79 -19.95
CA ALA A 596 -8.96 10.05 -20.51
C ALA A 596 -7.62 10.65 -20.06
N CYS A 597 -6.56 9.84 -20.06
CA CYS A 597 -5.18 10.29 -19.90
C CYS A 597 -4.26 9.34 -20.68
N ASP A 598 -3.43 9.88 -21.58
CA ASP A 598 -2.48 9.07 -22.33
C ASP A 598 -1.35 8.53 -21.43
N ARG A 599 -0.88 7.31 -21.72
CA ARG A 599 0.18 6.65 -20.93
C ARG A 599 1.47 7.47 -20.86
N THR A 600 1.79 8.22 -21.92
CA THR A 600 2.94 9.14 -21.97
C THR A 600 2.76 10.35 -21.03
N LEU A 601 1.56 10.91 -20.98
CA LEU A 601 1.20 12.03 -20.10
C LEU A 601 1.21 11.57 -18.62
N SER A 602 0.60 10.42 -18.33
CA SER A 602 0.66 9.76 -17.01
C SER A 602 2.11 9.53 -16.55
N ALA A 603 2.97 8.99 -17.41
CA ALA A 603 4.39 8.77 -17.11
C ALA A 603 5.18 10.08 -16.88
N SER A 604 4.82 11.17 -17.57
CA SER A 604 5.44 12.49 -17.33
C SER A 604 5.06 13.07 -15.96
N PHE A 605 3.80 12.90 -15.54
CA PHE A 605 3.36 13.30 -14.19
C PHE A 605 3.96 12.41 -13.09
N GLN A 606 4.08 11.10 -13.30
CA GLN A 606 4.83 10.19 -12.41
C GLN A 606 6.29 10.64 -12.25
N THR A 607 6.95 10.99 -13.36
CA THR A 607 8.33 11.51 -13.35
C THR A 607 8.43 12.84 -12.58
N LEU A 608 7.47 13.75 -12.76
CA LEU A 608 7.42 15.04 -12.07
C LEU A 608 7.20 14.88 -10.55
N LEU A 609 6.27 14.02 -10.13
CA LEU A 609 6.06 13.67 -8.72
C LEU A 609 7.29 12.98 -8.12
N GLY A 610 7.92 12.05 -8.86
CA GLY A 610 9.16 11.40 -8.46
C GLY A 610 10.32 12.38 -8.25
N ASN A 611 10.41 13.44 -9.07
CA ASN A 611 11.41 14.49 -8.88
C ASN A 611 11.06 15.43 -7.71
N THR A 612 9.78 15.78 -7.54
CA THR A 612 9.28 16.53 -6.37
C THR A 612 9.65 15.83 -5.07
N ARG A 613 9.44 14.50 -4.99
CA ARG A 613 9.79 13.67 -3.83
C ARG A 613 11.30 13.61 -3.56
N LYS A 614 12.16 13.60 -4.59
CA LYS A 614 13.62 13.70 -4.44
C LYS A 614 14.07 15.03 -3.84
N VAL A 615 13.46 16.14 -4.26
CA VAL A 615 13.74 17.48 -3.74
C VAL A 615 13.29 17.61 -2.29
N LEU A 616 12.07 17.14 -1.97
CA LEU A 616 11.59 17.05 -0.59
C LEU A 616 12.53 16.20 0.28
N HIS A 617 13.01 15.06 -0.22
CA HIS A 617 14.00 14.23 0.47
C HIS A 617 15.32 14.98 0.72
N GLN A 618 15.81 15.81 -0.22
CA GLN A 618 17.03 16.61 -0.01
C GLN A 618 16.86 17.66 1.10
N ILE A 619 15.67 18.28 1.20
CA ILE A 619 15.33 19.21 2.29
C ILE A 619 15.28 18.46 3.64
N PHE A 620 14.55 17.35 3.72
CA PHE A 620 14.44 16.56 4.95
C PHE A 620 15.78 15.93 5.38
N LEU A 621 16.59 15.45 4.44
CA LEU A 621 17.94 14.94 4.70
C LEU A 621 18.85 16.03 5.28
N SER A 622 18.77 17.26 4.78
CA SER A 622 19.55 18.40 5.30
C SER A 622 19.09 18.79 6.72
N LEU A 623 17.77 18.86 6.94
CA LEU A 623 17.15 19.13 8.24
C LEU A 623 17.47 18.05 9.30
N LEU A 624 17.56 16.77 8.90
CA LEU A 624 17.87 15.65 9.79
C LEU A 624 19.36 15.39 9.97
N THR A 625 20.21 15.72 8.99
CA THR A 625 21.67 15.58 9.15
C THR A 625 22.25 16.67 10.05
N ASN A 626 21.75 17.91 9.94
CA ASN A 626 22.11 19.00 10.86
C ASN A 626 21.71 18.68 12.32
N LEU A 627 22.64 18.85 13.27
CA LEU A 627 22.43 18.47 14.67
C LEU A 627 21.37 19.36 15.34
N ASP A 628 21.46 20.68 15.15
CA ASP A 628 20.59 21.69 15.79
C ASP A 628 19.10 21.53 15.45
N SER A 629 18.76 20.84 14.36
CA SER A 629 17.39 20.64 13.89
C SER A 629 16.89 19.20 13.97
N ARG A 630 17.78 18.20 14.10
CA ARG A 630 17.43 16.77 14.02
C ARG A 630 16.32 16.37 15.00
N GLN A 631 16.39 16.82 16.25
CA GLN A 631 15.47 16.38 17.30
C GLN A 631 14.03 16.87 17.08
N GLU A 632 13.84 18.17 16.79
CA GLU A 632 12.50 18.71 16.52
C GLU A 632 11.96 18.22 15.16
N VAL A 633 12.81 17.91 14.18
CA VAL A 633 12.37 17.31 12.91
C VAL A 633 11.95 15.84 13.11
N LEU A 634 12.67 15.05 13.93
CA LEU A 634 12.22 13.72 14.35
C LEU A 634 10.90 13.78 15.12
N ARG A 635 10.73 14.75 16.02
CA ARG A 635 9.48 15.00 16.73
C ARG A 635 8.34 15.31 15.75
N TYR A 636 8.54 16.23 14.81
CA TYR A 636 7.57 16.57 13.76
C TYR A 636 7.17 15.34 12.91
N VAL A 637 8.15 14.51 12.51
CA VAL A 637 7.91 13.24 11.79
C VAL A 637 7.08 12.26 12.65
N SER A 638 7.38 12.14 13.94
CA SER A 638 6.61 11.28 14.86
C SER A 638 5.18 11.79 15.09
N GLU A 639 4.99 13.11 15.16
CA GLU A 639 3.68 13.71 15.42
C GLU A 639 2.75 13.62 14.20
N ILE A 640 3.30 13.67 12.97
CA ILE A 640 2.54 13.33 11.75
C ILE A 640 1.95 11.92 11.87
N LEU A 641 2.74 10.93 12.29
CA LEU A 641 2.30 9.54 12.40
C LEU A 641 1.28 9.38 13.55
N ARG A 642 1.62 9.84 14.76
CA ARG A 642 0.77 9.76 15.97
C ARG A 642 -0.61 10.36 15.74
N THR A 643 -0.70 11.57 15.19
CA THR A 643 -1.99 12.20 14.90
C THR A 643 -2.81 11.41 13.87
N ASN A 644 -2.16 10.78 12.90
CA ASN A 644 -2.80 10.13 11.77
C ASN A 644 -3.14 8.63 11.95
N HIS A 645 -2.91 8.01 13.12
CA HIS A 645 -3.20 6.59 13.36
C HIS A 645 -4.59 6.15 12.89
N LYS A 646 -5.60 7.02 13.02
CA LYS A 646 -6.99 6.75 12.60
C LYS A 646 -7.18 6.54 11.09
N ARG A 647 -6.16 6.79 10.24
CA ARG A 647 -6.23 6.57 8.79
C ARG A 647 -6.42 5.10 8.38
N ILE A 648 -6.03 4.13 9.22
CA ILE A 648 -6.25 2.69 8.97
C ILE A 648 -7.65 2.21 9.39
N GLN A 649 -8.43 3.02 10.10
CA GLN A 649 -9.77 2.62 10.56
C GLN A 649 -10.69 2.32 9.38
N TYR A 650 -11.41 1.18 9.45
CA TYR A 650 -12.29 0.70 8.38
C TYR A 650 -13.24 1.79 7.85
N ASN A 651 -13.76 2.65 8.73
CA ASN A 651 -14.57 3.84 8.41
C ASN A 651 -13.91 5.14 8.92
N ALA A 652 -12.64 5.37 8.56
CA ALA A 652 -11.94 6.63 8.81
C ALA A 652 -12.70 7.84 8.21
N ASP A 653 -12.83 8.93 8.99
CA ASP A 653 -13.42 10.18 8.51
C ASP A 653 -12.34 11.07 7.88
N ASP A 654 -12.22 10.97 6.55
CA ASP A 654 -11.24 11.69 5.73
C ASP A 654 -11.31 13.24 5.86
N ARG A 655 -12.29 13.83 6.57
CA ARG A 655 -12.36 15.27 6.84
C ARG A 655 -11.36 15.72 7.91
N PHE A 656 -11.08 14.86 8.89
CA PHE A 656 -10.28 15.18 10.07
C PHE A 656 -8.81 14.74 9.97
N LEU A 657 -8.43 14.10 8.86
CA LEU A 657 -7.14 13.42 8.69
C LEU A 657 -6.27 14.11 7.63
N ALA A 658 -4.97 13.79 7.62
CA ALA A 658 -4.12 14.12 6.49
C ALA A 658 -4.59 13.38 5.21
N LYS A 659 -4.34 13.99 4.06
CA LYS A 659 -4.74 13.48 2.74
C LYS A 659 -3.61 12.71 2.05
N ASP A 660 -3.94 12.03 0.96
CA ASP A 660 -3.09 10.97 0.40
C ASP A 660 -1.88 11.49 -0.36
N GLY A 661 -1.92 12.65 -1.03
CA GLY A 661 -0.74 13.25 -1.63
C GLY A 661 0.30 13.62 -0.58
N PHE A 662 -0.14 14.26 0.50
CA PHE A 662 0.70 14.56 1.67
C PHE A 662 1.34 13.29 2.24
N MET A 663 0.55 12.25 2.52
CA MET A 663 1.06 11.03 3.17
C MET A 663 1.95 10.18 2.25
N LEU A 664 1.65 10.11 0.94
CA LEU A 664 2.50 9.39 -0.03
C LEU A 664 3.83 10.11 -0.27
N ASN A 665 3.85 11.45 -0.27
CA ASN A 665 5.09 12.23 -0.36
C ASN A 665 5.93 12.06 0.91
N PHE A 666 5.31 12.14 2.09
CA PHE A 666 5.94 11.90 3.39
C PHE A 666 6.54 10.48 3.50
N MET A 667 5.77 9.45 3.14
CA MET A 667 6.24 8.07 3.07
C MET A 667 7.42 7.92 2.10
N SER A 668 7.37 8.54 0.92
CA SER A 668 8.45 8.46 -0.08
C SER A 668 9.75 9.13 0.36
N ILE A 669 9.68 10.20 1.16
CA ILE A 669 10.85 10.81 1.80
C ILE A 669 11.50 9.82 2.78
N LEU A 670 10.69 9.19 3.63
CA LEU A 670 11.17 8.21 4.62
C LEU A 670 11.67 6.92 3.96
N GLN A 671 11.11 6.51 2.81
CA GLN A 671 11.68 5.45 1.97
C GLN A 671 13.10 5.82 1.51
N LEU A 672 13.26 7.00 0.89
CA LEU A 672 14.54 7.45 0.32
C LEU A 672 15.65 7.61 1.38
N LEU A 673 15.31 8.05 2.59
CA LEU A 673 16.24 8.05 3.74
C LEU A 673 16.67 6.63 4.13
N SER A 674 15.73 5.67 4.11
CA SER A 674 15.96 4.29 4.53
C SER A 674 16.67 3.40 3.49
N VAL A 675 16.75 3.79 2.20
CA VAL A 675 17.46 3.03 1.13
C VAL A 675 18.92 2.71 1.47
N LYS A 676 19.59 3.52 2.30
CA LYS A 676 21.01 3.33 2.67
C LYS A 676 21.21 2.72 4.06
N ILE A 677 20.15 2.22 4.68
CA ILE A 677 20.22 1.55 5.99
C ILE A 677 20.77 0.14 5.82
N ASN A 678 21.69 -0.23 6.70
CA ASN A 678 22.18 -1.60 6.83
C ASN A 678 21.44 -2.25 8.00
N MET A 679 20.68 -3.32 7.72
CA MET A 679 19.78 -3.99 8.67
C MET A 679 20.48 -4.42 9.97
N SER A 680 21.75 -4.84 9.88
CA SER A 680 22.59 -5.21 11.04
C SER A 680 22.81 -4.09 12.08
N ARG A 681 22.40 -2.84 11.79
CA ARG A 681 22.51 -1.68 12.69
C ARG A 681 21.20 -1.24 13.33
N ILE A 682 20.09 -1.89 12.97
CA ILE A 682 18.77 -1.67 13.57
C ILE A 682 18.72 -2.43 14.90
N ASP A 683 18.10 -1.85 15.94
CA ASP A 683 17.80 -2.58 17.18
C ASP A 683 16.49 -3.37 17.02
N PRO A 684 16.50 -4.71 17.13
CA PRO A 684 15.28 -5.52 16.95
C PRO A 684 14.23 -5.35 18.04
N LEU A 685 14.58 -4.74 19.18
CA LEU A 685 13.66 -4.48 20.30
C LEU A 685 13.17 -3.02 20.35
N TYR A 686 13.51 -2.21 19.35
CA TYR A 686 13.09 -0.81 19.27
C TYR A 686 11.57 -0.57 19.40
N PRO A 687 10.66 -1.40 18.84
CA PRO A 687 9.21 -1.20 19.01
C PRO A 687 8.74 -1.20 20.47
N HIS A 688 9.52 -1.81 21.36
CA HIS A 688 9.20 -1.95 22.80
C HIS A 688 10.05 -1.01 23.69
N HIS A 689 10.97 -0.25 23.07
CA HIS A 689 11.97 0.59 23.72
C HIS A 689 11.33 1.80 24.46
N PRO A 690 11.78 2.19 25.67
CA PRO A 690 11.20 3.32 26.40
C PRO A 690 11.27 4.68 25.66
N GLU A 691 12.33 4.91 24.88
CA GLU A 691 12.49 6.10 24.02
C GLU A 691 11.85 5.96 22.62
N ALA A 692 10.98 4.96 22.37
CA ALA A 692 10.37 4.77 21.06
C ALA A 692 9.50 5.97 20.64
N LEU A 693 9.71 6.48 19.42
CA LEU A 693 8.98 7.65 18.92
C LEU A 693 7.51 7.35 18.57
N ILE A 694 7.16 6.09 18.31
CA ILE A 694 5.79 5.63 18.07
C ILE A 694 5.53 4.49 19.05
N ASP A 695 4.37 4.55 19.71
CA ASP A 695 3.88 3.50 20.59
C ASP A 695 3.09 2.45 19.78
N ILE A 696 3.17 1.19 20.21
CA ILE A 696 2.42 0.06 19.65
C ILE A 696 1.70 -0.75 20.74
N ASP A 697 1.69 -0.30 22.00
CA ASP A 697 1.26 -1.11 23.14
C ASP A 697 -0.22 -1.55 23.01
N ASP A 698 -1.11 -0.70 22.45
CA ASP A 698 -2.52 -0.98 22.15
C ASP A 698 -2.79 -1.90 20.92
N GLU A 699 -1.79 -2.15 20.06
CA GLU A 699 -1.99 -2.92 18.80
C GLU A 699 -2.30 -4.41 19.03
N THR A 700 -3.02 -5.07 18.10
CA THR A 700 -3.18 -6.53 18.11
C THR A 700 -1.84 -7.21 17.80
N LYS A 701 -1.44 -8.19 18.62
CA LYS A 701 -0.12 -8.83 18.55
C LYS A 701 -0.20 -10.22 17.90
N LEU A 702 0.84 -10.62 17.16
CA LEU A 702 0.89 -11.86 16.36
C LEU A 702 0.57 -13.14 17.15
N LYS A 703 0.87 -13.18 18.46
CA LYS A 703 0.56 -14.34 19.31
C LYS A 703 0.20 -14.00 20.76
N CYS A 704 0.84 -13.01 21.37
CA CYS A 704 0.53 -12.60 22.75
C CYS A 704 -0.93 -12.11 22.87
N SER A 705 -1.59 -12.40 23.98
CA SER A 705 -2.72 -11.59 24.47
C SER A 705 -2.21 -10.26 25.04
N SER A 706 -3.11 -9.30 25.23
CA SER A 706 -2.77 -7.97 25.78
C SER A 706 -2.13 -8.05 27.18
N GLN A 707 -2.54 -9.01 28.02
CA GLN A 707 -1.95 -9.20 29.35
C GLN A 707 -0.55 -9.81 29.26
N GLU A 708 -0.39 -10.91 28.51
CA GLU A 708 0.93 -11.54 28.28
C GLU A 708 1.93 -10.54 27.67
N TYR A 709 1.47 -9.67 26.77
CA TYR A 709 2.27 -8.57 26.23
C TYR A 709 2.68 -7.56 27.30
N THR A 710 1.74 -7.10 28.15
CA THR A 710 2.03 -6.12 29.22
C THR A 710 3.02 -6.70 30.24
N ASP A 711 2.78 -7.93 30.71
CA ASP A 711 3.63 -8.61 31.70
C ASP A 711 5.06 -8.81 31.17
N TRP A 712 5.18 -9.25 29.90
CA TRP A 712 6.46 -9.39 29.21
C TRP A 712 7.17 -8.05 29.00
N LEU A 713 6.42 -7.00 28.65
CA LEU A 713 6.95 -5.68 28.37
C LEU A 713 7.49 -4.99 29.62
N GLU A 714 6.79 -5.09 30.75
CA GLU A 714 7.28 -4.61 32.05
C GLU A 714 8.55 -5.37 32.47
N ALA A 715 8.54 -6.71 32.39
CA ALA A 715 9.70 -7.53 32.72
C ALA A 715 10.91 -7.24 31.81
N THR A 716 10.69 -7.02 30.51
CA THR A 716 11.74 -6.70 29.53
C THR A 716 12.27 -5.28 29.71
N ARG A 717 11.38 -4.29 29.94
CA ARG A 717 11.78 -2.90 30.22
C ARG A 717 12.58 -2.80 31.53
N ALA A 718 12.26 -3.58 32.57
CA ALA A 718 12.94 -3.57 33.86
C ALA A 718 14.27 -4.37 33.90
N SER A 719 14.37 -5.49 33.17
CA SER A 719 15.55 -6.38 33.22
C SER A 719 16.69 -5.96 32.28
N ARG A 720 16.38 -5.26 31.19
CA ARG A 720 17.33 -4.90 30.13
C ARG A 720 17.96 -3.53 30.36
N LYS A 721 19.26 -3.40 30.08
CA LYS A 721 19.92 -2.09 29.90
C LYS A 721 19.64 -1.61 28.48
N TRP A 722 19.02 -0.43 28.37
CA TRP A 722 18.66 0.18 27.09
C TRP A 722 19.73 1.20 26.66
N GLU A 723 20.13 1.17 25.38
CA GLU A 723 20.98 2.18 24.75
C GLU A 723 20.11 3.14 23.94
N SER A 724 20.32 4.46 24.03
CA SER A 724 19.51 5.42 23.27
C SER A 724 19.51 5.12 21.76
N PRO A 725 18.35 5.02 21.07
CA PRO A 725 18.31 4.36 19.77
C PRO A 725 19.02 5.14 18.67
N LYS A 726 19.77 4.41 17.85
CA LYS A 726 20.52 4.99 16.72
C LYS A 726 19.54 5.65 15.73
N PHE A 727 19.93 6.78 15.12
CA PHE A 727 19.11 7.49 14.12
C PHE A 727 18.68 6.57 12.95
N VAL A 728 19.52 5.58 12.62
CA VAL A 728 19.23 4.51 11.65
C VAL A 728 18.00 3.69 12.06
N THR A 729 17.95 3.23 13.31
CA THR A 729 16.80 2.49 13.88
C THR A 729 15.53 3.33 13.83
N HIS A 730 15.60 4.57 14.34
CA HIS A 730 14.49 5.53 14.29
C HIS A 730 13.96 5.70 12.85
N CYS A 731 14.84 5.93 11.89
CA CYS A 731 14.47 6.15 10.49
C CYS A 731 13.72 4.95 9.91
N TRP A 732 14.25 3.72 10.06
CA TRP A 732 13.63 2.52 9.48
C TRP A 732 12.23 2.24 10.04
N PHE A 733 12.05 2.31 11.36
CA PHE A 733 10.73 2.09 11.97
C PHE A 733 9.74 3.23 11.67
N LEU A 734 10.18 4.49 11.61
CA LEU A 734 9.33 5.60 11.14
C LEU A 734 8.93 5.39 9.67
N THR A 735 9.79 4.84 8.81
CA THR A 735 9.43 4.44 7.44
C THR A 735 8.37 3.33 7.44
N LEU A 736 8.45 2.34 8.34
CA LEU A 736 7.46 1.26 8.44
C LEU A 736 6.07 1.80 8.83
N HIS A 737 5.96 2.60 9.89
CA HIS A 737 4.70 3.26 10.26
C HIS A 737 4.18 4.20 9.16
N ALA A 738 5.06 4.81 8.37
CA ALA A 738 4.67 5.64 7.23
C ALA A 738 4.13 4.84 6.03
N HIS A 739 4.45 3.55 5.89
CA HIS A 739 3.76 2.67 4.94
C HIS A 739 2.35 2.34 5.44
N HIS A 740 2.24 1.89 6.69
CA HIS A 740 0.97 1.56 7.35
C HIS A 740 -0.05 2.70 7.29
N LEU A 741 0.36 3.94 7.56
CA LEU A 741 -0.54 5.11 7.49
C LEU A 741 -0.57 5.79 6.11
N GLY A 742 0.37 5.45 5.21
CA GLY A 742 0.53 6.03 3.88
C GLY A 742 -0.18 5.22 2.80
N ILE A 743 0.51 4.19 2.29
CA ILE A 743 0.09 3.44 1.10
C ILE A 743 -1.12 2.53 1.36
N ILE A 744 -1.25 1.92 2.54
CA ILE A 744 -2.33 0.96 2.82
C ILE A 744 -3.72 1.64 2.85
N PRO A 745 -3.95 2.75 3.59
CA PRO A 745 -5.17 3.54 3.47
C PRO A 745 -5.46 4.07 2.07
N ALA A 746 -4.43 4.41 1.28
CA ALA A 746 -4.59 4.88 -0.09
C ALA A 746 -5.08 3.74 -1.02
N ILE A 747 -4.53 2.53 -0.86
CA ILE A 747 -5.01 1.29 -1.51
C ILE A 747 -6.45 0.99 -1.10
N GLN A 748 -6.78 1.07 0.19
CA GLN A 748 -8.15 0.86 0.67
C GLN A 748 -9.14 1.86 0.07
N ARG A 749 -8.78 3.16 -0.02
CA ARG A 749 -9.60 4.19 -0.69
C ARG A 749 -9.73 3.95 -2.19
N TYR A 750 -8.67 3.55 -2.89
CA TYR A 750 -8.76 3.16 -4.30
C TYR A 750 -9.69 1.96 -4.51
N ASN A 751 -9.62 0.95 -3.65
CA ASN A 751 -10.51 -0.21 -3.68
C ASN A 751 -11.96 0.11 -3.27
N LYS A 752 -12.21 1.16 -2.48
CA LYS A 752 -13.56 1.72 -2.25
C LYS A 752 -14.05 2.49 -3.50
N LEU A 753 -13.22 3.34 -4.09
CA LEU A 753 -13.49 4.08 -5.32
C LEU A 753 -13.90 3.13 -6.48
N LEU A 754 -13.13 2.07 -6.72
CA LEU A 754 -13.44 1.07 -7.76
C LEU A 754 -14.69 0.22 -7.49
N ARG A 755 -15.18 0.14 -6.24
CA ARG A 755 -16.46 -0.50 -5.91
C ARG A 755 -17.62 0.43 -6.21
N ALA A 756 -17.58 1.65 -5.64
CA ALA A 756 -18.60 2.67 -5.84
C ALA A 756 -18.84 3.00 -7.32
N THR A 757 -17.77 3.04 -8.16
CA THR A 757 -17.93 3.22 -9.61
C THR A 757 -18.73 2.08 -10.27
N LYS A 758 -18.48 0.82 -9.87
CA LYS A 758 -19.19 -0.35 -10.43
C LYS A 758 -20.64 -0.44 -9.95
N GLU A 759 -20.91 -0.04 -8.71
CA GLU A 759 -22.26 -0.04 -8.13
C GLU A 759 -23.13 1.07 -8.73
N LEU A 760 -22.58 2.27 -8.93
CA LEU A 760 -23.24 3.34 -9.67
C LEU A 760 -23.47 2.96 -11.14
N GLN A 761 -22.50 2.30 -11.78
CA GLN A 761 -22.70 1.79 -13.15
C GLN A 761 -23.83 0.76 -13.19
N ARG A 762 -23.86 -0.20 -12.26
CA ARG A 762 -24.95 -1.19 -12.15
C ARG A 762 -26.31 -0.51 -11.98
N MET A 763 -26.42 0.53 -11.15
CA MET A 763 -27.65 1.30 -10.97
C MET A 763 -28.06 2.06 -12.25
N VAL A 764 -27.10 2.59 -13.01
CA VAL A 764 -27.36 3.22 -14.32
C VAL A 764 -27.85 2.18 -15.33
N ASP A 765 -27.26 0.99 -15.36
CA ASP A 765 -27.65 -0.11 -16.24
C ASP A 765 -29.03 -0.67 -15.89
N GLU A 766 -29.33 -0.87 -14.60
CA GLU A 766 -30.65 -1.25 -14.07
C GLU A 766 -31.72 -0.22 -14.48
N LEU A 767 -31.44 1.09 -14.35
CA LEU A 767 -32.35 2.16 -14.76
C LEU A 767 -32.54 2.22 -16.29
N ASN A 768 -31.49 1.98 -17.07
CA ASN A 768 -31.56 1.95 -18.53
C ASN A 768 -32.32 0.72 -19.05
N ASN A 769 -32.11 -0.46 -18.45
CA ASN A 769 -32.80 -1.70 -18.82
C ASN A 769 -34.29 -1.65 -18.46
N SER A 770 -34.64 -1.06 -17.31
CA SER A 770 -36.04 -0.85 -16.88
C SER A 770 -36.74 0.32 -17.59
N LYS A 771 -36.06 1.08 -18.47
CA LYS A 771 -36.55 2.33 -19.07
C LYS A 771 -37.97 2.27 -19.62
N ALA A 772 -38.30 1.22 -20.38
CA ALA A 772 -39.63 1.06 -20.98
C ALA A 772 -40.77 0.96 -19.94
N GLN A 773 -40.47 0.50 -18.72
CA GLN A 773 -41.45 0.34 -17.64
C GLN A 773 -41.77 1.69 -16.94
N TRP A 774 -40.80 2.61 -16.88
CA TRP A 774 -40.94 3.87 -16.13
C TRP A 774 -41.01 5.14 -16.98
N GLU A 775 -40.55 5.13 -18.24
CA GLU A 775 -40.45 6.32 -19.10
C GLU A 775 -41.80 7.02 -19.36
N ASN A 776 -42.90 6.25 -19.42
CA ASN A 776 -44.26 6.76 -19.62
C ASN A 776 -45.02 7.01 -18.30
N THR A 777 -44.33 7.01 -17.15
CA THR A 777 -44.95 7.14 -15.81
C THR A 777 -44.63 8.48 -15.15
N PRO A 778 -45.38 8.92 -14.11
CA PRO A 778 -45.02 10.09 -13.32
C PRO A 778 -43.62 10.02 -12.67
N LEU A 779 -43.06 8.81 -12.51
CA LEU A 779 -41.71 8.61 -11.98
C LEU A 779 -40.61 8.93 -12.99
N ALA A 780 -40.92 9.11 -14.28
CA ALA A 780 -39.91 9.30 -15.33
C ALA A 780 -38.95 10.46 -15.07
N ARG A 781 -39.44 11.60 -14.56
CA ARG A 781 -38.60 12.74 -14.18
C ARG A 781 -37.61 12.39 -13.06
N ARG A 782 -38.06 11.63 -12.05
CA ARG A 782 -37.24 11.19 -10.91
C ARG A 782 -36.19 10.17 -11.36
N ASN A 783 -36.59 9.14 -12.11
CA ASN A 783 -35.68 8.09 -12.56
C ASN A 783 -34.61 8.64 -13.51
N LYS A 784 -34.99 9.56 -14.42
CA LYS A 784 -34.05 10.31 -15.24
C LYS A 784 -33.07 11.13 -14.39
N GLN A 785 -33.55 11.89 -13.40
CA GLN A 785 -32.69 12.69 -12.52
C GLN A 785 -31.73 11.84 -11.67
N VAL A 786 -32.16 10.67 -11.20
CA VAL A 786 -31.30 9.72 -10.47
C VAL A 786 -30.21 9.17 -11.39
N ARG A 787 -30.58 8.69 -12.58
CA ARG A 787 -29.62 8.22 -13.60
C ARG A 787 -28.61 9.30 -13.96
N ASP A 788 -29.07 10.51 -14.26
CA ASP A 788 -28.21 11.62 -14.68
C ASP A 788 -27.25 12.06 -13.55
N ARG A 789 -27.69 12.00 -12.28
CA ARG A 789 -26.83 12.15 -11.11
C ARG A 789 -25.78 11.04 -11.01
N CYS A 790 -26.15 9.78 -11.23
CA CYS A 790 -25.23 8.65 -11.17
C CYS A 790 -24.17 8.73 -12.28
N VAL A 791 -24.55 9.08 -13.51
CA VAL A 791 -23.62 9.32 -14.63
C VAL A 791 -22.64 10.45 -14.31
N ASN A 792 -23.12 11.59 -13.77
CA ASN A 792 -22.25 12.69 -13.37
C ASN A 792 -21.28 12.29 -12.24
N GLN A 793 -21.72 11.45 -11.29
CA GLN A 793 -20.84 10.91 -10.25
C GLN A 793 -19.82 9.92 -10.82
N ILE A 794 -20.21 9.03 -11.74
CA ILE A 794 -19.28 8.12 -12.44
C ILE A 794 -18.21 8.92 -13.19
N ASN A 795 -18.57 10.02 -13.86
CA ASN A 795 -17.61 10.93 -14.48
C ASN A 795 -16.63 11.51 -13.46
N LYS A 796 -17.09 12.02 -12.30
CA LYS A 796 -16.19 12.49 -11.22
C LYS A 796 -15.26 11.37 -10.73
N LEU A 797 -15.79 10.18 -10.46
CA LEU A 797 -15.03 9.03 -9.98
C LEU A 797 -14.02 8.52 -11.03
N SER A 798 -14.30 8.68 -12.33
CA SER A 798 -13.36 8.37 -13.41
C SER A 798 -12.13 9.29 -13.38
N LYS A 799 -12.33 10.61 -13.22
CA LYS A 799 -11.21 11.56 -13.03
C LYS A 799 -10.44 11.29 -11.74
N ALA A 800 -11.14 10.92 -10.66
CA ALA A 800 -10.50 10.49 -9.41
C ALA A 800 -9.63 9.25 -9.63
N LYS A 801 -10.12 8.24 -10.37
CA LYS A 801 -9.38 7.02 -10.70
C LYS A 801 -8.12 7.35 -11.49
N LEU A 802 -8.21 8.14 -12.56
CA LEU A 802 -7.01 8.55 -13.34
C LEU A 802 -5.97 9.26 -12.48
N SER A 803 -6.42 10.13 -11.57
CA SER A 803 -5.54 10.80 -10.60
C SER A 803 -4.81 9.79 -9.70
N CYS A 804 -5.52 8.76 -9.24
CA CYS A 804 -4.96 7.69 -8.40
C CYS A 804 -4.07 6.72 -9.20
N ASP A 805 -4.40 6.43 -10.46
CA ASP A 805 -3.57 5.61 -11.34
C ASP A 805 -2.19 6.26 -11.57
N ILE A 806 -2.13 7.60 -11.58
CA ILE A 806 -0.88 8.37 -11.62
C ILE A 806 -0.15 8.37 -10.27
N ALA A 807 -0.86 8.58 -9.15
CA ALA A 807 -0.22 8.83 -7.85
C ALA A 807 0.09 7.59 -7.00
N ILE A 808 -0.75 6.54 -7.09
CA ILE A 808 -0.72 5.31 -6.29
C ILE A 808 -0.22 4.13 -7.14
N VAL A 809 -0.72 3.99 -8.37
CA VAL A 809 -0.35 2.89 -9.29
C VAL A 809 0.92 3.21 -10.10
N ASP A 810 1.77 4.09 -9.57
CA ASP A 810 3.09 4.41 -10.11
C ASP A 810 4.05 3.23 -9.89
N PRO A 811 4.59 2.59 -10.96
CA PRO A 811 5.53 1.47 -10.82
C PRO A 811 6.79 1.83 -10.02
N ASN A 812 7.18 3.11 -9.96
CA ASN A 812 8.32 3.56 -9.15
C ASN A 812 7.99 3.57 -7.66
N VAL A 813 6.78 4.02 -7.28
CA VAL A 813 6.30 3.99 -5.89
C VAL A 813 6.08 2.56 -5.43
N LEU A 814 5.41 1.74 -6.24
CA LEU A 814 5.15 0.34 -5.90
C LEU A 814 6.46 -0.48 -5.85
N GLY A 815 7.42 -0.22 -6.75
CA GLY A 815 8.75 -0.80 -6.68
C GLY A 815 9.50 -0.41 -5.39
N ALA A 816 9.47 0.87 -5.01
CA ALA A 816 10.09 1.34 -3.75
C ALA A 816 9.42 0.76 -2.49
N CYS A 817 8.08 0.62 -2.48
CA CYS A 817 7.36 -0.06 -1.41
C CYS A 817 7.76 -1.54 -1.33
N THR A 818 7.85 -2.24 -2.47
CA THR A 818 8.26 -3.65 -2.53
C THR A 818 9.69 -3.84 -1.99
N GLN A 819 10.61 -2.97 -2.39
CA GLN A 819 12.00 -2.97 -1.90
C GLN A 819 12.09 -2.71 -0.39
N PHE A 820 11.30 -1.78 0.15
CA PHE A 820 11.26 -1.56 1.59
C PHE A 820 10.65 -2.77 2.32
N TYR A 821 9.53 -3.31 1.84
CA TYR A 821 8.88 -4.47 2.45
C TYR A 821 9.75 -5.74 2.41
N SER A 822 10.63 -5.93 1.42
CA SER A 822 11.65 -7.00 1.48
C SER A 822 12.49 -6.92 2.76
N SER A 823 12.94 -5.73 3.16
CA SER A 823 13.68 -5.53 4.41
C SER A 823 12.82 -5.79 5.66
N VAL A 824 11.50 -5.59 5.58
CA VAL A 824 10.56 -5.93 6.66
C VAL A 824 10.34 -7.44 6.74
N CYS A 825 10.21 -8.12 5.60
CA CYS A 825 10.15 -9.58 5.51
C CYS A 825 11.41 -10.23 6.09
N GLU A 826 12.60 -9.72 5.77
CA GLU A 826 13.87 -10.16 6.34
C GLU A 826 13.92 -9.92 7.86
N TYR A 827 13.57 -8.71 8.32
CA TYR A 827 13.47 -8.39 9.75
C TYR A 827 12.55 -9.35 10.51
N VAL A 828 11.33 -9.61 10.00
CA VAL A 828 10.33 -10.50 10.62
C VAL A 828 10.82 -11.94 10.64
N LEU A 829 11.46 -12.43 9.58
CA LEU A 829 12.09 -13.77 9.56
C LEU A 829 13.14 -13.92 10.67
N TYR A 830 14.04 -12.94 10.82
CA TYR A 830 15.04 -12.95 11.89
C TYR A 830 14.44 -12.87 13.30
N GLN A 831 13.26 -12.25 13.47
CA GLN A 831 12.58 -12.20 14.78
C GLN A 831 12.03 -13.56 15.21
N ILE A 832 11.66 -14.47 14.29
CA ILE A 832 11.10 -15.79 14.64
C ILE A 832 12.00 -16.51 15.65
N GLU A 833 13.30 -16.57 15.38
CA GLU A 833 14.30 -17.21 16.25
C GLU A 833 15.12 -16.20 17.10
N ASN A 834 14.76 -14.90 17.08
CA ASN A 834 15.51 -13.79 17.70
C ASN A 834 17.02 -13.79 17.34
N ARG A 835 17.32 -14.04 16.07
CA ARG A 835 18.70 -14.11 15.55
C ARG A 835 19.20 -12.73 15.09
N PRO A 836 20.49 -12.39 15.24
CA PRO A 836 21.05 -11.19 14.63
C PRO A 836 20.96 -11.26 13.10
N ILE A 837 20.74 -10.12 12.44
CA ILE A 837 20.56 -10.06 10.98
C ILE A 837 21.93 -10.16 10.29
N GLU A 838 22.24 -11.36 9.77
CA GLU A 838 23.53 -11.74 9.17
C GLU A 838 23.45 -11.82 7.63
N GLY A 839 22.69 -10.90 7.01
CA GLY A 839 22.38 -10.94 5.57
C GLY A 839 21.18 -11.84 5.27
N PRO A 840 20.99 -12.29 4.00
CA PRO A 840 19.80 -13.03 3.57
C PRO A 840 19.43 -14.18 4.50
N PHE A 841 18.19 -14.18 5.00
CA PHE A 841 17.74 -15.18 5.96
C PHE A 841 17.74 -16.60 5.36
N VAL A 842 18.31 -17.55 6.12
CA VAL A 842 18.29 -18.98 5.83
C VAL A 842 17.69 -19.71 7.04
N ASN A 843 16.74 -20.61 6.78
CA ASN A 843 16.17 -21.50 7.79
C ASN A 843 17.23 -22.50 8.26
N LYS A 844 17.48 -22.55 9.58
CA LYS A 844 18.38 -23.54 10.21
C LYS A 844 17.64 -24.79 10.71
N GLN A 845 16.30 -24.76 10.67
CA GLN A 845 15.39 -25.80 11.15
C GLN A 845 14.21 -25.94 10.18
N PRO A 846 13.55 -27.11 10.11
CA PRO A 846 12.34 -27.27 9.30
C PRO A 846 11.18 -26.42 9.87
N PRO A 847 10.27 -25.88 9.05
CA PRO A 847 9.24 -24.93 9.50
C PRO A 847 8.38 -25.40 10.68
N MET A 848 8.01 -26.69 10.70
CA MET A 848 7.23 -27.31 11.78
C MET A 848 7.96 -27.40 13.14
N ALA A 849 9.28 -27.23 13.17
CA ALA A 849 10.08 -27.19 14.40
C ALA A 849 10.36 -25.76 14.91
N LEU A 850 10.06 -24.72 14.12
CA LEU A 850 10.28 -23.34 14.52
C LEU A 850 9.43 -22.98 15.75
N VAL A 851 10.09 -22.47 16.79
CA VAL A 851 9.46 -21.89 17.98
C VAL A 851 9.55 -20.37 17.87
N PRO A 852 8.44 -19.63 17.97
CA PRO A 852 8.49 -18.17 17.88
C PRO A 852 9.07 -17.58 19.16
N SER A 853 9.98 -16.63 19.02
CA SER A 853 10.49 -15.83 20.14
C SER A 853 9.39 -14.96 20.75
N GLU A 854 9.58 -14.55 22.01
CA GLU A 854 8.68 -13.61 22.68
C GLU A 854 8.58 -12.28 21.92
N ASN A 855 9.70 -11.76 21.39
CA ASN A 855 9.72 -10.55 20.56
C ASN A 855 8.84 -10.71 19.32
N PHE A 856 8.92 -11.84 18.61
CA PHE A 856 8.05 -12.13 17.46
C PHE A 856 6.57 -12.20 17.88
N CYS A 857 6.28 -12.85 19.00
CA CYS A 857 4.92 -12.97 19.54
C CYS A 857 4.31 -11.62 19.94
N ALA A 858 5.17 -10.66 20.28
CA ALA A 858 4.88 -9.29 20.69
C ALA A 858 4.84 -8.25 19.55
N LEU A 859 5.17 -8.62 18.30
CA LEU A 859 5.01 -7.71 17.15
C LEU A 859 3.52 -7.53 16.76
N PRO A 860 3.13 -6.38 16.19
CA PRO A 860 1.78 -6.15 15.67
C PRO A 860 1.40 -7.06 14.49
N GLU A 861 0.12 -7.45 14.38
CA GLU A 861 -0.39 -8.25 13.25
C GLU A 861 -0.22 -7.55 11.89
N TRP A 862 -0.33 -6.22 11.85
CA TRP A 862 -0.21 -5.43 10.62
C TRP A 862 1.19 -5.45 10.00
N TYR A 863 2.24 -5.84 10.74
CA TYR A 863 3.59 -6.08 10.18
C TYR A 863 3.57 -7.19 9.11
N ILE A 864 2.57 -8.07 9.13
CA ILE A 864 2.35 -9.12 8.14
C ILE A 864 1.17 -8.81 7.24
N GLU A 865 0.07 -8.28 7.79
CA GLU A 865 -1.16 -8.03 7.03
C GLU A 865 -0.97 -6.96 5.94
N ASP A 866 -0.29 -5.85 6.24
CA ASP A 866 -0.06 -4.75 5.28
C ASP A 866 0.70 -5.22 4.03
N ILE A 867 1.70 -6.08 4.23
CA ILE A 867 2.54 -6.60 3.14
C ILE A 867 1.72 -7.51 2.22
N ALA A 868 0.85 -8.35 2.80
CA ALA A 868 -0.04 -9.21 2.04
C ALA A 868 -1.11 -8.41 1.26
N ASP A 869 -1.78 -7.43 1.88
CA ASP A 869 -2.73 -6.55 1.19
C ASP A 869 -2.08 -5.71 0.09
N PHE A 870 -0.85 -5.23 0.33
CA PHE A 870 -0.06 -4.52 -0.68
C PHE A 870 0.26 -5.42 -1.88
N ILE A 871 0.73 -6.66 -1.65
CA ILE A 871 1.03 -7.59 -2.75
C ILE A 871 -0.25 -7.95 -3.51
N LEU A 872 -1.35 -8.28 -2.85
CA LEU A 872 -2.65 -8.56 -3.50
C LEU A 872 -3.12 -7.39 -4.38
N PHE A 873 -3.04 -6.16 -3.86
CA PHE A 873 -3.35 -4.95 -4.62
C PHE A 873 -2.45 -4.79 -5.85
N CYS A 874 -1.13 -4.94 -5.68
CA CYS A 874 -0.19 -4.83 -6.79
C CYS A 874 -0.47 -5.89 -7.84
N MET A 875 -0.60 -7.16 -7.47
CA MET A 875 -0.90 -8.24 -8.42
C MET A 875 -2.18 -7.95 -9.23
N GLN A 876 -3.22 -7.36 -8.63
CA GLN A 876 -4.44 -6.95 -9.32
C GLN A 876 -4.27 -5.73 -10.27
N HIS A 877 -3.32 -4.82 -10.02
CA HIS A 877 -3.28 -3.49 -10.66
C HIS A 877 -1.97 -3.10 -11.37
N SER A 878 -0.81 -3.63 -10.98
CA SER A 878 0.50 -3.32 -11.57
C SER A 878 1.53 -4.43 -11.28
N SER A 879 2.20 -4.93 -12.31
CA SER A 879 3.10 -6.08 -12.17
C SER A 879 4.39 -5.71 -11.43
N ILE A 880 4.43 -5.98 -10.12
CA ILE A 880 5.63 -5.85 -9.27
C ILE A 880 6.57 -7.06 -9.33
N THR A 881 6.31 -8.01 -10.22
CA THR A 881 6.94 -9.35 -10.27
C THR A 881 8.46 -9.34 -10.40
N ASP A 882 9.04 -8.29 -11.01
CA ASP A 882 10.50 -8.11 -11.12
C ASP A 882 11.14 -7.43 -9.88
N TYR A 883 10.33 -6.93 -8.93
CA TYR A 883 10.78 -6.37 -7.64
C TYR A 883 10.64 -7.35 -6.47
N VAL A 884 9.89 -8.45 -6.64
CA VAL A 884 9.74 -9.49 -5.61
C VAL A 884 11.00 -10.36 -5.58
N ASP A 885 11.71 -10.34 -4.45
CA ASP A 885 12.97 -11.05 -4.25
C ASP A 885 12.82 -12.34 -3.42
N ASN A 886 13.95 -12.98 -3.13
CA ASN A 886 13.95 -14.22 -2.35
C ASN A 886 13.56 -13.99 -0.87
N SER A 887 13.75 -12.80 -0.31
CA SER A 887 13.38 -12.50 1.08
C SER A 887 11.87 -12.53 1.25
N ILE A 888 11.12 -11.91 0.31
CA ILE A 888 9.65 -11.95 0.29
C ILE A 888 9.16 -13.39 0.05
N ILE A 889 9.76 -14.14 -0.89
CA ILE A 889 9.37 -15.54 -1.17
C ILE A 889 9.61 -16.45 0.05
N THR A 890 10.78 -16.33 0.69
CA THR A 890 11.13 -17.10 1.90
C THR A 890 10.20 -16.77 3.05
N TRP A 891 9.81 -15.50 3.19
CA TRP A 891 8.88 -15.02 4.22
C TRP A 891 7.46 -15.57 4.03
N ILE A 892 6.87 -15.46 2.83
CA ILE A 892 5.55 -16.06 2.53
C ILE A 892 5.59 -17.56 2.82
N LEU A 893 6.59 -18.28 2.29
CA LEU A 893 6.67 -19.73 2.42
C LEU A 893 6.94 -20.18 3.86
N THR A 894 7.77 -19.47 4.63
CA THR A 894 8.05 -19.84 6.04
C THR A 894 6.79 -19.67 6.90
N LEU A 895 6.05 -18.57 6.74
CA LEU A 895 4.82 -18.34 7.51
C LEU A 895 3.68 -19.28 7.12
N VAL A 896 3.53 -19.59 5.83
CA VAL A 896 2.55 -20.61 5.36
C VAL A 896 2.94 -22.01 5.80
N CYS A 897 4.25 -22.34 5.87
CA CYS A 897 4.72 -23.65 6.32
C CYS A 897 4.78 -23.82 7.85
N ALA A 898 4.66 -22.73 8.61
CA ALA A 898 4.70 -22.72 10.08
C ALA A 898 3.49 -21.94 10.65
N PRO A 899 2.24 -22.36 10.39
CA PRO A 899 1.05 -21.60 10.78
C PRO A 899 0.92 -21.42 12.31
N HIS A 900 1.54 -22.29 13.11
CA HIS A 900 1.55 -22.23 14.58
C HIS A 900 2.39 -21.07 15.15
N LEU A 901 3.12 -20.33 14.32
CA LEU A 901 3.80 -19.10 14.71
C LEU A 901 2.81 -17.94 14.92
N ILE A 902 1.68 -17.93 14.19
CA ILE A 902 0.67 -16.86 14.21
C ILE A 902 -0.61 -17.37 14.89
N LYS A 903 -1.25 -16.55 15.71
CA LYS A 903 -2.51 -16.87 16.42
C LYS A 903 -3.76 -16.66 15.57
N ASN A 904 -3.74 -15.65 14.70
CA ASN A 904 -4.83 -15.32 13.79
C ASN A 904 -4.70 -16.09 12.46
N PRO A 905 -5.53 -17.11 12.19
CA PRO A 905 -5.39 -17.94 10.99
C PRO A 905 -5.71 -17.19 9.69
N TYR A 906 -6.45 -16.07 9.76
CA TYR A 906 -6.83 -15.30 8.58
C TYR A 906 -5.63 -14.58 7.94
N ILE A 907 -4.56 -14.31 8.71
CA ILE A 907 -3.29 -13.79 8.19
C ILE A 907 -2.63 -14.86 7.30
N THR A 908 -2.54 -16.10 7.78
CA THR A 908 -2.01 -17.24 7.00
C THR A 908 -2.88 -17.51 5.76
N ALA A 909 -4.20 -17.39 5.88
CA ALA A 909 -5.12 -17.48 4.75
C ALA A 909 -4.86 -16.41 3.69
N LYS A 910 -4.59 -15.15 4.09
CA LYS A 910 -4.25 -14.05 3.17
C LYS A 910 -2.90 -14.30 2.47
N LEU A 911 -1.93 -14.93 3.14
CA LEU A 911 -0.67 -15.37 2.49
C LEU A 911 -0.91 -16.53 1.48
N ILE A 912 -1.87 -17.41 1.74
CA ILE A 912 -2.30 -18.44 0.79
C ILE A 912 -3.05 -17.81 -0.41
N GLU A 913 -3.84 -16.75 -0.21
CA GLU A 913 -4.43 -15.96 -1.30
C GLU A 913 -3.33 -15.33 -2.18
N VAL A 914 -2.27 -14.76 -1.58
CA VAL A 914 -1.11 -14.24 -2.34
C VAL A 914 -0.50 -15.35 -3.21
N LEU A 915 -0.22 -16.53 -2.64
CA LEU A 915 0.30 -17.67 -3.41
C LEU A 915 -0.65 -18.06 -4.56
N PHE A 916 -1.95 -18.15 -4.29
CA PHE A 916 -2.98 -18.45 -5.30
C PHE A 916 -2.98 -17.43 -6.46
N VAL A 917 -2.89 -16.13 -6.17
CA VAL A 917 -2.86 -15.06 -7.19
C VAL A 917 -1.57 -15.09 -8.03
N THR A 918 -0.44 -15.61 -7.51
CA THR A 918 0.76 -15.82 -8.35
C THR A 918 0.59 -16.91 -9.41
N SER A 919 -0.42 -17.79 -9.32
CA SER A 919 -0.59 -18.92 -10.23
C SER A 919 -0.84 -18.48 -11.69
N PRO A 920 -0.13 -19.02 -12.71
CA PRO A 920 -0.22 -18.58 -14.10
C PRO A 920 -1.61 -18.75 -14.73
N THR A 921 -2.42 -19.66 -14.17
CA THR A 921 -3.81 -19.92 -14.56
C THR A 921 -4.78 -18.83 -14.08
N ILE A 922 -4.41 -18.09 -13.03
CA ILE A 922 -5.12 -16.89 -12.55
C ILE A 922 -4.53 -15.64 -13.21
N GLN A 923 -3.20 -15.53 -13.24
CA GLN A 923 -2.50 -14.35 -13.75
C GLN A 923 -1.26 -14.72 -14.57
N THR A 924 -1.39 -14.62 -15.90
CA THR A 924 -0.34 -15.00 -16.86
C THR A 924 0.95 -14.16 -16.77
N SER A 925 0.88 -12.92 -16.28
CA SER A 925 2.08 -12.09 -16.03
C SER A 925 2.96 -12.58 -14.88
N SER A 926 2.44 -13.46 -14.02
CA SER A 926 3.08 -13.89 -12.76
C SER A 926 3.98 -15.11 -12.92
N GLN A 927 4.09 -15.68 -14.13
CA GLN A 927 4.76 -16.96 -14.40
C GLN A 927 6.22 -17.03 -13.90
N ARG A 928 6.98 -15.93 -13.98
CA ARG A 928 8.36 -15.86 -13.46
C ARG A 928 8.40 -16.07 -11.94
N LEU A 929 7.59 -15.30 -11.20
CA LEU A 929 7.51 -15.35 -9.75
C LEU A 929 6.98 -16.72 -9.26
N TYR A 930 5.95 -17.25 -9.93
CA TYR A 930 5.44 -18.61 -9.66
C TYR A 930 6.54 -19.67 -9.75
N LEU A 931 7.37 -19.62 -10.80
CA LEU A 931 8.49 -20.56 -10.96
C LEU A 931 9.58 -20.36 -9.90
N GLN A 932 9.79 -19.15 -9.39
CA GLN A 932 10.71 -18.92 -8.26
C GLN A 932 10.15 -19.53 -6.96
N ILE A 933 8.85 -19.34 -6.69
CA ILE A 933 8.15 -19.92 -5.53
C ILE A 933 8.19 -21.46 -5.58
N ILE A 934 7.81 -22.07 -6.72
CA ILE A 934 7.71 -23.53 -6.86
C ILE A 934 9.06 -24.25 -6.83
N ASN A 935 10.16 -23.55 -7.17
CA ASN A 935 11.52 -24.10 -7.08
C ASN A 935 12.22 -23.76 -5.76
N HIS A 936 11.56 -23.08 -4.82
CA HIS A 936 12.09 -22.80 -3.49
C HIS A 936 12.09 -24.07 -2.62
N GLU A 937 13.12 -24.25 -1.80
CA GLU A 937 13.32 -25.45 -0.96
C GLU A 937 12.10 -25.77 -0.08
N LEU A 938 11.53 -24.75 0.58
CA LEU A 938 10.32 -24.91 1.42
C LEU A 938 9.09 -25.36 0.63
N ALA A 939 8.98 -24.97 -0.65
CA ALA A 939 7.88 -25.42 -1.50
C ALA A 939 7.99 -26.91 -1.82
N GLN A 940 9.22 -27.40 -2.03
CA GLN A 940 9.50 -28.82 -2.34
C GLN A 940 9.47 -29.73 -1.12
N THR A 941 9.64 -29.19 0.10
CA THR A 941 9.82 -29.99 1.33
C THR A 941 8.68 -29.88 2.34
N ALA A 942 8.02 -28.72 2.47
CA ALA A 942 7.09 -28.46 3.58
C ALA A 942 5.70 -27.96 3.15
N LEU A 943 5.62 -27.19 2.05
CA LEU A 943 4.37 -26.52 1.62
C LEU A 943 3.19 -27.48 1.41
N VAL A 944 3.45 -28.68 0.88
CA VAL A 944 2.41 -29.71 0.66
C VAL A 944 1.74 -30.13 1.97
N SER A 945 2.53 -30.54 2.97
CA SER A 945 2.02 -30.97 4.28
C SER A 945 1.33 -29.80 5.01
N ALA A 946 1.92 -28.61 4.93
CA ALA A 946 1.35 -27.40 5.53
C ALA A 946 -0.01 -27.01 4.93
N LEU A 947 -0.17 -27.07 3.61
CA LEU A 947 -1.45 -26.81 2.93
C LEU A 947 -2.52 -27.85 3.31
N MET A 948 -2.16 -29.15 3.39
CA MET A 948 -3.10 -30.19 3.86
C MET A 948 -3.52 -29.97 5.30
N LYS A 949 -2.56 -29.68 6.19
CA LYS A 949 -2.84 -29.41 7.60
C LYS A 949 -3.77 -28.20 7.75
N PHE A 950 -3.44 -27.08 7.13
CA PHE A 950 -4.22 -25.84 7.19
C PHE A 950 -5.64 -26.01 6.61
N TYR A 951 -5.81 -26.81 5.55
CA TYR A 951 -7.11 -27.21 5.02
C TYR A 951 -8.00 -27.90 6.08
N THR A 952 -7.41 -28.67 7.01
CA THR A 952 -8.15 -29.29 8.14
C THR A 952 -8.32 -28.37 9.33
N ASP A 953 -7.33 -27.54 9.66
CA ASP A 953 -7.36 -26.69 10.85
C ASP A 953 -8.35 -25.51 10.69
N ILE A 954 -8.65 -25.10 9.45
CA ILE A 954 -9.64 -24.06 9.13
C ILE A 954 -11.12 -24.52 9.23
N GLU A 955 -11.38 -25.76 9.68
CA GLU A 955 -12.76 -26.22 9.95
C GLU A 955 -13.33 -25.67 11.27
N THR A 956 -12.46 -25.26 12.21
CA THR A 956 -12.85 -24.80 13.55
C THR A 956 -12.08 -23.55 13.96
N THR A 957 -12.35 -22.41 13.30
CA THR A 957 -11.79 -21.08 13.64
C THR A 957 -12.58 -20.35 14.74
N GLY A 958 -13.83 -20.75 15.00
CA GLY A 958 -14.68 -20.22 16.07
C GLY A 958 -15.29 -18.84 15.78
N GLN A 959 -15.50 -18.47 14.51
CA GLN A 959 -15.98 -17.15 14.10
C GLN A 959 -17.35 -17.19 13.40
N SER A 960 -18.12 -16.10 13.48
CA SER A 960 -19.49 -16.05 12.94
C SER A 960 -19.60 -16.08 11.40
N THR A 961 -18.50 -15.91 10.66
CA THR A 961 -18.45 -15.96 9.17
C THR A 961 -17.75 -17.21 8.62
N GLU A 962 -17.10 -17.97 9.50
CA GLU A 962 -16.24 -19.14 9.27
C GLU A 962 -16.75 -20.11 8.19
N PHE A 963 -18.05 -20.39 8.18
CA PHE A 963 -18.67 -21.31 7.23
C PHE A 963 -18.47 -20.90 5.76
N TYR A 964 -18.45 -19.60 5.44
CA TYR A 964 -18.23 -19.12 4.06
C TYR A 964 -16.75 -18.87 3.76
N ASP A 965 -15.99 -18.45 4.78
CA ASP A 965 -14.56 -18.18 4.67
C ASP A 965 -13.79 -19.48 4.38
N LYS A 966 -14.14 -20.59 5.06
CA LYS A 966 -13.43 -21.89 4.89
C LYS A 966 -13.47 -22.40 3.46
N PHE A 967 -14.61 -22.32 2.75
CA PHE A 967 -14.69 -22.78 1.36
C PHE A 967 -13.87 -21.92 0.40
N THR A 968 -13.75 -20.62 0.68
CA THR A 968 -12.92 -19.69 -0.11
C THR A 968 -11.44 -20.02 0.06
N ILE A 969 -11.01 -20.23 1.31
CA ILE A 969 -9.64 -20.64 1.66
C ILE A 969 -9.30 -22.00 1.04
N ARG A 970 -10.20 -22.98 1.17
CA ARG A 970 -10.04 -24.32 0.59
C ARG A 970 -10.01 -24.31 -0.93
N TYR A 971 -10.77 -23.44 -1.60
CA TYR A 971 -10.69 -23.23 -3.05
C TYR A 971 -9.30 -22.74 -3.49
N HIS A 972 -8.71 -21.78 -2.78
CA HIS A 972 -7.34 -21.35 -3.03
C HIS A 972 -6.33 -22.49 -2.87
N ILE A 973 -6.50 -23.33 -1.84
CA ILE A 973 -5.66 -24.50 -1.58
C ILE A 973 -5.81 -25.57 -2.68
N SER A 974 -7.03 -25.93 -3.09
CA SER A 974 -7.27 -26.91 -4.16
C SER A 974 -6.65 -26.48 -5.49
N HIS A 975 -6.70 -25.18 -5.80
CA HIS A 975 -6.11 -24.60 -7.01
C HIS A 975 -4.57 -24.53 -6.93
N LEU A 976 -4.00 -24.36 -5.74
CA LEU A 976 -2.56 -24.52 -5.50
C LEU A 976 -2.13 -25.98 -5.65
N PHE A 977 -2.85 -26.96 -5.08
CA PHE A 977 -2.56 -28.38 -5.28
C PHE A 977 -2.57 -28.77 -6.75
N LYS A 978 -3.51 -28.23 -7.54
CA LYS A 978 -3.59 -28.44 -8.99
C LYS A 978 -2.29 -28.01 -9.70
N GLY A 979 -1.78 -26.81 -9.40
CA GLY A 979 -0.53 -26.29 -9.95
C GLY A 979 0.74 -26.94 -9.39
N LEU A 980 0.67 -27.57 -8.22
CA LEU A 980 1.73 -28.41 -7.65
C LEU A 980 1.75 -29.81 -8.29
N TRP A 981 0.59 -30.40 -8.60
CA TRP A 981 0.45 -31.74 -9.17
C TRP A 981 1.10 -31.88 -10.56
N ASP A 982 1.14 -30.79 -11.34
CA ASP A 982 1.88 -30.68 -12.61
C ASP A 982 3.40 -30.90 -12.44
N SER A 983 3.95 -30.71 -11.23
CA SER A 983 5.37 -30.91 -10.92
C SER A 983 5.61 -32.29 -10.31
N VAL A 984 6.48 -33.09 -10.95
CA VAL A 984 6.84 -34.44 -10.49
C VAL A 984 7.37 -34.45 -9.05
N VAL A 985 8.13 -33.42 -8.65
CA VAL A 985 8.70 -33.30 -7.29
C VAL A 985 7.58 -33.10 -6.25
N HIS A 986 6.68 -32.15 -6.51
CA HIS A 986 5.60 -31.82 -5.58
C HIS A 986 4.53 -32.91 -5.54
N ARG A 987 4.20 -33.53 -6.68
CA ARG A 987 3.36 -34.74 -6.73
C ARG A 987 3.96 -35.87 -5.91
N GLN A 988 5.27 -36.09 -5.98
CA GLN A 988 5.93 -37.10 -5.13
C GLN A 988 5.87 -36.74 -3.63
N ALA A 989 5.92 -35.46 -3.27
CA ALA A 989 5.67 -35.02 -1.90
C ALA A 989 4.23 -35.31 -1.44
N ILE A 990 3.22 -35.07 -2.29
CA ILE A 990 1.80 -35.41 -2.00
C ILE A 990 1.61 -36.93 -1.84
N VAL A 991 2.26 -37.74 -2.68
CA VAL A 991 2.28 -39.22 -2.62
C VAL A 991 3.12 -39.77 -1.44
N ASN A 992 3.97 -38.95 -0.83
CA ASN A 992 4.69 -39.31 0.40
C ASN A 992 3.89 -38.92 1.65
N GLU A 993 3.24 -37.76 1.65
CA GLU A 993 2.38 -37.30 2.75
C GLU A 993 1.16 -38.22 2.93
N SER A 994 0.62 -38.80 1.85
CA SER A 994 -0.47 -39.78 1.96
C SER A 994 -0.13 -41.04 2.75
N LYS A 995 1.17 -41.42 2.79
CA LYS A 995 1.69 -42.54 3.60
C LYS A 995 1.85 -42.17 5.08
N SER A 996 1.78 -40.88 5.43
CA SER A 996 1.79 -40.39 6.81
C SER A 996 0.51 -40.78 7.59
N GLY A 997 -0.54 -41.23 6.88
CA GLY A 997 -1.71 -41.87 7.49
C GLY A 997 -2.61 -40.88 8.22
N LYS A 998 -2.40 -40.67 9.53
CA LYS A 998 -3.38 -39.98 10.41
C LYS A 998 -3.74 -38.56 9.92
N GLN A 999 -2.75 -37.76 9.50
CA GLN A 999 -3.03 -36.40 8.99
C GLN A 999 -3.69 -36.40 7.61
N PHE A 1000 -3.27 -37.29 6.70
CA PHE A 1000 -3.88 -37.38 5.36
C PHE A 1000 -5.32 -37.90 5.42
N VAL A 1001 -5.63 -38.84 6.31
CA VAL A 1001 -7.00 -39.32 6.55
C VAL A 1001 -7.89 -38.21 7.12
N LYS A 1002 -7.38 -37.36 8.03
CA LYS A 1002 -8.08 -36.14 8.47
C LYS A 1002 -8.36 -35.20 7.29
N PHE A 1003 -7.37 -34.97 6.43
CA PHE A 1003 -7.52 -34.18 5.20
C PHE A 1003 -8.61 -34.75 4.27
N VAL A 1004 -8.57 -36.06 3.98
CA VAL A 1004 -9.58 -36.73 3.15
C VAL A 1004 -10.97 -36.66 3.78
N ASN A 1005 -11.12 -36.80 5.10
CA ASN A 1005 -12.43 -36.65 5.77
C ASN A 1005 -13.05 -35.26 5.54
N PHE A 1006 -12.28 -34.17 5.72
CA PHE A 1006 -12.79 -32.81 5.49
C PHE A 1006 -12.97 -32.49 4.01
N PHE A 1007 -12.15 -33.05 3.14
CA PHE A 1007 -12.34 -33.00 1.69
C PHE A 1007 -13.64 -33.71 1.24
N LEU A 1008 -13.98 -34.86 1.85
CA LEU A 1008 -15.24 -35.57 1.59
C LEU A 1008 -16.45 -34.87 2.24
N ASN A 1009 -16.29 -34.21 3.41
CA ASN A 1009 -17.31 -33.30 3.96
C ASN A 1009 -17.69 -32.25 2.90
N ASP A 1010 -16.71 -31.52 2.38
CA ASP A 1010 -16.93 -30.44 1.42
C ASP A 1010 -17.43 -30.96 0.07
N THR A 1011 -16.89 -32.09 -0.44
CA THR A 1011 -17.36 -32.70 -1.71
C THR A 1011 -18.83 -33.08 -1.64
N THR A 1012 -19.28 -33.68 -0.52
CA THR A 1012 -20.69 -34.05 -0.32
C THR A 1012 -21.56 -32.79 -0.30
N TYR A 1013 -21.25 -31.84 0.59
CA TYR A 1013 -22.06 -30.63 0.79
C TYR A 1013 -22.17 -29.76 -0.47
N LEU A 1014 -21.04 -29.53 -1.15
CA LEU A 1014 -21.00 -28.67 -2.34
C LEU A 1014 -21.80 -29.27 -3.50
N LEU A 1015 -21.77 -30.60 -3.70
CA LEU A 1015 -22.55 -31.24 -4.76
C LEU A 1015 -24.05 -31.23 -4.44
N ASP A 1016 -24.44 -31.59 -3.21
CA ASP A 1016 -25.85 -31.65 -2.78
C ASP A 1016 -26.54 -30.28 -2.92
N GLU A 1017 -25.92 -29.21 -2.42
CA GLU A 1017 -26.44 -27.85 -2.58
C GLU A 1017 -26.51 -27.44 -4.06
N CYS A 1018 -25.47 -27.70 -4.86
CA CYS A 1018 -25.49 -27.37 -6.29
C CYS A 1018 -26.69 -27.99 -7.01
N LEU A 1019 -26.96 -29.26 -6.75
CA LEU A 1019 -28.03 -30.02 -7.38
C LEU A 1019 -29.41 -29.51 -6.93
N GLU A 1020 -29.60 -29.24 -5.63
CA GLU A 1020 -30.87 -28.69 -5.13
C GLU A 1020 -31.08 -27.21 -5.52
N TYR A 1021 -30.02 -26.42 -5.71
CA TYR A 1021 -30.14 -25.08 -6.33
C TYR A 1021 -30.51 -25.19 -7.82
N LEU A 1022 -29.87 -26.08 -8.60
CA LEU A 1022 -30.23 -26.32 -10.00
C LEU A 1022 -31.69 -26.75 -10.15
N LYS A 1023 -32.18 -27.62 -9.26
CA LYS A 1023 -33.57 -28.06 -9.18
C LYS A 1023 -34.52 -26.90 -8.86
N ARG A 1024 -34.27 -26.11 -7.82
CA ARG A 1024 -35.07 -24.90 -7.50
C ARG A 1024 -35.13 -23.88 -8.64
N ILE A 1025 -34.00 -23.70 -9.35
CA ILE A 1025 -33.91 -22.87 -10.56
C ILE A 1025 -34.79 -23.47 -11.68
N HIS A 1026 -34.73 -24.77 -11.92
CA HIS A 1026 -35.54 -25.44 -12.93
C HIS A 1026 -37.04 -25.36 -12.62
N GLU A 1027 -37.47 -25.74 -11.41
CA GLU A 1027 -38.86 -25.64 -10.93
C GLU A 1027 -39.41 -24.22 -11.16
N THR A 1028 -38.65 -23.20 -10.76
CA THR A 1028 -39.06 -21.79 -10.93
C THR A 1028 -39.07 -21.36 -12.41
N GLN A 1029 -38.11 -21.81 -13.21
CA GLN A 1029 -38.08 -21.54 -14.67
C GLN A 1029 -39.21 -22.24 -15.42
N VAL A 1030 -39.66 -23.42 -14.98
CA VAL A 1030 -40.81 -24.14 -15.55
C VAL A 1030 -42.12 -23.47 -15.15
N LEU A 1031 -42.28 -23.06 -13.88
CA LEU A 1031 -43.44 -22.29 -13.44
C LEU A 1031 -43.57 -20.96 -14.22
N MET A 1032 -42.45 -20.31 -14.53
CA MET A 1032 -42.39 -19.10 -15.37
C MET A 1032 -42.54 -19.37 -16.88
N MET A 1033 -42.71 -20.62 -17.32
CA MET A 1033 -43.06 -20.98 -18.71
C MET A 1033 -44.56 -21.25 -18.90
N ASP A 1034 -45.29 -21.51 -17.82
CA ASP A 1034 -46.73 -21.69 -17.84
C ASP A 1034 -47.40 -20.33 -17.60
N ASP A 1035 -47.77 -19.63 -18.69
CA ASP A 1035 -48.42 -18.33 -18.62
C ASP A 1035 -49.75 -18.36 -17.84
N ALA A 1036 -50.41 -19.52 -17.73
CA ALA A 1036 -51.64 -19.68 -16.95
C ALA A 1036 -51.32 -19.83 -15.46
N ALA A 1037 -50.50 -20.81 -15.08
CA ALA A 1037 -50.12 -21.03 -13.68
C ALA A 1037 -49.34 -19.83 -13.09
N TRP A 1038 -48.49 -19.18 -13.88
CA TRP A 1038 -47.82 -17.93 -13.48
C TRP A 1038 -48.81 -16.77 -13.34
N GLY A 1039 -49.82 -16.70 -14.21
CA GLY A 1039 -50.88 -15.69 -14.17
C GLY A 1039 -51.80 -15.81 -12.95
N GLU A 1040 -51.97 -17.00 -12.39
CA GLU A 1040 -52.72 -17.23 -11.14
C GLU A 1040 -51.98 -16.73 -9.89
N LEU A 1041 -50.64 -16.60 -9.93
CA LEU A 1041 -49.88 -16.00 -8.83
C LEU A 1041 -50.12 -14.49 -8.77
N GLY A 1042 -50.54 -13.98 -7.60
CA GLY A 1042 -50.59 -12.54 -7.34
C GLY A 1042 -49.23 -11.86 -7.52
N GLN A 1043 -49.22 -10.60 -7.96
CA GLN A 1043 -48.00 -9.87 -8.36
C GLN A 1043 -46.87 -9.86 -7.30
N GLU A 1044 -47.21 -9.84 -6.01
CA GLU A 1044 -46.22 -9.93 -4.93
C GLU A 1044 -45.54 -11.30 -4.88
N ALA A 1045 -46.29 -12.39 -5.07
CA ALA A 1045 -45.75 -13.74 -5.16
C ALA A 1045 -44.88 -13.94 -6.42
N GLN A 1046 -45.31 -13.40 -7.56
CA GLN A 1046 -44.48 -13.35 -8.78
C GLN A 1046 -43.15 -12.61 -8.53
N GLN A 1047 -43.20 -11.42 -7.91
CA GLN A 1047 -42.00 -10.66 -7.55
C GLN A 1047 -41.14 -11.36 -6.48
N SER A 1048 -41.73 -12.16 -5.60
CA SER A 1048 -40.99 -12.98 -4.63
C SER A 1048 -40.26 -14.14 -5.32
N ARG A 1049 -40.95 -14.89 -6.20
CA ARG A 1049 -40.35 -15.96 -7.02
C ARG A 1049 -39.24 -15.44 -7.94
N GLN A 1050 -39.44 -14.28 -8.55
CA GLN A 1050 -38.41 -13.64 -9.39
C GLN A 1050 -37.16 -13.21 -8.59
N ARG A 1051 -37.33 -12.73 -7.35
CA ARG A 1051 -36.22 -12.41 -6.45
C ARG A 1051 -35.49 -13.67 -5.98
N GLN A 1052 -36.24 -14.72 -5.63
CA GLN A 1052 -35.70 -16.02 -5.25
C GLN A 1052 -34.87 -16.63 -6.38
N LEU A 1053 -35.36 -16.62 -7.63
CA LEU A 1053 -34.62 -17.09 -8.79
C LEU A 1053 -33.27 -16.38 -8.95
N VAL A 1054 -33.23 -15.04 -8.85
CA VAL A 1054 -31.97 -14.27 -8.96
C VAL A 1054 -30.99 -14.59 -7.83
N GLN A 1055 -31.50 -14.91 -6.63
CA GLN A 1055 -30.68 -15.36 -5.51
C GLN A 1055 -30.13 -16.78 -5.74
N ASP A 1056 -30.98 -17.73 -6.11
CA ASP A 1056 -30.59 -19.12 -6.36
C ASP A 1056 -29.61 -19.24 -7.54
N GLU A 1057 -29.83 -18.50 -8.63
CA GLU A 1057 -28.90 -18.42 -9.77
C GLU A 1057 -27.51 -17.89 -9.38
N ARG A 1058 -27.43 -16.99 -8.39
CA ARG A 1058 -26.16 -16.48 -7.86
C ARG A 1058 -25.45 -17.53 -6.99
N GLN A 1059 -26.17 -18.18 -6.08
CA GLN A 1059 -25.57 -19.20 -5.19
C GLN A 1059 -25.14 -20.44 -5.98
N CYS A 1060 -25.99 -20.94 -6.87
CA CYS A 1060 -25.72 -22.06 -7.78
C CYS A 1060 -24.38 -21.89 -8.51
N ARG A 1061 -24.14 -20.72 -9.12
CA ARG A 1061 -22.87 -20.44 -9.81
C ARG A 1061 -21.67 -20.41 -8.87
N SER A 1062 -21.84 -19.93 -7.64
CA SER A 1062 -20.76 -19.89 -6.64
C SER A 1062 -20.38 -21.30 -6.22
N TYR A 1063 -21.35 -22.09 -5.75
CA TYR A 1063 -21.11 -23.47 -5.32
C TYR A 1063 -20.65 -24.36 -6.48
N LEU A 1064 -21.16 -24.22 -7.71
CA LEU A 1064 -20.69 -25.02 -8.86
C LEU A 1064 -19.22 -24.73 -9.20
N THR A 1065 -18.73 -23.52 -8.95
CA THR A 1065 -17.30 -23.18 -9.13
C THR A 1065 -16.44 -23.90 -8.08
N LEU A 1066 -16.90 -23.97 -6.84
CA LEU A 1066 -16.24 -24.67 -5.74
C LEU A 1066 -16.27 -26.20 -5.94
N ALA A 1067 -17.45 -26.76 -6.24
CA ALA A 1067 -17.68 -28.18 -6.47
C ALA A 1067 -16.83 -28.71 -7.64
N ARG A 1068 -16.73 -27.94 -8.74
CA ARG A 1068 -15.90 -28.28 -9.91
C ARG A 1068 -14.43 -28.45 -9.55
N GLU A 1069 -13.82 -27.48 -8.86
CA GLU A 1069 -12.39 -27.58 -8.52
C GLU A 1069 -12.15 -28.62 -7.41
N THR A 1070 -13.15 -28.91 -6.58
CA THR A 1070 -13.12 -29.99 -5.57
C THR A 1070 -13.17 -31.38 -6.24
N VAL A 1071 -14.07 -31.60 -7.21
CA VAL A 1071 -14.14 -32.85 -7.99
C VAL A 1071 -12.95 -33.01 -8.94
N ASP A 1072 -12.43 -31.92 -9.54
CA ASP A 1072 -11.15 -31.95 -10.26
C ASP A 1072 -10.01 -32.44 -9.36
N MET A 1073 -9.95 -31.98 -8.10
CA MET A 1073 -8.97 -32.47 -7.13
C MET A 1073 -9.19 -33.94 -6.76
N PHE A 1074 -10.44 -34.39 -6.60
CA PHE A 1074 -10.71 -35.78 -6.27
C PHE A 1074 -10.29 -36.72 -7.41
N HIS A 1075 -10.57 -36.29 -8.64
CA HIS A 1075 -10.26 -37.00 -9.87
C HIS A 1075 -8.76 -37.26 -10.03
N TYR A 1076 -7.88 -36.24 -9.90
CA TYR A 1076 -6.45 -36.47 -10.08
C TYR A 1076 -5.78 -37.16 -8.90
N LEU A 1077 -6.23 -36.93 -7.65
CA LEU A 1077 -5.66 -37.58 -6.47
C LEU A 1077 -5.87 -39.11 -6.52
N THR A 1078 -7.03 -39.57 -6.95
CA THR A 1078 -7.37 -41.02 -7.00
C THR A 1078 -6.60 -41.81 -8.06
N ILE A 1079 -5.94 -41.16 -9.02
CA ILE A 1079 -5.07 -41.83 -10.00
C ILE A 1079 -3.90 -42.51 -9.30
N ASP A 1080 -3.12 -41.72 -8.54
CA ASP A 1080 -1.87 -42.16 -7.90
C ASP A 1080 -2.05 -42.54 -6.41
N ILE A 1081 -3.09 -42.04 -5.74
CA ILE A 1081 -3.30 -42.19 -4.29
C ILE A 1081 -4.67 -42.83 -4.03
N LYS A 1082 -4.67 -44.16 -3.83
CA LYS A 1082 -5.90 -44.97 -3.66
C LYS A 1082 -6.13 -45.41 -2.22
N GLU A 1083 -5.11 -46.01 -1.60
CA GLU A 1083 -5.16 -46.60 -0.25
C GLU A 1083 -5.89 -45.74 0.82
N PRO A 1084 -5.68 -44.40 0.94
CA PRO A 1084 -6.33 -43.63 1.99
C PRO A 1084 -7.84 -43.47 1.80
N PHE A 1085 -8.35 -43.54 0.56
CA PHE A 1085 -9.79 -43.50 0.27
C PHE A 1085 -10.48 -44.85 0.52
N LEU A 1086 -9.71 -45.94 0.59
CA LEU A 1086 -10.16 -47.31 0.79
C LEU A 1086 -10.14 -47.74 2.27
N ARG A 1087 -9.87 -46.82 3.20
CA ARG A 1087 -9.84 -47.13 4.64
C ARG A 1087 -11.25 -47.28 5.21
N PRO A 1088 -11.49 -48.20 6.18
CA PRO A 1088 -12.83 -48.47 6.72
C PRO A 1088 -13.58 -47.24 7.24
N GLU A 1089 -12.89 -46.26 7.80
CA GLU A 1089 -13.52 -45.04 8.35
C GLU A 1089 -14.06 -44.08 7.27
N LEU A 1090 -13.67 -44.29 6.01
CA LEU A 1090 -13.96 -43.41 4.87
C LEU A 1090 -14.67 -44.11 3.71
N ILE A 1091 -14.41 -45.38 3.46
CA ILE A 1091 -14.80 -46.08 2.22
C ILE A 1091 -16.34 -46.17 2.05
N ASP A 1092 -17.08 -46.54 3.10
CA ASP A 1092 -18.55 -46.64 3.07
C ASP A 1092 -19.22 -45.26 2.92
N ARG A 1093 -18.59 -44.22 3.48
CA ARG A 1093 -19.05 -42.84 3.31
C ARG A 1093 -18.85 -42.40 1.86
N LEU A 1094 -17.72 -42.77 1.28
CA LEU A 1094 -17.37 -42.44 -0.09
C LEU A 1094 -18.27 -43.16 -1.10
N SER A 1095 -18.56 -44.45 -0.90
CA SER A 1095 -19.51 -45.19 -1.74
C SER A 1095 -20.89 -44.55 -1.69
N SER A 1096 -21.49 -44.30 -0.52
CA SER A 1096 -22.78 -43.60 -0.41
C SER A 1096 -22.78 -42.23 -1.11
N MET A 1097 -21.70 -41.44 -1.00
CA MET A 1097 -21.61 -40.12 -1.65
C MET A 1097 -21.60 -40.23 -3.18
N LEU A 1098 -20.79 -41.15 -3.73
CA LEU A 1098 -20.70 -41.40 -5.16
C LEU A 1098 -22.00 -42.01 -5.71
N ASN A 1099 -22.62 -42.95 -4.99
CA ASN A 1099 -23.87 -43.61 -5.37
C ASN A 1099 -25.03 -42.60 -5.42
N TYR A 1100 -25.18 -41.77 -4.38
CA TYR A 1100 -26.20 -40.72 -4.33
C TYR A 1100 -26.04 -39.70 -5.46
N ASN A 1101 -24.81 -39.26 -5.74
CA ASN A 1101 -24.54 -38.34 -6.84
C ASN A 1101 -24.82 -38.97 -8.22
N LEU A 1102 -24.49 -40.26 -8.41
CA LEU A 1102 -24.86 -41.01 -9.60
C LEU A 1102 -26.40 -41.12 -9.74
N GLN A 1103 -27.12 -41.33 -8.63
CA GLN A 1103 -28.58 -41.36 -8.61
C GLN A 1103 -29.20 -40.02 -9.05
N GLN A 1104 -28.65 -38.87 -8.62
CA GLN A 1104 -29.16 -37.57 -9.10
C GLN A 1104 -28.85 -37.31 -10.59
N LEU A 1105 -27.67 -37.73 -11.08
CA LEU A 1105 -27.23 -37.47 -12.46
C LEU A 1105 -27.82 -38.44 -13.50
N CYS A 1106 -28.09 -39.68 -13.12
CA CYS A 1106 -28.57 -40.75 -14.01
C CYS A 1106 -30.00 -41.21 -13.74
N GLY A 1107 -30.47 -41.17 -12.49
CA GLY A 1107 -31.82 -41.59 -12.09
C GLY A 1107 -32.95 -40.69 -12.61
N PRO A 1108 -34.22 -40.96 -12.24
CA PRO A 1108 -35.40 -40.30 -12.82
C PRO A 1108 -35.42 -38.78 -12.60
N LYS A 1109 -34.87 -38.31 -11.47
CA LYS A 1109 -34.76 -36.89 -11.09
C LYS A 1109 -33.76 -36.08 -11.93
N CYS A 1110 -32.94 -36.71 -12.78
CA CYS A 1110 -31.96 -35.99 -13.60
C CYS A 1110 -32.58 -34.98 -14.57
N ASN A 1111 -33.88 -35.11 -14.88
CA ASN A 1111 -34.64 -34.14 -15.67
C ASN A 1111 -34.83 -32.80 -14.95
N ASP A 1112 -34.94 -32.83 -13.62
CA ASP A 1112 -35.17 -31.66 -12.76
C ASP A 1112 -33.93 -30.76 -12.70
N LEU A 1113 -32.76 -31.26 -13.12
CA LEU A 1113 -31.50 -30.51 -13.22
C LEU A 1113 -31.36 -29.74 -14.55
N ARG A 1114 -32.37 -29.77 -15.42
CA ARG A 1114 -32.31 -29.23 -16.79
C ARG A 1114 -32.62 -27.72 -16.84
N VAL A 1115 -31.73 -26.92 -16.28
CA VAL A 1115 -31.82 -25.44 -16.28
C VAL A 1115 -31.63 -24.83 -17.67
N ARG A 1116 -32.28 -23.69 -17.93
CA ARG A 1116 -32.05 -22.86 -19.12
C ARG A 1116 -30.64 -22.25 -19.09
N ASN A 1117 -29.95 -22.27 -20.24
CA ASN A 1117 -28.59 -21.74 -20.44
C ASN A 1117 -27.56 -22.27 -19.42
N PRO A 1118 -27.28 -23.59 -19.36
CA PRO A 1118 -26.44 -24.20 -18.31
C PRO A 1118 -25.03 -23.58 -18.18
N MET A 1119 -24.46 -23.11 -19.30
CA MET A 1119 -23.16 -22.41 -19.33
C MET A 1119 -23.13 -21.13 -18.47
N LYS A 1120 -24.29 -20.53 -18.14
CA LYS A 1120 -24.43 -19.36 -17.25
C LYS A 1120 -23.93 -19.65 -15.82
N TYR A 1121 -24.07 -20.90 -15.37
CA TYR A 1121 -23.72 -21.35 -14.02
C TYR A 1121 -22.44 -22.19 -14.00
N GLY A 1122 -21.87 -22.52 -15.16
CA GLY A 1122 -20.75 -23.47 -15.30
C GLY A 1122 -21.18 -24.94 -15.29
N TRP A 1123 -22.46 -25.24 -15.55
CA TRP A 1123 -23.01 -26.59 -15.45
C TRP A 1123 -22.60 -27.47 -16.65
N GLU A 1124 -21.61 -28.34 -16.43
CA GLU A 1124 -21.04 -29.28 -17.40
C GLU A 1124 -21.38 -30.75 -17.04
N PRO A 1125 -22.66 -31.19 -17.01
CA PRO A 1125 -23.06 -32.48 -16.41
C PRO A 1125 -22.41 -33.71 -17.05
N ARG A 1126 -22.10 -33.67 -18.36
CA ARG A 1126 -21.38 -34.77 -19.05
C ARG A 1126 -19.95 -34.94 -18.53
N ARG A 1127 -19.29 -33.84 -18.17
CA ARG A 1127 -17.94 -33.84 -17.61
C ARG A 1127 -17.97 -34.36 -16.17
N LEU A 1128 -18.87 -33.82 -15.34
CA LEU A 1128 -19.04 -34.27 -13.96
C LEU A 1128 -19.31 -35.77 -13.89
N LEU A 1129 -20.26 -36.28 -14.69
CA LEU A 1129 -20.54 -37.72 -14.78
C LEU A 1129 -19.31 -38.52 -15.20
N GLY A 1130 -18.56 -38.06 -16.21
CA GLY A 1130 -17.32 -38.71 -16.63
C GLY A 1130 -16.24 -38.76 -15.53
N GLN A 1131 -16.05 -37.66 -14.80
CA GLN A 1131 -15.06 -37.61 -13.70
C GLN A 1131 -15.47 -38.48 -12.50
N LEU A 1132 -16.77 -38.59 -12.19
CA LEU A 1132 -17.24 -39.52 -11.17
C LEU A 1132 -17.00 -40.98 -11.58
N ILE A 1133 -17.27 -41.34 -12.85
CA ILE A 1133 -17.01 -42.69 -13.37
C ILE A 1133 -15.51 -43.02 -13.35
N ASP A 1134 -14.65 -42.07 -13.70
CA ASP A 1134 -13.20 -42.24 -13.54
C ASP A 1134 -12.83 -42.52 -12.09
N ILE A 1135 -13.44 -41.86 -11.11
CA ILE A 1135 -13.20 -42.14 -9.68
C ILE A 1135 -13.64 -43.55 -9.30
N TYR A 1136 -14.79 -44.05 -9.80
CA TYR A 1136 -15.17 -45.47 -9.63
C TYR A 1136 -14.13 -46.43 -10.23
N LEU A 1137 -13.61 -46.14 -11.43
CA LEU A 1137 -12.59 -46.95 -12.10
C LEU A 1137 -11.22 -46.86 -11.40
N HIS A 1138 -10.82 -45.68 -10.94
CA HIS A 1138 -9.60 -45.46 -10.18
C HIS A 1138 -9.61 -46.29 -8.89
N LEU A 1139 -10.74 -46.32 -8.17
CA LEU A 1139 -10.88 -47.04 -6.90
C LEU A 1139 -11.34 -48.49 -7.06
N SER A 1140 -11.44 -49.02 -8.29
CA SER A 1140 -11.89 -50.38 -8.58
C SER A 1140 -11.00 -51.44 -7.91
N CYS A 1141 -11.54 -52.07 -6.87
CA CYS A 1141 -10.97 -53.16 -6.08
C CYS A 1141 -12.10 -53.92 -5.36
N ASP A 1142 -11.81 -55.08 -4.77
CA ASP A 1142 -12.83 -55.92 -4.15
C ASP A 1142 -13.38 -55.28 -2.84
N GLU A 1143 -12.54 -54.54 -2.12
CA GLU A 1143 -12.93 -53.76 -0.94
C GLU A 1143 -13.91 -52.63 -1.30
N PHE A 1144 -13.66 -51.92 -2.41
CA PHE A 1144 -14.57 -50.89 -2.90
C PHE A 1144 -15.85 -51.48 -3.47
N ALA A 1145 -15.79 -52.62 -4.15
CA ALA A 1145 -16.99 -53.36 -4.58
C ALA A 1145 -17.87 -53.77 -3.38
N ALA A 1146 -17.28 -54.14 -2.24
CA ALA A 1146 -18.01 -54.42 -1.01
C ALA A 1146 -18.61 -53.15 -0.37
N ALA A 1147 -17.87 -52.04 -0.31
CA ALA A 1147 -18.38 -50.76 0.22
C ALA A 1147 -19.50 -50.16 -0.67
N LEU A 1148 -19.46 -50.36 -1.99
CA LEU A 1148 -20.56 -50.06 -2.91
C LEU A 1148 -21.80 -50.90 -2.60
N ALA A 1149 -21.60 -52.18 -2.27
CA ALA A 1149 -22.64 -53.14 -1.91
C ALA A 1149 -23.18 -52.99 -0.48
N ALA A 1150 -22.58 -52.14 0.36
CA ALA A 1150 -23.05 -51.82 1.71
C ALA A 1150 -24.04 -50.63 1.73
N ASP A 1151 -24.11 -49.83 0.67
CA ASP A 1151 -24.95 -48.64 0.57
C ASP A 1151 -26.40 -48.98 0.13
N GLU A 1152 -27.17 -49.61 1.03
CA GLU A 1152 -28.57 -50.00 0.81
C GLU A 1152 -29.50 -48.86 0.37
N ARG A 1153 -29.09 -47.60 0.56
CA ARG A 1153 -29.90 -46.40 0.29
C ARG A 1153 -29.81 -45.88 -1.14
N SER A 1154 -28.73 -46.17 -1.87
CA SER A 1154 -28.52 -45.65 -3.24
C SER A 1154 -27.88 -46.66 -4.20
N PHE A 1155 -27.47 -47.84 -3.74
CA PHE A 1155 -27.01 -48.91 -4.62
C PHE A 1155 -28.18 -49.64 -5.30
N GLU A 1156 -28.48 -49.26 -6.55
CA GLU A 1156 -29.51 -49.91 -7.37
C GLU A 1156 -28.90 -50.39 -8.71
N ARG A 1157 -28.66 -51.71 -8.90
CA ARG A 1157 -27.98 -52.25 -10.10
C ARG A 1157 -28.53 -51.70 -11.43
N HIS A 1158 -29.84 -51.53 -11.53
CA HIS A 1158 -30.49 -51.01 -12.74
C HIS A 1158 -30.06 -49.58 -13.10
N LEU A 1159 -29.86 -48.73 -12.08
CA LEU A 1159 -29.45 -47.32 -12.25
C LEU A 1159 -27.99 -47.20 -12.68
N PHE A 1160 -27.14 -48.10 -12.21
CA PHE A 1160 -25.75 -48.22 -12.63
C PHE A 1160 -25.63 -48.71 -14.08
N GLU A 1161 -26.46 -49.67 -14.49
CA GLU A 1161 -26.54 -50.12 -15.89
C GLU A 1161 -27.11 -49.01 -16.80
N ASP A 1162 -28.13 -48.26 -16.35
CA ASP A 1162 -28.63 -47.08 -17.07
C ASP A 1162 -27.56 -45.96 -17.17
N ALA A 1163 -26.70 -45.82 -16.16
CA ALA A 1163 -25.55 -44.91 -16.21
C ALA A 1163 -24.53 -45.37 -17.26
N ALA A 1164 -24.11 -46.64 -17.25
CA ALA A 1164 -23.20 -47.22 -18.24
C ALA A 1164 -23.75 -47.03 -19.68
N ASN A 1165 -25.01 -47.39 -19.90
CA ASN A 1165 -25.69 -47.25 -21.20
C ASN A 1165 -25.91 -45.79 -21.63
N ARG A 1166 -25.97 -44.84 -20.69
CA ARG A 1166 -26.00 -43.39 -20.97
C ARG A 1166 -24.62 -42.86 -21.37
N VAL A 1167 -23.58 -43.34 -20.72
CA VAL A 1167 -22.16 -42.93 -20.90
C VAL A 1167 -21.64 -43.40 -22.25
N GLU A 1168 -21.91 -44.67 -22.60
CA GLU A 1168 -21.60 -45.26 -23.90
C GLU A 1168 -22.35 -44.55 -25.04
N ARG A 1169 -23.68 -44.40 -24.91
CA ARG A 1169 -24.54 -43.75 -25.93
C ARG A 1169 -24.20 -42.29 -26.20
N ILE A 1170 -23.68 -41.57 -25.21
CA ILE A 1170 -23.26 -40.16 -25.34
C ILE A 1170 -21.79 -40.05 -25.78
N GLY A 1171 -21.02 -41.14 -25.71
CA GLY A 1171 -19.58 -41.16 -26.03
C GLY A 1171 -18.74 -40.38 -25.00
N ILE A 1172 -19.07 -40.50 -23.71
CA ILE A 1172 -18.33 -39.84 -22.62
C ILE A 1172 -17.03 -40.59 -22.32
N ARG A 1173 -17.04 -41.93 -22.43
CA ARG A 1173 -15.89 -42.82 -22.24
C ARG A 1173 -15.83 -43.86 -23.37
N THR A 1174 -14.69 -44.53 -23.48
CA THR A 1174 -14.48 -45.63 -24.43
C THR A 1174 -15.28 -46.87 -24.02
N PRO A 1175 -15.63 -47.78 -24.96
CA PRO A 1175 -16.32 -49.02 -24.63
C PRO A 1175 -15.57 -49.91 -23.63
N MET A 1176 -14.23 -49.83 -23.58
CA MET A 1176 -13.43 -50.59 -22.61
C MET A 1176 -13.61 -50.09 -21.18
N GLU A 1177 -13.52 -48.78 -20.95
CA GLU A 1177 -13.75 -48.16 -19.64
C GLU A 1177 -15.20 -48.38 -19.16
N VAL A 1178 -16.18 -48.38 -20.08
CA VAL A 1178 -17.58 -48.71 -19.73
C VAL A 1178 -17.73 -50.18 -19.33
N GLU A 1179 -17.02 -51.10 -19.97
CA GLU A 1179 -17.10 -52.52 -19.63
C GLU A 1179 -16.36 -52.85 -18.31
N GLU A 1180 -15.25 -52.16 -18.02
CA GLU A 1180 -14.61 -52.20 -16.69
C GLU A 1180 -15.54 -51.67 -15.60
N PHE A 1181 -16.31 -50.62 -15.89
CA PHE A 1181 -17.35 -50.10 -14.99
C PHE A 1181 -18.49 -51.12 -14.80
N ARG A 1182 -19.02 -51.73 -15.87
CA ARG A 1182 -20.02 -52.82 -15.78
C ARG A 1182 -19.52 -54.00 -14.95
N LYS A 1183 -18.24 -54.37 -15.08
CA LYS A 1183 -17.62 -55.44 -14.29
C LYS A 1183 -17.60 -55.10 -12.79
N LEU A 1184 -17.21 -53.89 -12.41
CA LEU A 1184 -17.25 -53.42 -11.01
C LEU A 1184 -18.69 -53.45 -10.46
N ILE A 1185 -19.67 -53.00 -11.25
CA ILE A 1185 -21.11 -53.04 -10.90
C ILE A 1185 -21.58 -54.49 -10.72
N GLN A 1186 -21.14 -55.42 -11.56
CA GLN A 1186 -21.47 -56.84 -11.42
C GLN A 1186 -20.89 -57.41 -10.11
N GLN A 1187 -19.62 -57.16 -9.82
CA GLN A 1187 -18.98 -57.61 -8.56
C GLN A 1187 -19.72 -57.05 -7.33
N ALA A 1188 -19.97 -55.73 -7.29
CA ALA A 1188 -20.74 -55.10 -6.23
C ALA A 1188 -22.17 -55.68 -6.12
N SER A 1189 -22.84 -55.98 -7.24
CA SER A 1189 -24.17 -56.59 -7.23
C SER A 1189 -24.18 -58.05 -6.75
N GLU A 1190 -23.11 -58.81 -6.98
CA GLU A 1190 -22.98 -60.18 -6.48
C GLU A 1190 -22.68 -60.19 -4.98
N ILE A 1191 -21.91 -59.20 -4.49
CA ILE A 1191 -21.70 -58.97 -3.06
C ILE A 1191 -22.99 -58.47 -2.40
N PHE A 1192 -23.75 -57.56 -3.02
CA PHE A 1192 -25.01 -57.04 -2.46
C PHE A 1192 -26.03 -58.15 -2.20
N ILE A 1193 -26.19 -59.08 -3.14
CA ILE A 1193 -27.10 -60.24 -3.00
C ILE A 1193 -26.64 -61.15 -1.85
N GLN A 1194 -25.33 -61.32 -1.66
CA GLN A 1194 -24.78 -62.06 -0.52
C GLN A 1194 -24.96 -61.30 0.79
N ASN A 1195 -24.76 -59.98 0.81
CA ASN A 1195 -24.95 -59.14 1.99
C ASN A 1195 -26.41 -59.19 2.46
N GLN A 1196 -27.37 -59.06 1.55
CA GLN A 1196 -28.80 -59.17 1.86
C GLN A 1196 -29.15 -60.55 2.46
N GLN A 1197 -28.65 -61.64 1.86
CA GLN A 1197 -28.83 -63.00 2.40
C GLN A 1197 -28.17 -63.21 3.77
N ASN A 1198 -27.08 -62.49 4.08
CA ASN A 1198 -26.44 -62.50 5.40
C ASN A 1198 -27.18 -61.60 6.40
N ALA A 1199 -27.74 -60.46 5.99
CA ALA A 1199 -28.52 -59.57 6.86
C ALA A 1199 -29.81 -60.27 7.33
N ASP A 1200 -30.54 -60.91 6.41
CA ASP A 1200 -31.69 -61.78 6.70
C ASP A 1200 -31.29 -63.00 7.57
N GLU A 1201 -30.01 -63.41 7.56
CA GLU A 1201 -29.49 -64.47 8.43
C GLU A 1201 -29.21 -63.97 9.86
N PHE A 1202 -28.64 -62.78 10.03
CA PHE A 1202 -28.16 -62.28 11.34
C PHE A 1202 -29.09 -61.28 12.04
N ALA A 1203 -30.31 -61.04 11.54
CA ALA A 1203 -31.29 -60.14 12.17
C ALA A 1203 -31.63 -60.50 13.64
N GLU A 1204 -31.50 -61.78 14.04
CA GLU A 1204 -31.67 -62.26 15.42
C GLU A 1204 -30.37 -62.19 16.26
N ALA A 1205 -29.39 -61.39 15.87
CA ALA A 1205 -28.17 -61.17 16.66
C ALA A 1205 -28.47 -60.58 18.05
N PRO A 1206 -27.88 -61.11 19.14
CA PRO A 1206 -27.97 -60.50 20.47
C PRO A 1206 -27.51 -59.04 20.47
N ASP A 1207 -28.25 -58.15 21.15
CA ASP A 1207 -27.96 -56.71 21.16
C ASP A 1207 -26.58 -56.39 21.75
N ASP A 1208 -26.07 -57.20 22.70
CA ASP A 1208 -24.70 -57.16 23.22
C ASP A 1208 -23.59 -57.24 22.14
N PHE A 1209 -23.93 -57.71 20.93
CA PHE A 1209 -23.00 -57.87 19.80
C PHE A 1209 -23.14 -56.78 18.73
N LYS A 1210 -24.09 -55.84 18.89
CA LYS A 1210 -24.35 -54.76 17.94
C LYS A 1210 -23.71 -53.45 18.38
N ASP A 1211 -23.34 -52.61 17.41
CA ASP A 1211 -22.85 -51.26 17.69
C ASP A 1211 -24.01 -50.36 18.20
N PRO A 1212 -23.85 -49.67 19.34
CA PRO A 1212 -24.92 -48.89 19.96
C PRO A 1212 -25.29 -47.58 19.24
N LEU A 1213 -24.65 -47.27 18.11
CA LEU A 1213 -24.97 -46.11 17.27
C LEU A 1213 -25.47 -46.51 15.87
N MET A 1214 -25.05 -47.65 15.33
CA MET A 1214 -25.45 -48.14 14.00
C MET A 1214 -26.41 -49.35 14.02
N ASP A 1215 -26.61 -50.03 15.15
CA ASP A 1215 -27.43 -51.28 15.30
C ASP A 1215 -26.96 -52.45 14.40
N THR A 1216 -25.70 -52.40 13.94
CA THR A 1216 -25.06 -53.44 13.12
C THR A 1216 -24.12 -54.32 13.94
N LEU A 1217 -23.94 -55.58 13.53
CA LEU A 1217 -23.04 -56.53 14.21
C LEU A 1217 -21.58 -56.02 14.21
N MET A 1218 -20.95 -55.90 15.38
CA MET A 1218 -19.59 -55.37 15.52
C MET A 1218 -18.54 -56.34 14.93
N THR A 1219 -17.53 -55.78 14.25
CA THR A 1219 -16.47 -56.53 13.56
C THR A 1219 -15.10 -56.39 14.24
N ASP A 1220 -14.81 -55.22 14.82
CA ASP A 1220 -13.68 -54.98 15.72
C ASP A 1220 -14.15 -54.17 16.95
N PRO A 1221 -14.79 -54.81 17.94
CA PRO A 1221 -15.30 -54.12 19.11
C PRO A 1221 -14.18 -53.50 19.95
N VAL A 1222 -14.40 -52.25 20.38
CA VAL A 1222 -13.50 -51.46 21.23
C VAL A 1222 -14.26 -50.83 22.38
N ILE A 1223 -13.67 -50.88 23.57
CA ILE A 1223 -14.20 -50.30 24.80
C ILE A 1223 -13.72 -48.85 24.92
N LEU A 1224 -14.68 -47.92 25.04
CA LEU A 1224 -14.43 -46.51 25.32
C LEU A 1224 -14.13 -46.31 26.82
N PRO A 1225 -13.44 -45.22 27.21
CA PRO A 1225 -13.23 -44.86 28.62
C PRO A 1225 -14.50 -44.71 29.46
N SER A 1226 -15.65 -44.51 28.80
CA SER A 1226 -16.99 -44.46 29.39
C SER A 1226 -17.59 -45.82 29.75
N GLY A 1227 -16.96 -46.92 29.30
CA GLY A 1227 -17.44 -48.30 29.49
C GLY A 1227 -18.35 -48.81 28.37
N THR A 1228 -18.79 -47.95 27.44
CA THR A 1228 -19.51 -48.36 26.23
C THR A 1228 -18.58 -49.10 25.28
N VAL A 1229 -19.09 -50.12 24.58
CA VAL A 1229 -18.38 -50.82 23.49
C VAL A 1229 -18.97 -50.36 22.15
N MET A 1230 -18.12 -50.16 21.15
CA MET A 1230 -18.50 -49.78 19.77
C MET A 1230 -17.61 -50.51 18.76
N ASP A 1231 -17.97 -50.55 17.48
CA ASP A 1231 -17.00 -50.95 16.44
C ASP A 1231 -15.95 -49.86 16.22
N ARG A 1232 -14.67 -50.26 16.05
CA ARG A 1232 -13.56 -49.34 15.80
C ARG A 1232 -13.83 -48.37 14.65
N SER A 1233 -14.36 -48.85 13.53
CA SER A 1233 -14.59 -48.03 12.34
C SER A 1233 -15.55 -46.86 12.62
N ILE A 1234 -16.60 -47.13 13.41
CA ILE A 1234 -17.66 -46.19 13.77
C ILE A 1234 -17.13 -45.13 14.74
N ILE A 1235 -16.42 -45.54 15.82
CA ILE A 1235 -15.87 -44.57 16.78
C ILE A 1235 -14.72 -43.75 16.18
N THR A 1236 -13.81 -44.35 15.39
CA THR A 1236 -12.74 -43.58 14.73
C THR A 1236 -13.32 -42.59 13.71
N ARG A 1237 -14.39 -42.93 12.98
CA ARG A 1237 -15.12 -42.00 12.10
C ARG A 1237 -15.75 -40.82 12.87
N HIS A 1238 -16.26 -41.04 14.09
CA HIS A 1238 -16.69 -39.94 14.95
C HIS A 1238 -15.49 -39.06 15.35
N LEU A 1239 -14.39 -39.68 15.81
CA LEU A 1239 -13.16 -38.99 16.22
C LEU A 1239 -12.48 -38.15 15.11
N LEU A 1240 -12.63 -38.53 13.84
CA LEU A 1240 -12.19 -37.73 12.69
C LEU A 1240 -12.96 -36.41 12.51
N ASN A 1241 -14.13 -36.27 13.12
CA ASN A 1241 -14.99 -35.08 13.05
C ASN A 1241 -15.11 -34.36 14.41
N SER A 1242 -15.07 -35.08 15.53
CA SER A 1242 -15.05 -34.52 16.89
C SER A 1242 -14.29 -35.44 17.84
N SER A 1243 -13.22 -34.94 18.48
CA SER A 1243 -12.40 -35.68 19.45
C SER A 1243 -13.11 -35.83 20.82
N THR A 1244 -14.28 -36.45 20.81
CA THR A 1244 -15.19 -36.61 21.96
C THR A 1244 -15.81 -38.00 21.99
N ASP A 1245 -16.28 -38.42 23.16
CA ASP A 1245 -17.20 -39.56 23.30
C ASP A 1245 -18.60 -39.18 22.76
N PRO A 1246 -19.22 -39.97 21.86
CA PRO A 1246 -20.49 -39.59 21.23
C PRO A 1246 -21.69 -39.57 22.20
N PHE A 1247 -21.62 -40.27 23.34
CA PHE A 1247 -22.71 -40.39 24.31
C PHE A 1247 -22.63 -39.34 25.42
N ASN A 1248 -21.44 -39.05 25.94
CA ASN A 1248 -21.24 -38.14 27.07
C ASN A 1248 -20.47 -36.85 26.75
N ARG A 1249 -19.90 -36.73 25.54
CA ARG A 1249 -19.15 -35.55 25.03
C ARG A 1249 -17.88 -35.19 25.79
N GLN A 1250 -17.35 -36.07 26.64
CA GLN A 1250 -16.02 -35.88 27.23
C GLN A 1250 -14.93 -36.02 26.15
N PRO A 1251 -13.76 -35.36 26.30
CA PRO A 1251 -12.66 -35.50 25.36
C PRO A 1251 -12.20 -36.96 25.20
N LEU A 1252 -12.02 -37.40 23.96
CA LEU A 1252 -11.63 -38.76 23.61
C LEU A 1252 -10.64 -38.73 22.45
N THR A 1253 -9.63 -39.60 22.49
CA THR A 1253 -8.71 -39.84 21.36
C THR A 1253 -8.65 -41.32 21.02
N GLU A 1254 -8.22 -41.62 19.79
CA GLU A 1254 -8.09 -42.99 19.27
C GLU A 1254 -7.21 -43.88 20.17
N ASP A 1255 -6.14 -43.31 20.73
CA ASP A 1255 -5.17 -44.02 21.57
C ASP A 1255 -5.72 -44.38 22.98
N MET A 1256 -6.93 -43.89 23.33
CA MET A 1256 -7.65 -44.26 24.56
C MET A 1256 -8.58 -45.48 24.37
N LEU A 1257 -8.81 -45.92 23.12
CA LEU A 1257 -9.70 -47.04 22.80
C LEU A 1257 -9.04 -48.38 23.09
N LYS A 1258 -9.68 -49.25 23.87
CA LYS A 1258 -9.16 -50.58 24.21
C LYS A 1258 -9.82 -51.66 23.35
N PRO A 1259 -9.07 -52.51 22.62
CA PRO A 1259 -9.67 -53.63 21.88
C PRO A 1259 -10.38 -54.62 22.82
N ASP A 1260 -11.61 -55.00 22.51
CA ASP A 1260 -12.33 -56.06 23.22
C ASP A 1260 -12.15 -57.41 22.50
N THR A 1261 -11.01 -58.04 22.75
CA THR A 1261 -10.69 -59.35 22.17
C THR A 1261 -11.59 -60.48 22.67
N GLU A 1262 -12.24 -60.32 23.84
CA GLU A 1262 -13.15 -61.33 24.38
C GLU A 1262 -14.51 -61.25 23.67
N LEU A 1263 -15.09 -60.06 23.56
CA LEU A 1263 -16.33 -59.85 22.82
C LEU A 1263 -16.15 -60.19 21.34
N LYS A 1264 -15.00 -59.85 20.73
CA LYS A 1264 -14.69 -60.25 19.36
C LYS A 1264 -14.70 -61.77 19.17
N HIS A 1265 -14.07 -62.53 20.07
CA HIS A 1265 -14.12 -63.99 20.02
C HIS A 1265 -15.53 -64.54 20.27
N ARG A 1266 -16.32 -63.93 21.16
CA ARG A 1266 -17.73 -64.30 21.38
C ARG A 1266 -18.59 -64.09 20.13
N ILE A 1267 -18.41 -62.97 19.42
CA ILE A 1267 -19.10 -62.66 18.16
C ILE A 1267 -18.68 -63.66 17.08
N GLU A 1268 -17.37 -63.85 16.87
CA GLU A 1268 -16.86 -64.82 15.90
C GLU A 1268 -17.36 -66.25 16.15
N GLN A 1269 -17.41 -66.67 17.41
CA GLN A 1269 -17.91 -67.99 17.78
C GLN A 1269 -19.43 -68.09 17.60
N TRP A 1270 -20.20 -67.05 17.95
CA TRP A 1270 -21.64 -67.00 17.68
C TRP A 1270 -21.93 -67.11 16.17
N ILE A 1271 -21.21 -66.38 15.32
CA ILE A 1271 -21.34 -66.48 13.85
C ILE A 1271 -21.08 -67.92 13.37
N LYS A 1272 -20.04 -68.59 13.92
CA LYS A 1272 -19.69 -69.97 13.57
C LYS A 1272 -20.78 -70.96 14.03
N ASP A 1273 -21.23 -70.87 15.27
CA ASP A 1273 -22.24 -71.76 15.86
C ASP A 1273 -23.63 -71.56 15.22
N TYR A 1274 -23.99 -70.33 14.86
CA TYR A 1274 -25.24 -69.99 14.19
C TYR A 1274 -25.25 -70.51 12.75
N ARG A 1275 -24.17 -70.28 11.97
CA ARG A 1275 -23.99 -70.86 10.63
C ARG A 1275 -23.91 -72.39 10.64
N ALA A 1276 -23.45 -73.01 11.73
CA ALA A 1276 -23.47 -74.46 11.89
C ALA A 1276 -24.90 -74.98 12.12
N LYS A 1277 -25.68 -74.33 13.00
CA LYS A 1277 -27.07 -74.69 13.27
C LYS A 1277 -27.99 -74.51 12.05
N LYS A 1278 -27.77 -73.49 11.21
CA LYS A 1278 -28.53 -73.25 9.97
C LYS A 1278 -28.15 -74.21 8.83
N LYS A 1279 -27.12 -75.05 9.00
CA LYS A 1279 -26.68 -76.09 8.04
C LYS A 1279 -27.03 -77.51 8.47
N GLN A 1280 -27.76 -77.68 9.57
CA GLN A 1280 -28.35 -78.94 10.04
C GLN A 1280 -29.86 -78.95 9.79
#